data_AF-A4HVE4-F1
#
_entry.id   AF-A4HVE4-F1
#
_cell.length_a   1.000
_cell.length_b   1.000
_cell.length_c   1.000
_cell.angle_alpha   90.00
_cell.angle_beta   90.00
_cell.angle_gamma   90.00
#
_symmetry.space_group_name_H-M   'P 1'
#
loop_
_entity.id
_entity.type
_entity.pdbx_description
1 polymer ?
#
loop_
_entity_poly.entity_id
_entity_poly.type
_entity_poly.pdbx_seq_one_letter_code
_entity_poly.pdbx_strand_id
1 'polypeptide(L)'
;MFRRLSSSWPRALVQPLRSSCTVQSLTKAQAALARGKAPSMDAAAEYAEFFRVPISVDAGVVRSTQEYYTNIRRLAAENQSAVAQRNSPNKSCGESSVATFLVGYHFQTATFQIFSIAADTIVCSVDTRMEASEVWSVADELMTHISGESPQLALIPVVETEQERKRLQEPLQKLTALLKFSGLQVATHVDTLELSSVLCHSPPSPHDITQDALSGVSPAPMTCTWFQAHWAFIRTAACQAMSADPLQTVSTYVLPRFSVYLIHLVRAGTRGLNVSLWDPVSRRRFSAKGMLSDVLACLLDTRSSQMILVPTNRTDRAALFRCRTAVVKAGHDCVVVYASEVSDRLRGCYQSDLMRYWGAMKEAANFLDADLLFGIYTAAGNTLRSYQRKKLSQSQMCDHLRLLNSSSDEGIATPQNVLDWACYFTLPKRVAAEKAELRHYDKFITIAYVATDHTVHAQPMNPVADINHVLSACITDHANRTVEPWAIYTKRGQFCLPSLDGYDVLVTHDAKSLVLLLSGDAELQKFIKRGGRVWCVTLAEYLLEAQRCTTGSNGLYDLALRHGVQLPPSSRVGTPNDRLPFAFQRQFLLHAAPAVVKVFVEQLKRALEQCQVLSLAHRMDSLLAMASIEKAGIHIDAEEAARQTASLKSAASVLDAAMEAYVPSEVPVDMRIYFDWASLQQQHAYFFGGTISLGHQAHARDTPLWTSNVVHLCHRYGAFPHMVGELHLQRYAAQCALPTSGGLPNRVHQHIEAQGSQKLKTYRIVFFDIETTGLNPSTDAIVEVAMFDPIENSTFHTLVNPQRSITPRTVGIHHITNAMVRDAPTVDVVAKSIGQYLRLDKASYNPHEILVLVGHNVFSVDEPMLRRALECHAPECQLDGILFCDSLALLNAHRSELRWRMRTKRTNQPLMDALASSLRLSRLITALNVRPEGDLHRADTDTKALWYVLVNILGVADKDAVVQRDKILIEAANCFLRSPSIGCFVPAERQNRLVKVRLPGVAADYVRNVKLIASLQSKVFSETVLASLHAHGVKPAGLLLQRQLLDRHTSTFLQPSTGGRLAILHRDGRVHQHIDMTATTTSRTVSAYPSCQNIPKDDKSSVRRLFVSRFGSKGRCVEVDYSQLEIVVLAILCNDANLTKDLNSGVDFHVKRAAFFSGLPYDEIYQGYKRNVPKYVKLRKTAKQFSFQRLYGAGVPLLHKTTGIPVKDLEASIQRENEEYPGIAQFHRIIRSVALRPNNPGLPTSFIAEMPTGLRMSLRTRDVVLNLPPIKNYPIQGYGAELAQMMLGRLYRHFVRKDFYEDRAFLINFVHDSVWMDCHVDVLRECVTDTCRILGSVHEYVPKVFPGVKISVPLQVSASCGVDMCSMESIKDDDYTFVSKQRKTRPAEVQDFLDLTTAKSNFSAVMEESVASEEEESGETATSKAEATE
;
A
#
# COMPACT_ATOMS: atom_id res chain seq x y z
N MET A 1 -15.38 58.49 9.13
CA MET A 1 -16.44 58.23 10.12
C MET A 1 -16.64 56.72 10.19
N PHE A 2 -15.66 55.92 10.65
CA PHE A 2 -15.39 55.58 12.05
C PHE A 2 -13.87 55.35 12.28
N ARG A 3 -13.18 56.36 12.82
CA ARG A 3 -11.95 56.22 13.61
C ARG A 3 -12.40 56.06 15.07
N ARG A 4 -11.61 55.31 15.86
CA ARG A 4 -11.75 55.02 17.31
C ARG A 4 -12.65 53.83 17.66
N LEU A 5 -12.03 52.72 18.05
CA LEU A 5 -12.28 52.02 19.32
C LEU A 5 -11.23 50.92 19.50
N SER A 6 -10.22 51.25 20.29
CA SER A 6 -9.24 50.35 20.89
C SER A 6 -9.86 49.63 22.09
N SER A 7 -9.27 48.48 22.42
CA SER A 7 -9.30 47.73 23.69
C SER A 7 -10.22 46.50 23.76
N SER A 8 -9.57 45.39 24.13
CA SER A 8 -10.10 44.04 24.40
C SER A 8 -10.59 43.26 23.17
N TRP A 9 -9.91 42.14 22.85
CA TRP A 9 -10.47 40.80 22.62
C TRP A 9 -9.34 39.86 22.09
N PRO A 10 -9.31 38.58 22.50
CA PRO A 10 -8.08 37.81 22.65
C PRO A 10 -7.74 36.93 21.45
N ARG A 11 -6.44 36.65 21.31
CA ARG A 11 -5.79 35.57 20.53
C ARG A 11 -6.71 34.36 20.25
N ALA A 12 -7.19 34.18 19.02
CA ALA A 12 -7.62 32.89 18.49
C ALA A 12 -7.93 33.00 17.00
N LEU A 13 -6.92 32.96 16.13
CA LEU A 13 -7.04 32.59 14.71
C LEU A 13 -5.63 32.50 14.13
N VAL A 14 -5.32 31.38 13.48
CA VAL A 14 -4.07 31.07 12.77
C VAL A 14 -2.92 30.54 13.67
N GLN A 15 -3.08 29.32 14.19
CA GLN A 15 -1.95 28.47 14.60
C GLN A 15 -2.04 27.13 13.84
N PRO A 16 -1.02 26.76 13.06
CA PRO A 16 -0.98 25.49 12.32
C PRO A 16 -0.71 24.31 13.27
N LEU A 17 -1.72 23.48 13.50
CA LEU A 17 -1.72 22.28 14.33
C LEU A 17 -0.72 21.22 13.81
N ARG A 18 0.41 21.08 14.49
CA ARG A 18 1.30 19.90 14.46
C ARG A 18 1.84 19.69 15.88
N SER A 19 1.06 19.04 16.73
CA SER A 19 1.46 18.59 18.08
C SER A 19 0.90 17.18 18.30
N SER A 20 1.73 16.29 18.83
CA SER A 20 1.48 14.87 19.08
C SER A 20 0.06 14.51 19.50
N CYS A 21 -0.66 13.76 18.67
CA CYS A 21 -1.94 13.13 19.03
C CYS A 21 -1.73 12.17 20.23
N THR A 22 -2.32 12.46 21.39
CA THR A 22 -2.23 11.60 22.57
C THR A 22 -3.44 10.65 22.66
N VAL A 23 -3.26 9.42 23.12
CA VAL A 23 -4.40 8.52 23.40
C VAL A 23 -5.38 9.17 24.39
N GLN A 24 -4.87 10.00 25.29
CA GLN A 24 -5.64 10.69 26.31
C GLN A 24 -6.59 11.75 25.72
N SER A 25 -6.16 12.53 24.72
CA SER A 25 -7.00 13.52 24.04
C SER A 25 -8.07 12.86 23.16
N LEU A 26 -7.75 11.77 22.46
CA LEU A 26 -8.71 10.96 21.72
C LEU A 26 -9.79 10.39 22.64
N THR A 27 -9.38 9.86 23.80
CA THR A 27 -10.32 9.33 24.80
C THR A 27 -11.22 10.44 25.36
N LYS A 28 -10.65 11.63 25.62
CA LYS A 28 -11.43 12.81 26.06
C LYS A 28 -12.42 13.27 24.99
N ALA A 29 -12.00 13.35 23.73
CA ALA A 29 -12.86 13.71 22.61
C ALA A 29 -14.00 12.71 22.44
N GLN A 30 -13.66 11.42 22.38
CA GLN A 30 -14.64 10.34 22.21
C GLN A 30 -15.62 10.25 23.40
N ALA A 31 -15.16 10.46 24.64
CA ALA A 31 -16.02 10.50 25.80
C ALA A 31 -16.92 11.74 25.87
N ALA A 32 -16.44 12.91 25.41
CA ALA A 32 -17.28 14.11 25.28
C ALA A 32 -18.39 13.88 24.23
N LEU A 33 -17.99 13.39 23.05
CA LEU A 33 -18.90 13.09 21.93
C LEU A 33 -19.94 12.02 22.30
N ALA A 34 -19.53 10.95 22.98
CA ALA A 34 -20.44 9.89 23.44
C ALA A 34 -21.50 10.39 24.43
N ARG A 35 -21.18 11.43 25.23
CA ARG A 35 -22.09 12.08 26.18
C ARG A 35 -22.88 13.26 25.58
N GLY A 36 -22.81 13.47 24.27
CA GLY A 36 -23.47 14.59 23.59
C GLY A 36 -22.88 15.97 23.92
N LYS A 37 -21.64 16.03 24.44
CA LYS A 37 -20.93 17.28 24.77
C LYS A 37 -19.92 17.64 23.68
N ALA A 38 -19.65 18.94 23.53
CA ALA A 38 -18.58 19.41 22.65
C ALA A 38 -17.19 19.03 23.22
N PRO A 39 -16.32 18.38 22.42
CA PRO A 39 -14.91 18.21 22.82
C PRO A 39 -14.20 19.57 22.90
N SER A 40 -13.14 19.68 23.72
CA SER A 40 -12.28 20.87 23.69
C SER A 40 -11.68 21.06 22.31
N MET A 41 -11.33 22.29 21.93
CA MET A 41 -10.80 22.60 20.59
C MET A 41 -9.58 21.74 20.24
N ASP A 42 -8.65 21.54 21.17
CA ASP A 42 -7.48 20.68 20.99
C ASP A 42 -7.85 19.20 20.84
N ALA A 43 -8.76 18.69 21.67
CA ALA A 43 -9.22 17.31 21.58
C ALA A 43 -10.02 17.06 20.28
N ALA A 44 -10.77 18.06 19.81
CA ALA A 44 -11.48 18.02 18.54
C ALA A 44 -10.52 18.03 17.34
N ALA A 45 -9.43 18.80 17.40
CA ALA A 45 -8.38 18.84 16.40
C ALA A 45 -7.60 17.53 16.32
N GLU A 46 -7.20 16.98 17.46
CA GLU A 46 -6.53 15.68 17.51
C GLU A 46 -7.44 14.53 17.06
N TYR A 47 -8.73 14.57 17.43
CA TYR A 47 -9.73 13.61 16.92
C TYR A 47 -9.94 13.76 15.41
N ALA A 48 -10.02 14.99 14.91
CA ALA A 48 -10.15 15.27 13.49
C ALA A 48 -8.95 14.81 12.67
N GLU A 49 -7.74 15.03 13.18
CA GLU A 49 -6.50 14.59 12.55
C GLU A 49 -6.40 13.07 12.54
N PHE A 50 -6.70 12.41 13.67
CA PHE A 50 -6.63 10.95 13.81
C PHE A 50 -7.66 10.23 12.92
N PHE A 51 -8.90 10.71 12.89
CA PHE A 51 -10.00 10.11 12.10
C PHE A 51 -10.17 10.73 10.70
N ARG A 52 -9.29 11.67 10.30
CA ARG A 52 -9.36 12.41 9.03
C ARG A 52 -10.74 13.03 8.76
N VAL A 53 -11.27 13.71 9.77
CA VAL A 53 -12.57 14.36 9.70
C VAL A 53 -12.51 15.53 8.72
N PRO A 54 -13.40 15.59 7.70
CA PRO A 54 -13.48 16.76 6.83
C PRO A 54 -13.94 17.97 7.63
N ILE A 55 -13.07 18.97 7.76
CA ILE A 55 -13.36 20.20 8.51
C ILE A 55 -14.04 21.21 7.59
N SER A 56 -15.29 21.54 7.91
CA SER A 56 -15.98 22.66 7.27
C SER A 56 -15.42 23.98 7.80
N VAL A 57 -15.09 24.89 6.88
CA VAL A 57 -14.58 26.24 7.19
C VAL A 57 -15.60 27.03 8.02
N ASP A 58 -16.90 26.81 7.77
CA ASP A 58 -17.99 27.49 8.46
C ASP A 58 -18.34 26.85 9.82
N ALA A 59 -18.08 25.55 9.97
CA ALA A 59 -18.39 24.81 11.20
C ALA A 59 -17.23 24.84 12.22
N GLY A 60 -15.99 24.96 11.75
CA GLY A 60 -14.80 24.80 12.57
C GLY A 60 -14.58 23.35 13.04
N VAL A 61 -13.45 23.11 13.70
CA VAL A 61 -12.99 21.75 14.02
C VAL A 61 -13.88 21.00 15.01
N VAL A 62 -14.42 21.71 16.02
CA VAL A 62 -15.28 21.12 17.06
C VAL A 62 -16.59 20.60 16.46
N ARG A 63 -17.27 21.43 15.67
CA ARG A 63 -18.56 21.07 15.07
C ARG A 63 -18.39 20.03 13.97
N SER A 64 -17.35 20.12 13.15
CA SER A 64 -17.04 19.10 12.14
C SER A 64 -16.78 17.73 12.79
N THR A 65 -16.05 17.70 13.90
CA THR A 65 -15.83 16.49 14.70
C THR A 65 -17.13 15.93 15.31
N GLN A 66 -18.03 16.80 15.79
CA GLN A 66 -19.36 16.39 16.28
C GLN A 66 -20.24 15.81 15.17
N GLU A 67 -20.29 16.46 14.00
CA GLU A 67 -21.07 16.03 12.84
C GLU A 67 -20.56 14.69 12.32
N TYR A 68 -19.24 14.50 12.24
CA TYR A 68 -18.62 13.24 11.86
C TYR A 68 -18.94 12.11 12.84
N TYR A 69 -18.80 12.32 14.14
CA TYR A 69 -19.14 11.32 15.16
C TYR A 69 -20.62 10.94 15.09
N THR A 70 -21.50 11.91 14.89
CA THR A 70 -22.95 11.70 14.75
C THR A 70 -23.26 10.87 13.50
N ASN A 71 -22.60 11.17 12.37
CA ASN A 71 -22.74 10.40 11.14
C ASN A 71 -22.24 8.96 11.29
N ILE A 72 -21.14 8.72 12.00
CA ILE A 72 -20.67 7.35 12.29
C ILE A 72 -21.66 6.60 13.17
N ARG A 73 -22.19 7.22 14.24
CA ARG A 73 -23.26 6.59 15.05
C ARG A 73 -24.49 6.27 14.20
N ARG A 74 -24.88 7.16 13.29
CA ARG A 74 -26.01 6.96 12.39
C ARG A 74 -25.74 5.80 11.41
N LEU A 75 -24.58 5.78 10.77
CA LEU A 75 -24.16 4.70 9.86
C LEU A 75 -24.00 3.36 10.58
N ALA A 76 -23.53 3.35 11.82
CA ALA A 76 -23.46 2.15 12.64
C ALA A 76 -24.86 1.63 13.00
N ALA A 77 -25.80 2.52 13.33
CA ALA A 77 -27.19 2.17 13.57
C ALA A 77 -27.93 1.72 12.29
N GLU A 78 -27.65 2.36 11.15
CA GLU A 78 -28.15 1.98 9.81
C GLU A 78 -27.58 0.63 9.37
N ASN A 79 -26.30 0.34 9.62
CA ASN A 79 -25.70 -0.97 9.36
C ASN A 79 -26.21 -2.04 10.32
N GLN A 80 -26.44 -1.74 11.60
CA GLN A 80 -27.06 -2.69 12.53
C GLN A 80 -28.51 -3.01 12.14
N SER A 81 -29.28 -2.03 11.66
CA SER A 81 -30.65 -2.25 11.16
C SER A 81 -30.71 -2.91 9.78
N ALA A 82 -29.74 -2.67 8.89
CA ALA A 82 -29.62 -3.35 7.59
C ALA A 82 -29.06 -4.78 7.69
N VAL A 83 -28.21 -5.06 8.70
CA VAL A 83 -27.75 -6.42 9.04
C VAL A 83 -28.87 -7.22 9.71
N ALA A 84 -29.76 -6.57 10.46
CA ALA A 84 -30.95 -7.20 11.05
C ALA A 84 -32.02 -7.60 10.01
N GLN A 85 -32.02 -7.03 8.80
CA GLN A 85 -33.02 -7.31 7.75
C GLN A 85 -32.53 -8.24 6.62
N ARG A 86 -31.28 -8.74 6.65
CA ARG A 86 -30.68 -9.51 5.54
C ARG A 86 -30.31 -10.97 5.85
N ASN A 87 -30.65 -11.49 7.02
CA ASN A 87 -30.35 -12.88 7.37
C ASN A 87 -31.57 -13.79 7.13
N SER A 88 -31.75 -14.23 5.88
CA SER A 88 -32.54 -15.41 5.54
C SER A 88 -31.63 -16.64 5.62
N PRO A 89 -31.81 -17.59 6.55
CA PRO A 89 -30.91 -18.73 6.67
C PRO A 89 -31.45 -19.91 5.87
N ASN A 90 -30.64 -20.41 4.94
CA ASN A 90 -30.87 -21.71 4.32
C ASN A 90 -29.61 -22.56 4.51
N LYS A 91 -29.76 -23.63 5.32
CA LYS A 91 -29.07 -24.93 5.35
C LYS A 91 -28.22 -25.34 6.57
N SER A 92 -28.72 -26.46 7.12
CA SER A 92 -28.12 -27.60 7.83
C SER A 92 -27.91 -27.55 9.35
N CYS A 93 -28.61 -28.50 9.99
CA CYS A 93 -28.88 -28.72 11.42
C CYS A 93 -27.82 -29.61 12.08
N GLY A 94 -27.51 -29.35 13.36
CA GLY A 94 -26.73 -30.23 14.25
C GLY A 94 -26.67 -29.72 15.69
N GLU A 95 -27.43 -30.36 16.59
CA GLU A 95 -27.39 -30.39 18.07
C GLU A 95 -27.71 -29.08 18.87
N SER A 96 -28.92 -29.00 19.43
CA SER A 96 -29.42 -27.86 20.24
C SER A 96 -28.84 -27.83 21.66
N SER A 97 -28.06 -26.80 21.99
CA SER A 97 -27.61 -26.53 23.37
C SER A 97 -28.61 -25.63 24.12
N VAL A 98 -29.07 -26.04 25.31
CA VAL A 98 -29.88 -25.18 26.20
C VAL A 98 -29.00 -24.07 26.78
N ALA A 99 -29.41 -22.82 26.65
CA ALA A 99 -28.64 -21.67 27.15
C ALA A 99 -28.64 -21.64 28.69
N THR A 100 -27.44 -21.60 29.30
CA THR A 100 -27.25 -21.66 30.76
C THR A 100 -26.75 -20.32 31.32
N PHE A 101 -27.37 -19.85 32.40
CA PHE A 101 -27.07 -18.58 33.08
C PHE A 101 -26.83 -18.81 34.58
N LEU A 102 -25.90 -18.06 35.17
CA LEU A 102 -25.73 -17.97 36.62
C LEU A 102 -26.60 -16.83 37.16
N VAL A 103 -27.26 -17.05 38.30
CA VAL A 103 -28.21 -16.08 38.87
C VAL A 103 -27.83 -15.74 40.30
N GLY A 104 -27.41 -14.50 40.52
CA GLY A 104 -27.20 -13.94 41.85
C GLY A 104 -28.41 -13.09 42.28
N TYR A 105 -28.79 -13.13 43.56
CA TYR A 105 -29.88 -12.31 44.11
C TYR A 105 -29.37 -11.38 45.20
N HIS A 106 -29.72 -10.10 45.11
CA HIS A 106 -29.35 -9.10 46.09
C HIS A 106 -30.53 -8.77 47.01
N PHE A 107 -30.54 -9.36 48.22
CA PHE A 107 -31.67 -9.29 49.17
C PHE A 107 -32.08 -7.85 49.56
N GLN A 108 -31.15 -6.90 49.63
CA GLN A 108 -31.46 -5.52 50.01
C GLN A 108 -32.12 -4.71 48.90
N THR A 109 -31.76 -4.97 47.64
CA THR A 109 -32.25 -4.21 46.48
C THR A 109 -33.38 -4.93 45.76
N ALA A 110 -33.66 -6.19 46.14
CA ALA A 110 -34.64 -7.07 45.52
C ALA A 110 -34.37 -7.31 44.02
N THR A 111 -33.09 -7.35 43.63
CA THR A 111 -32.66 -7.48 42.23
C THR A 111 -31.92 -8.79 41.97
N PHE A 112 -32.23 -9.42 40.85
CA PHE A 112 -31.46 -10.52 40.27
C PHE A 112 -30.42 -9.97 39.29
N GLN A 113 -29.23 -10.55 39.30
CA GLN A 113 -28.24 -10.38 38.24
C GLN A 113 -28.10 -11.68 37.45
N ILE A 114 -28.36 -11.62 36.15
CA ILE A 114 -28.29 -12.78 35.25
C ILE A 114 -27.00 -12.71 34.46
N PHE A 115 -26.11 -13.67 34.68
CA PHE A 115 -24.79 -13.74 34.07
C PHE A 115 -24.74 -14.84 33.00
N SER A 116 -24.35 -14.47 31.77
CA SER A 116 -24.14 -15.43 30.69
C SER A 116 -22.72 -15.98 30.75
N ILE A 117 -22.60 -17.29 30.96
CA ILE A 117 -21.31 -18.00 30.92
C ILE A 117 -20.70 -17.91 29.51
N ALA A 118 -21.54 -17.93 28.47
CA ALA A 118 -21.10 -17.87 27.07
C ALA A 118 -20.61 -16.46 26.66
N ALA A 119 -21.26 -15.41 27.17
CA ALA A 119 -20.93 -14.02 26.84
C ALA A 119 -19.96 -13.35 27.84
N ASP A 120 -19.67 -14.00 28.98
CA ASP A 120 -18.78 -13.52 30.05
C ASP A 120 -19.15 -12.11 30.53
N THR A 121 -20.45 -11.88 30.69
CA THR A 121 -21.01 -10.59 31.08
C THR A 121 -22.36 -10.76 31.78
N ILE A 122 -22.72 -9.77 32.60
CA ILE A 122 -24.08 -9.63 33.12
C ILE A 122 -24.95 -9.20 31.94
N VAL A 123 -25.94 -10.03 31.63
CA VAL A 123 -26.83 -9.85 30.48
C VAL A 123 -27.92 -8.83 30.80
N CYS A 124 -28.50 -8.97 31.99
CA CYS A 124 -29.58 -8.14 32.47
C CYS A 124 -29.62 -8.16 34.00
N SER A 125 -30.25 -7.14 34.57
CA SER A 125 -30.62 -7.09 35.99
C SER A 125 -32.14 -7.00 36.10
N VAL A 126 -32.75 -7.83 36.95
CA VAL A 126 -34.21 -7.93 37.07
C VAL A 126 -34.64 -7.52 38.47
N ASP A 127 -35.36 -6.41 38.60
CA ASP A 127 -35.98 -6.03 39.87
C ASP A 127 -37.27 -6.84 40.08
N THR A 128 -37.33 -7.60 41.17
CA THR A 128 -38.49 -8.44 41.53
C THR A 128 -39.74 -7.65 41.89
N ARG A 129 -39.66 -6.32 41.95
CA ARG A 129 -40.77 -5.38 42.17
C ARG A 129 -41.39 -4.85 40.87
N MET A 130 -40.85 -5.20 39.70
CA MET A 130 -41.37 -4.75 38.40
C MET A 130 -42.77 -5.31 38.10
N GLU A 131 -43.61 -4.48 37.47
CA GLU A 131 -44.92 -4.88 36.94
C GLU A 131 -44.76 -5.72 35.66
N ALA A 132 -45.70 -6.64 35.39
CA ALA A 132 -45.62 -7.56 34.25
C ALA A 132 -45.50 -6.86 32.87
N SER A 133 -45.93 -5.61 32.78
CA SER A 133 -45.81 -4.75 31.59
C SER A 133 -44.38 -4.24 31.32
N GLU A 134 -43.49 -4.25 32.31
CA GLU A 134 -42.11 -3.74 32.20
C GLU A 134 -41.11 -4.84 31.81
N VAL A 135 -41.55 -6.10 31.74
CA VAL A 135 -40.69 -7.29 31.60
C VAL A 135 -40.20 -7.52 30.16
N TRP A 136 -40.84 -6.91 29.16
CA TRP A 136 -40.52 -7.12 27.74
C TRP A 136 -39.06 -6.78 27.41
N SER A 137 -38.48 -5.76 28.06
CA SER A 137 -37.06 -5.41 27.85
C SER A 137 -36.09 -6.48 28.34
N VAL A 138 -36.43 -7.17 29.43
CA VAL A 138 -35.60 -8.24 30.02
C VAL A 138 -35.58 -9.47 29.09
N ALA A 139 -36.72 -9.78 28.48
CA ALA A 139 -36.82 -10.87 27.53
C ALA A 139 -36.09 -10.57 26.22
N ASP A 140 -36.15 -9.34 25.72
CA ASP A 140 -35.37 -8.91 24.56
C ASP A 140 -33.86 -9.01 24.83
N GLU A 141 -33.39 -8.61 26.02
CA GLU A 141 -31.98 -8.72 26.40
C GLU A 141 -31.49 -10.19 26.45
N LEU A 142 -32.28 -11.08 27.06
CA LEU A 142 -31.97 -12.51 27.11
C LEU A 142 -32.05 -13.19 25.73
N MET A 143 -33.08 -12.89 24.94
CA MET A 143 -33.29 -13.42 23.58
C MET A 143 -32.19 -12.97 22.61
N THR A 144 -31.72 -11.73 22.74
CA THR A 144 -30.61 -11.19 21.94
C THR A 144 -29.29 -11.93 22.21
N HIS A 145 -29.11 -12.49 23.41
CA HIS A 145 -27.91 -13.25 23.79
C HIS A 145 -27.95 -14.74 23.44
N ILE A 146 -29.14 -15.33 23.26
CA ILE A 146 -29.31 -16.73 22.85
C ILE A 146 -29.54 -16.90 21.35
N SER A 147 -29.30 -15.84 20.55
CA SER A 147 -29.45 -15.82 19.08
C SER A 147 -30.82 -16.31 18.56
N GLY A 148 -31.85 -16.32 19.42
CA GLY A 148 -33.17 -16.86 19.09
C GLY A 148 -33.23 -18.38 18.88
N GLU A 149 -32.24 -19.16 19.34
CA GLU A 149 -32.14 -20.60 19.01
C GLU A 149 -33.09 -21.50 19.82
N SER A 150 -33.48 -21.12 21.04
CA SER A 150 -34.45 -21.86 21.86
C SER A 150 -35.10 -20.98 22.94
N PRO A 151 -36.42 -21.11 23.22
CA PRO A 151 -37.08 -20.44 24.34
C PRO A 151 -36.77 -21.08 25.70
N GLN A 152 -35.99 -22.16 25.76
CA GLN A 152 -35.60 -22.84 27.00
C GLN A 152 -34.28 -22.31 27.57
N LEU A 153 -34.28 -21.99 28.87
CA LEU A 153 -33.16 -21.43 29.63
C LEU A 153 -32.88 -22.28 30.86
N ALA A 154 -31.61 -22.45 31.24
CA ALA A 154 -31.23 -22.98 32.55
C ALA A 154 -30.70 -21.84 33.43
N LEU A 155 -31.36 -21.57 34.57
CA LEU A 155 -30.92 -20.57 35.54
C LEU A 155 -30.32 -21.26 36.75
N ILE A 156 -29.02 -21.14 37.02
CA ILE A 156 -28.38 -21.76 38.20
C ILE A 156 -28.28 -20.73 39.33
N PRO A 157 -29.09 -20.84 40.41
CA PRO A 157 -29.04 -19.91 41.53
C PRO A 157 -27.74 -20.08 42.33
N VAL A 158 -27.09 -18.97 42.65
CA VAL A 158 -25.93 -18.93 43.55
C VAL A 158 -26.44 -18.87 44.98
N VAL A 159 -26.11 -19.90 45.76
CA VAL A 159 -26.55 -20.14 47.13
C VAL A 159 -25.39 -20.66 47.96
N GLU A 160 -25.09 -20.00 49.08
CA GLU A 160 -23.97 -20.33 49.97
C GLU A 160 -24.40 -21.13 51.20
N THR A 161 -25.67 -20.99 51.64
CA THR A 161 -26.19 -21.68 52.84
C THR A 161 -27.61 -22.22 52.63
N GLU A 162 -27.99 -23.26 53.39
CA GLU A 162 -29.37 -23.79 53.37
C GLU A 162 -30.40 -22.74 53.82
N GLN A 163 -29.98 -21.76 54.62
CA GLN A 163 -30.80 -20.63 55.04
C GLN A 163 -31.03 -19.64 53.89
N GLU A 164 -30.00 -19.39 53.09
CA GLU A 164 -30.10 -18.60 51.87
C GLU A 164 -30.97 -19.30 50.82
N ARG A 165 -30.83 -20.63 50.65
CA ARG A 165 -31.70 -21.45 49.80
C ARG A 165 -33.18 -21.23 50.13
N LYS A 166 -33.53 -21.30 51.43
CA LYS A 166 -34.89 -21.04 51.92
C LYS A 166 -35.35 -19.61 51.62
N ARG A 167 -34.48 -18.62 51.79
CA ARG A 167 -34.82 -17.20 51.52
C ARG A 167 -34.94 -16.88 50.03
N LEU A 168 -34.24 -17.62 49.17
CA LEU A 168 -34.25 -17.42 47.73
C LEU A 168 -35.52 -17.97 47.06
N GLN A 169 -36.25 -18.86 47.74
CA GLN A 169 -37.36 -19.62 47.17
C GLN A 169 -38.49 -18.73 46.63
N GLU A 170 -38.94 -17.74 47.39
CA GLU A 170 -39.97 -16.78 46.96
C GLU A 170 -39.48 -15.84 45.83
N PRO A 171 -38.30 -15.19 45.93
CA PRO A 171 -37.71 -14.44 44.82
C PRO A 171 -37.57 -15.25 43.51
N LEU A 172 -37.11 -16.50 43.59
CA LEU A 172 -36.90 -17.35 42.42
C LEU A 172 -38.24 -17.69 41.74
N GLN A 173 -39.31 -17.90 42.52
CA GLN A 173 -40.67 -18.07 42.01
C GLN A 173 -41.15 -16.81 41.27
N LYS A 174 -40.88 -15.62 41.81
CA LYS A 174 -41.20 -14.34 41.13
C LYS A 174 -40.44 -14.19 39.82
N LEU A 175 -39.13 -14.45 39.80
CA LEU A 175 -38.32 -14.41 38.57
C LEU A 175 -38.84 -15.38 37.52
N THR A 176 -39.16 -16.61 37.93
CA THR A 176 -39.71 -17.64 37.05
C THR A 176 -41.06 -17.20 36.46
N ALA A 177 -41.92 -16.57 37.26
CA ALA A 177 -43.19 -16.03 36.78
C ALA A 177 -43.01 -14.87 35.79
N LEU A 178 -42.08 -13.94 36.06
CA LEU A 178 -41.76 -12.81 35.18
C LEU A 178 -41.23 -13.29 33.81
N LEU A 179 -40.27 -14.21 33.80
CA LEU A 179 -39.71 -14.77 32.57
C LEU A 179 -40.75 -15.60 31.78
N LYS A 180 -41.63 -16.32 32.48
CA LYS A 180 -42.72 -17.08 31.86
C LYS A 180 -43.75 -16.16 31.20
N PHE A 181 -44.05 -15.00 31.81
CA PHE A 181 -44.96 -14.00 31.24
C PHE A 181 -44.44 -13.41 29.91
N SER A 182 -43.12 -13.44 29.71
CA SER A 182 -42.44 -12.92 28.52
C SER A 182 -42.06 -13.99 27.49
N GLY A 183 -42.61 -15.21 27.61
CA GLY A 183 -42.46 -16.28 26.63
C GLY A 183 -41.23 -17.18 26.79
N LEU A 184 -40.46 -17.02 27.88
CA LEU A 184 -39.28 -17.83 28.18
C LEU A 184 -39.62 -19.00 29.12
N GLN A 185 -39.10 -20.19 28.83
CA GLN A 185 -39.21 -21.38 29.69
C GLN A 185 -37.94 -21.54 30.53
N VAL A 186 -38.06 -21.29 31.83
CA VAL A 186 -36.99 -21.55 32.80
C VAL A 186 -37.01 -23.03 33.20
N ALA A 187 -35.98 -23.78 32.81
CA ALA A 187 -35.70 -25.14 33.24
C ALA A 187 -34.61 -25.10 34.32
N THR A 188 -35.02 -25.13 35.59
CA THR A 188 -34.07 -25.15 36.71
C THR A 188 -34.46 -26.20 37.73
N HIS A 189 -33.50 -27.07 38.08
CA HIS A 189 -33.65 -28.06 39.15
C HIS A 189 -32.46 -28.10 40.11
N VAL A 190 -31.43 -27.24 39.95
CA VAL A 190 -30.17 -27.40 40.69
C VAL A 190 -29.56 -26.03 41.02
N ASP A 191 -29.25 -25.79 42.28
CA ASP A 191 -28.49 -24.62 42.77
C ASP A 191 -27.02 -24.96 43.05
N THR A 192 -26.19 -23.95 43.34
CA THR A 192 -24.75 -24.20 43.61
C THR A 192 -24.49 -25.10 44.81
N LEU A 193 -25.43 -25.18 45.76
CA LEU A 193 -25.34 -26.01 46.96
C LEU A 193 -25.75 -27.46 46.68
N GLU A 194 -26.64 -27.70 45.71
CA GLU A 194 -27.02 -29.02 45.19
C GLU A 194 -25.99 -29.54 44.17
N LEU A 195 -25.47 -28.66 43.31
CA LEU A 195 -24.32 -28.96 42.45
C LEU A 195 -23.10 -29.39 43.27
N SER A 196 -22.85 -28.74 44.41
CA SER A 196 -21.73 -29.10 45.27
C SER A 196 -21.94 -30.44 45.99
N SER A 197 -23.17 -30.75 46.42
CA SER A 197 -23.51 -32.01 47.10
C SER A 197 -23.51 -33.22 46.16
N VAL A 198 -23.84 -33.03 44.88
CA VAL A 198 -23.74 -34.08 43.85
C VAL A 198 -22.28 -34.38 43.48
N LEU A 199 -21.38 -33.39 43.61
CA LEU A 199 -19.96 -33.53 43.29
C LEU A 199 -19.10 -34.08 44.44
N CYS A 200 -19.60 -34.09 45.69
CA CYS A 200 -18.91 -34.64 46.85
C CYS A 200 -19.90 -34.95 47.99
N HIS A 201 -19.79 -36.10 48.66
CA HIS A 201 -20.70 -36.51 49.76
C HIS A 201 -20.61 -35.64 51.04
N SER A 202 -19.62 -34.74 51.13
CA SER A 202 -19.43 -33.77 52.22
C SER A 202 -18.57 -32.59 51.73
N PRO A 203 -19.10 -31.70 50.87
CA PRO A 203 -18.33 -30.58 50.37
C PRO A 203 -18.15 -29.55 51.50
N PRO A 204 -16.93 -29.00 51.72
CA PRO A 204 -16.76 -27.85 52.60
C PRO A 204 -17.63 -26.71 52.08
N SER A 205 -18.36 -26.03 52.97
CA SER A 205 -19.16 -24.88 52.58
C SER A 205 -18.25 -23.78 52.01
N PRO A 206 -18.75 -22.87 51.14
CA PRO A 206 -18.01 -21.68 50.75
C PRO A 206 -17.45 -20.89 51.95
N HIS A 207 -18.11 -20.99 53.11
CA HIS A 207 -17.66 -20.46 54.39
C HIS A 207 -16.45 -21.21 54.98
N ASP A 208 -16.40 -22.54 54.88
CA ASP A 208 -15.27 -23.35 55.35
C ASP A 208 -14.01 -23.12 54.47
N ILE A 209 -14.22 -22.98 53.16
CA ILE A 209 -13.16 -22.66 52.18
C ILE A 209 -12.54 -21.27 52.46
N THR A 210 -13.33 -20.32 52.95
CA THR A 210 -12.88 -18.97 53.31
C THR A 210 -12.24 -18.89 54.69
N GLN A 211 -12.65 -19.71 55.66
CA GLN A 211 -12.01 -19.78 56.98
C GLN A 211 -10.59 -20.39 56.92
N ASP A 212 -10.40 -21.44 56.12
CA ASP A 212 -9.07 -22.05 55.93
C ASP A 212 -8.12 -21.14 55.12
N ALA A 213 -8.64 -20.36 54.18
CA ALA A 213 -7.87 -19.37 53.42
C ALA A 213 -7.29 -18.24 54.30
N LEU A 214 -7.99 -17.88 55.38
CA LEU A 214 -7.51 -16.90 56.38
C LEU A 214 -6.43 -17.48 57.32
N SER A 215 -6.30 -18.81 57.41
CA SER A 215 -5.31 -19.50 58.28
C SER A 215 -3.90 -19.59 57.68
N GLY A 216 -3.72 -19.22 56.41
CA GLY A 216 -2.44 -19.31 55.70
C GLY A 216 -2.10 -20.71 55.14
N VAL A 217 -2.97 -21.71 55.36
CA VAL A 217 -2.86 -23.06 54.82
C VAL A 217 -3.75 -23.18 53.58
N SER A 218 -3.17 -23.08 52.38
CA SER A 218 -3.92 -23.19 51.13
C SER A 218 -4.28 -24.66 50.85
N PRO A 219 -5.57 -25.04 50.73
CA PRO A 219 -5.94 -26.41 50.42
C PRO A 219 -5.55 -26.76 48.98
N ALA A 220 -4.84 -27.87 48.80
CA ALA A 220 -4.51 -28.39 47.47
C ALA A 220 -5.79 -28.68 46.68
N PRO A 221 -5.87 -28.34 45.38
CA PRO A 221 -7.08 -28.57 44.60
C PRO A 221 -7.38 -30.07 44.51
N MET A 222 -8.53 -30.52 45.02
CA MET A 222 -8.89 -31.95 45.06
C MET A 222 -9.11 -32.52 43.65
N THR A 223 -9.68 -31.73 42.73
CA THR A 223 -10.00 -32.13 41.34
C THR A 223 -9.92 -30.93 40.37
N CYS A 224 -9.81 -31.19 39.05
CA CYS A 224 -9.88 -30.14 38.02
C CYS A 224 -11.23 -29.41 38.03
N THR A 225 -12.30 -30.15 38.34
CA THR A 225 -13.66 -29.66 38.58
C THR A 225 -13.75 -28.73 39.79
N TRP A 226 -13.08 -29.07 40.90
CA TRP A 226 -12.97 -28.18 42.07
C TRP A 226 -12.30 -26.85 41.70
N PHE A 227 -11.19 -26.88 40.93
CA PHE A 227 -10.50 -25.66 40.49
C PHE A 227 -11.37 -24.80 39.57
N GLN A 228 -12.11 -25.41 38.64
CA GLN A 228 -13.03 -24.69 37.75
C GLN A 228 -14.20 -24.06 38.51
N ALA A 229 -14.78 -24.78 39.48
CA ALA A 229 -15.86 -24.28 40.34
C ALA A 229 -15.37 -23.13 41.24
N HIS A 230 -14.18 -23.26 41.83
CA HIS A 230 -13.55 -22.23 42.66
C HIS A 230 -13.17 -20.99 41.82
N TRP A 231 -12.67 -21.18 40.60
CA TRP A 231 -12.38 -20.10 39.65
C TRP A 231 -13.63 -19.35 39.17
N ALA A 232 -14.77 -20.06 39.07
CA ALA A 232 -16.07 -19.45 38.78
C ALA A 232 -16.64 -18.70 40.01
N PHE A 233 -16.45 -19.24 41.22
CA PHE A 233 -16.82 -18.61 42.48
C PHE A 233 -16.06 -17.30 42.71
N ILE A 234 -14.73 -17.29 42.56
CA ILE A 234 -13.88 -16.09 42.69
C ILE A 234 -14.30 -14.99 41.69
N ARG A 235 -14.67 -15.37 40.45
CA ARG A 235 -15.20 -14.43 39.45
C ARG A 235 -16.53 -13.82 39.87
N THR A 236 -17.42 -14.62 40.47
CA THR A 236 -18.73 -14.15 40.95
C THR A 236 -18.59 -13.25 42.18
N ALA A 237 -17.72 -13.60 43.14
CA ALA A 237 -17.44 -12.82 44.34
C ALA A 237 -16.75 -11.48 44.03
N ALA A 238 -15.82 -11.46 43.05
CA ALA A 238 -15.18 -10.23 42.58
C ALA A 238 -16.15 -9.24 41.93
N CYS A 239 -17.26 -9.73 41.35
CA CYS A 239 -18.31 -8.89 40.76
C CYS A 239 -19.31 -8.34 41.78
N GLN A 240 -19.38 -8.89 43.00
CA GLN A 240 -20.28 -8.45 44.06
C GLN A 240 -19.66 -7.45 45.05
N ALA A 241 -18.35 -7.21 44.99
CA ALA A 241 -17.67 -6.36 45.97
C ALA A 241 -17.92 -4.86 45.74
N MET A 242 -18.44 -4.18 46.76
CA MET A 242 -18.63 -2.72 46.82
C MET A 242 -17.31 -1.92 46.91
N SER A 243 -16.14 -2.58 46.97
CA SER A 243 -14.85 -1.92 47.18
C SER A 243 -14.29 -1.32 45.88
N ALA A 244 -13.56 -0.21 46.02
CA ALA A 244 -12.95 0.52 44.90
C ALA A 244 -11.86 -0.25 44.14
N ASP A 245 -11.53 -1.48 44.57
CA ASP A 245 -10.51 -2.31 43.93
C ASP A 245 -10.94 -3.80 43.84
N PRO A 246 -11.44 -4.23 42.66
CA PRO A 246 -11.76 -5.62 42.36
C PRO A 246 -10.58 -6.57 42.55
N LEU A 247 -9.33 -6.09 42.42
CA LEU A 247 -8.12 -6.89 42.63
C LEU A 247 -7.93 -7.24 44.11
N GLN A 248 -8.25 -6.31 45.01
CA GLN A 248 -8.11 -6.51 46.44
C GLN A 248 -9.10 -7.58 46.94
N THR A 249 -10.32 -7.61 46.38
CA THR A 249 -11.32 -8.66 46.64
C THR A 249 -10.83 -10.03 46.15
N VAL A 250 -10.27 -10.11 44.93
CA VAL A 250 -9.66 -11.34 44.39
C VAL A 250 -8.48 -11.81 45.25
N SER A 251 -7.72 -10.89 45.86
CA SER A 251 -6.61 -11.22 46.77
C SER A 251 -7.08 -11.88 48.08
N THR A 252 -8.31 -11.57 48.54
CA THR A 252 -8.89 -12.12 49.78
C THR A 252 -9.42 -13.55 49.58
N TYR A 253 -9.80 -13.92 48.36
CA TYR A 253 -10.30 -15.26 48.00
C TYR A 253 -9.16 -16.09 47.36
N VAL A 254 -8.31 -16.64 48.21
CA VAL A 254 -6.99 -17.23 47.88
C VAL A 254 -7.07 -18.34 46.81
N LEU A 255 -6.40 -18.13 45.67
CA LEU A 255 -6.06 -19.17 44.69
C LEU A 255 -4.99 -20.13 45.22
N PRO A 256 -5.02 -21.43 44.84
CA PRO A 256 -4.03 -22.40 45.27
C PRO A 256 -2.60 -22.02 44.82
N ARG A 257 -1.62 -22.24 45.71
CA ARG A 257 -0.19 -21.93 45.45
C ARG A 257 0.40 -22.89 44.42
N PHE A 258 0.92 -22.37 43.29
CA PHE A 258 1.68 -23.14 42.29
C PHE A 258 3.12 -22.64 42.18
N SER A 259 4.10 -23.54 42.01
CA SER A 259 5.51 -23.17 41.88
C SER A 259 5.92 -22.79 40.45
N VAL A 260 5.13 -23.18 39.43
CA VAL A 260 5.38 -22.84 38.02
C VAL A 260 4.06 -22.51 37.32
N TYR A 261 3.97 -21.31 36.75
CA TYR A 261 2.82 -20.89 35.93
C TYR A 261 3.14 -21.11 34.45
N LEU A 262 2.27 -21.83 33.73
CA LEU A 262 2.50 -22.19 32.32
C LEU A 262 1.37 -21.66 31.43
N ILE A 263 1.51 -20.42 30.97
CA ILE A 263 0.39 -19.67 30.40
C ILE A 263 0.33 -19.88 28.88
N HIS A 264 -0.70 -20.58 28.43
CA HIS A 264 -0.92 -20.90 27.02
C HIS A 264 -1.72 -19.79 26.33
N LEU A 265 -1.05 -18.87 25.65
CA LEU A 265 -1.73 -17.71 25.06
C LEU A 265 -2.42 -18.10 23.74
N VAL A 266 -3.52 -18.82 23.83
CA VAL A 266 -4.40 -19.19 22.71
C VAL A 266 -5.49 -18.13 22.61
N ARG A 267 -5.60 -17.45 21.46
CA ARG A 267 -6.72 -16.56 21.19
C ARG A 267 -7.99 -17.40 20.94
N ALA A 268 -8.81 -17.56 21.97
CA ALA A 268 -10.18 -18.07 21.85
C ALA A 268 -11.12 -16.87 21.65
N GLY A 269 -11.33 -16.45 20.40
CA GLY A 269 -12.19 -15.30 20.08
C GLY A 269 -11.55 -13.92 20.33
N THR A 270 -12.38 -12.89 20.44
CA THR A 270 -11.92 -11.49 20.42
C THR A 270 -11.16 -11.04 21.67
N ARG A 271 -11.24 -11.73 22.83
CA ARG A 271 -10.65 -11.28 24.12
C ARG A 271 -10.12 -12.35 25.13
N GLY A 272 -10.31 -13.66 24.97
CA GLY A 272 -9.97 -14.66 26.00
C GLY A 272 -8.61 -15.36 25.87
N LEU A 273 -7.97 -15.69 27.00
CA LEU A 273 -6.73 -16.49 27.14
C LEU A 273 -6.99 -17.83 27.84
N ASN A 274 -6.24 -18.87 27.45
CA ASN A 274 -6.16 -20.13 28.21
C ASN A 274 -5.04 -20.02 29.25
N VAL A 275 -5.36 -20.29 30.52
CA VAL A 275 -4.41 -20.41 31.61
C VAL A 275 -4.26 -21.90 31.92
N SER A 276 -3.02 -22.39 31.94
CA SER A 276 -2.69 -23.71 32.46
C SER A 276 -1.73 -23.54 33.64
N LEU A 277 -2.04 -24.17 34.76
CA LEU A 277 -1.25 -24.15 35.98
C LEU A 277 -0.70 -25.54 36.20
N TRP A 278 0.59 -25.63 36.51
CA TRP A 278 1.26 -26.90 36.76
C TRP A 278 1.78 -26.91 38.19
N ASP A 279 1.35 -27.91 38.97
CA ASP A 279 1.87 -28.15 40.31
C ASP A 279 3.02 -29.19 40.22
N PRO A 280 4.28 -28.78 40.47
CA PRO A 280 5.40 -29.70 40.46
C PRO A 280 5.33 -30.76 41.56
N VAL A 281 4.67 -30.43 42.68
CA VAL A 281 4.58 -31.28 43.87
C VAL A 281 3.55 -32.39 43.64
N SER A 282 2.35 -32.05 43.15
CA SER A 282 1.31 -33.06 42.88
C SER A 282 1.36 -33.65 41.46
N ARG A 283 2.22 -33.14 40.56
CA ARG A 283 2.28 -33.49 39.12
C ARG A 283 0.93 -33.35 38.41
N ARG A 284 0.06 -32.44 38.86
CA ARG A 284 -1.27 -32.22 38.29
C ARG A 284 -1.34 -30.92 37.49
N ARG A 285 -2.14 -30.97 36.42
CA ARG A 285 -2.46 -29.82 35.56
C ARG A 285 -3.82 -29.26 35.94
N PHE A 286 -3.91 -27.95 36.09
CA PHE A 286 -5.17 -27.21 36.22
C PHE A 286 -5.31 -26.26 35.05
N SER A 287 -6.52 -26.09 34.50
CA SER A 287 -6.71 -25.21 33.34
C SER A 287 -8.00 -24.42 33.46
N ALA A 288 -7.92 -23.12 33.15
CA ALA A 288 -9.04 -22.19 33.15
C ALA A 288 -8.95 -21.21 31.97
N LYS A 289 -10.06 -20.56 31.61
CA LYS A 289 -10.11 -19.45 30.66
C LYS A 289 -10.27 -18.13 31.43
N GLY A 290 -9.59 -17.06 31.00
CA GLY A 290 -9.69 -15.73 31.61
C GLY A 290 -9.21 -14.59 30.70
N MET A 291 -9.55 -13.34 31.01
CA MET A 291 -9.06 -12.16 30.28
C MET A 291 -7.59 -11.86 30.63
N LEU A 292 -6.89 -11.12 29.77
CA LEU A 292 -5.51 -10.66 30.00
C LEU A 292 -5.37 -9.91 31.35
N SER A 293 -6.38 -9.15 31.74
CA SER A 293 -6.49 -8.48 33.04
C SER A 293 -6.47 -9.46 34.20
N ASP A 294 -7.22 -10.56 34.09
CA ASP A 294 -7.42 -11.55 35.16
C ASP A 294 -6.18 -12.45 35.28
N VAL A 295 -5.56 -12.75 34.13
CA VAL A 295 -4.25 -13.39 34.08
C VAL A 295 -3.25 -12.50 34.80
N LEU A 296 -3.11 -11.23 34.40
CA LEU A 296 -2.22 -10.26 35.03
C LEU A 296 -2.49 -10.07 36.53
N ALA A 297 -3.74 -9.98 36.94
CA ALA A 297 -4.16 -9.93 38.35
C ALA A 297 -3.60 -11.14 39.12
N CYS A 298 -3.71 -12.35 38.55
CA CYS A 298 -3.13 -13.55 39.13
C CYS A 298 -1.59 -13.58 39.07
N LEU A 299 -0.94 -12.94 38.08
CA LEU A 299 0.52 -12.99 37.97
C LEU A 299 1.21 -12.01 38.91
N LEU A 300 0.60 -10.84 39.11
CA LEU A 300 1.18 -9.70 39.84
C LEU A 300 1.04 -9.82 41.36
N ASP A 301 0.18 -10.73 41.84
CA ASP A 301 -0.16 -10.84 43.26
C ASP A 301 0.32 -12.18 43.88
N THR A 302 1.06 -13.00 43.12
CA THR A 302 1.58 -14.29 43.60
C THR A 302 3.03 -14.18 44.07
N ARG A 303 3.39 -14.70 45.25
CA ARG A 303 4.80 -14.82 45.69
C ARG A 303 5.65 -15.81 44.86
N SER A 304 5.24 -16.14 43.64
CA SER A 304 5.93 -17.12 42.81
C SER A 304 7.14 -16.48 42.15
N SER A 305 8.29 -17.13 42.26
CA SER A 305 9.56 -16.62 41.76
C SER A 305 9.74 -16.85 40.25
N GLN A 306 9.02 -17.80 39.62
CA GLN A 306 9.20 -18.16 38.21
C GLN A 306 7.89 -18.33 37.43
N MET A 307 7.81 -17.71 36.25
CA MET A 307 6.68 -17.77 35.32
C MET A 307 7.12 -18.12 33.90
N ILE A 308 6.37 -18.98 33.21
CA ILE A 308 6.63 -19.39 31.83
C ILE A 308 5.42 -19.04 30.94
N LEU A 309 5.60 -18.12 29.99
CA LEU A 309 4.63 -17.75 28.97
C LEU A 309 4.89 -18.56 27.69
N VAL A 310 3.88 -19.29 27.21
CA VAL A 310 3.99 -20.14 26.01
C VAL A 310 3.03 -19.61 24.93
N PRO A 311 3.48 -18.69 24.06
CA PRO A 311 2.65 -18.12 22.99
C PRO A 311 2.40 -19.10 21.84
N THR A 312 1.19 -19.07 21.31
CA THR A 312 0.85 -19.74 20.05
C THR A 312 1.12 -18.84 18.85
N ASN A 313 1.11 -19.40 17.63
CA ASN A 313 1.18 -18.63 16.37
C ASN A 313 0.07 -17.56 16.23
N ARG A 314 -0.94 -17.57 17.12
CA ARG A 314 -2.08 -16.63 17.13
C ARG A 314 -2.05 -15.62 18.28
N THR A 315 -1.02 -15.61 19.13
CA THR A 315 -0.87 -14.66 20.23
C THR A 315 -0.53 -13.25 19.72
N ASP A 316 -1.29 -12.23 20.14
CA ASP A 316 -0.92 -10.83 19.88
C ASP A 316 0.39 -10.47 20.60
N ARG A 317 1.42 -10.12 19.82
CA ARG A 317 2.76 -9.80 20.33
C ARG A 317 2.75 -8.58 21.25
N ALA A 318 1.93 -7.57 20.98
CA ALA A 318 1.86 -6.40 21.84
C ALA A 318 1.29 -6.76 23.23
N ALA A 319 0.29 -7.65 23.29
CA ALA A 319 -0.25 -8.17 24.54
C ALA A 319 0.77 -9.02 25.31
N LEU A 320 1.50 -9.92 24.64
CA LEU A 320 2.55 -10.75 25.24
C LEU A 320 3.66 -9.91 25.89
N PHE A 321 4.17 -8.89 25.17
CA PHE A 321 5.21 -8.01 25.72
C PHE A 321 4.68 -7.14 26.86
N ARG A 322 3.44 -6.64 26.79
CA ARG A 322 2.80 -5.94 27.93
C ARG A 322 2.70 -6.84 29.15
N CYS A 323 2.33 -8.12 28.98
CA CYS A 323 2.27 -9.08 30.07
C CYS A 323 3.63 -9.31 30.72
N ARG A 324 4.64 -9.65 29.92
CA ARG A 324 6.01 -9.83 30.44
C ARG A 324 6.51 -8.58 31.14
N THR A 325 6.34 -7.40 30.54
CA THR A 325 6.78 -6.13 31.15
C THR A 325 6.07 -5.85 32.47
N ALA A 326 4.78 -6.17 32.59
CA ALA A 326 4.05 -6.03 33.85
C ALA A 326 4.56 -7.00 34.93
N VAL A 327 4.74 -8.29 34.58
CA VAL A 327 5.23 -9.33 35.49
C VAL A 327 6.64 -9.01 35.99
N VAL A 328 7.54 -8.60 35.09
CA VAL A 328 8.92 -8.19 35.45
C VAL A 328 8.92 -6.92 36.28
N LYS A 329 8.03 -5.96 36.00
CA LYS A 329 7.88 -4.74 36.83
C LYS A 329 7.40 -5.02 38.26
N ALA A 330 6.69 -6.13 38.47
CA ALA A 330 6.22 -6.55 39.79
C ALA A 330 7.23 -7.41 40.58
N GLY A 331 8.42 -7.67 40.03
CA GLY A 331 9.48 -8.41 40.72
C GLY A 331 9.47 -9.93 40.50
N HIS A 332 8.71 -10.43 39.53
CA HIS A 332 8.67 -11.86 39.19
C HIS A 332 9.56 -12.18 37.98
N ASP A 333 10.20 -13.35 38.02
CA ASP A 333 11.03 -13.82 36.93
C ASP A 333 10.15 -14.46 35.84
N CYS A 334 10.19 -13.93 34.61
CA CYS A 334 9.24 -14.27 33.54
C CYS A 334 9.95 -14.68 32.24
N VAL A 335 9.79 -15.94 31.88
CA VAL A 335 10.34 -16.59 30.69
C VAL A 335 9.25 -16.68 29.61
N VAL A 336 9.58 -16.37 28.36
CA VAL A 336 8.69 -16.57 27.20
C VAL A 336 9.30 -17.65 26.32
N VAL A 337 8.57 -18.72 26.01
CA VAL A 337 9.04 -19.85 25.19
C VAL A 337 8.23 -19.95 23.91
N TYR A 338 8.80 -19.52 22.79
CA TYR A 338 8.11 -19.52 21.50
C TYR A 338 8.18 -20.88 20.79
N ALA A 339 7.12 -21.24 20.06
CA ALA A 339 7.07 -22.45 19.22
C ALA A 339 8.22 -22.56 18.19
N SER A 340 8.87 -21.43 17.86
CA SER A 340 10.01 -21.34 16.93
C SER A 340 11.39 -21.48 17.61
N GLU A 341 11.44 -21.48 18.95
CA GLU A 341 12.65 -21.79 19.73
C GLU A 341 12.87 -23.30 19.88
N VAL A 342 11.89 -24.08 19.42
CA VAL A 342 11.88 -25.54 19.41
C VAL A 342 12.26 -26.01 18.00
N SER A 343 13.18 -26.98 17.88
CA SER A 343 13.69 -27.46 16.58
C SER A 343 12.56 -27.92 15.64
N ASP A 344 12.79 -27.94 14.32
CA ASP A 344 11.77 -28.39 13.35
C ASP A 344 11.24 -29.81 13.65
N ARG A 345 12.04 -30.65 14.33
CA ARG A 345 11.67 -31.97 14.84
C ARG A 345 10.59 -31.94 15.93
N LEU A 346 10.46 -30.83 16.64
CA LEU A 346 9.65 -30.67 17.85
C LEU A 346 8.38 -29.82 17.63
N ARG A 347 8.27 -29.15 16.47
CA ARG A 347 7.08 -28.38 16.05
C ARG A 347 5.81 -29.23 15.99
N GLY A 348 5.93 -30.51 15.63
CA GLY A 348 4.82 -31.47 15.63
C GLY A 348 4.35 -31.83 17.05
N CYS A 349 5.29 -32.03 17.98
CA CYS A 349 4.99 -32.34 19.38
C CYS A 349 4.30 -31.18 20.11
N TYR A 350 4.67 -29.94 19.75
CA TYR A 350 4.09 -28.69 20.26
C TYR A 350 2.57 -28.57 20.02
N GLN A 351 2.05 -29.27 18.99
CA GLN A 351 0.64 -29.19 18.60
C GLN A 351 -0.20 -30.38 19.11
N SER A 352 0.41 -31.47 19.59
CA SER A 352 -0.29 -32.75 19.78
C SER A 352 -0.27 -33.31 21.21
N ASP A 353 0.79 -33.11 21.99
CA ASP A 353 0.93 -33.78 23.31
C ASP A 353 1.94 -33.07 24.25
N LEU A 354 1.43 -32.60 25.40
CA LEU A 354 2.18 -31.90 26.44
C LEU A 354 3.24 -32.77 27.13
N MET A 355 3.02 -34.09 27.25
CA MET A 355 3.98 -35.01 27.89
C MET A 355 5.19 -35.28 26.99
N ARG A 356 4.98 -35.43 25.68
CA ARG A 356 6.06 -35.47 24.68
C ARG A 356 6.81 -34.15 24.57
N TYR A 357 6.10 -33.02 24.64
CA TYR A 357 6.72 -31.71 24.70
C TYR A 357 7.59 -31.53 25.96
N TRP A 358 7.14 -32.02 27.12
CA TRP A 358 7.89 -31.95 28.37
C TRP A 358 9.11 -32.90 28.39
N GLY A 359 8.97 -34.12 27.88
CA GLY A 359 10.09 -35.03 27.66
C GLY A 359 11.14 -34.43 26.72
N ALA A 360 10.70 -33.79 25.63
CA ALA A 360 11.58 -33.10 24.68
C ALA A 360 12.19 -31.81 25.22
N MET A 361 11.49 -31.06 26.09
CA MET A 361 12.05 -29.92 26.82
C MET A 361 13.11 -30.36 27.83
N LYS A 362 12.92 -31.52 28.49
CA LYS A 362 13.92 -32.13 29.38
C LYS A 362 15.19 -32.56 28.63
N GLU A 363 15.06 -33.09 27.41
CA GLU A 363 16.21 -33.40 26.53
C GLU A 363 16.86 -32.14 25.94
N ALA A 364 16.07 -31.11 25.59
CA ALA A 364 16.57 -29.84 25.06
C ALA A 364 17.25 -28.96 26.12
N ALA A 365 16.91 -29.12 27.39
CA ALA A 365 17.54 -28.45 28.53
C ALA A 365 19.03 -28.78 28.69
N ASN A 366 19.54 -29.87 28.09
CA ASN A 366 20.97 -30.16 28.04
C ASN A 366 21.75 -29.31 27.00
N PHE A 367 21.08 -28.49 26.19
CA PHE A 367 21.71 -27.64 25.14
C PHE A 367 21.36 -26.14 25.25
N LEU A 368 20.54 -25.76 26.23
CA LEU A 368 20.10 -24.38 26.45
C LEU A 368 20.77 -23.85 27.71
N ASP A 369 21.95 -23.24 27.55
CA ASP A 369 22.56 -22.42 28.61
C ASP A 369 21.73 -21.13 28.77
N ALA A 370 20.63 -21.28 29.50
CA ALA A 370 19.71 -20.21 29.84
C ALA A 370 20.42 -19.15 30.69
N ASP A 371 21.46 -19.51 31.45
CA ASP A 371 22.28 -18.61 32.27
C ASP A 371 23.24 -17.76 31.42
N LEU A 372 23.76 -18.28 30.30
CA LEU A 372 24.48 -17.48 29.31
C LEU A 372 23.55 -16.53 28.55
N LEU A 373 22.33 -16.98 28.22
CA LEU A 373 21.31 -16.15 27.59
C LEU A 373 20.80 -15.06 28.53
N PHE A 374 20.60 -15.37 29.82
CA PHE A 374 20.23 -14.43 30.87
C PHE A 374 21.39 -13.51 31.23
N GLY A 375 22.62 -14.02 31.27
CA GLY A 375 23.85 -13.25 31.46
C GLY A 375 24.08 -12.26 30.32
N ILE A 376 23.85 -12.63 29.07
CA ILE A 376 23.83 -11.68 27.94
C ILE A 376 22.67 -10.66 28.08
N TYR A 377 21.55 -11.09 28.66
CA TYR A 377 20.33 -10.28 28.87
C TYR A 377 20.44 -9.25 30.01
N THR A 378 21.16 -9.58 31.09
CA THR A 378 21.35 -8.73 32.28
C THR A 378 22.67 -7.95 32.22
N ALA A 379 23.70 -8.45 31.53
CA ALA A 379 25.05 -7.87 31.51
C ALA A 379 25.37 -6.90 30.37
N ALA A 380 24.63 -6.93 29.26
CA ALA A 380 24.95 -6.10 28.09
C ALA A 380 24.25 -4.73 28.09
N GLY A 381 23.72 -4.34 29.25
CA GLY A 381 22.60 -3.41 29.36
C GLY A 381 22.88 -1.90 29.35
N ASN A 382 24.12 -1.39 29.45
CA ASN A 382 24.29 0.05 29.77
C ASN A 382 25.59 0.79 29.35
N THR A 383 26.32 0.46 28.26
CA THR A 383 27.77 0.83 28.32
C THR A 383 28.54 1.34 27.11
N LEU A 384 28.00 1.60 25.91
CA LEU A 384 28.77 2.39 24.93
C LEU A 384 28.34 3.84 24.80
N ARG A 385 27.05 4.11 24.57
CA ARG A 385 26.55 5.50 24.41
C ARG A 385 26.33 6.22 25.73
N SER A 386 25.99 5.50 26.81
CA SER A 386 25.96 6.05 28.17
C SER A 386 27.39 6.33 28.68
N TYR A 387 28.35 5.47 28.33
CA TYR A 387 29.79 5.68 28.56
C TYR A 387 30.36 6.81 27.68
N GLN A 388 29.98 6.93 26.41
CA GLN A 388 30.32 8.03 25.51
C GLN A 388 29.70 9.36 25.97
N ARG A 389 28.43 9.38 26.43
CA ARG A 389 27.83 10.55 27.09
C ARG A 389 28.65 10.96 28.31
N LYS A 390 29.02 10.01 29.19
CA LYS A 390 29.88 10.26 30.35
C LYS A 390 31.31 10.72 30.00
N LYS A 391 31.93 10.19 28.93
CA LYS A 391 33.29 10.58 28.49
C LYS A 391 33.34 11.88 27.69
N LEU A 392 32.31 12.16 26.87
CA LEU A 392 32.16 13.43 26.15
C LEU A 392 31.78 14.56 27.10
N SER A 393 31.02 14.28 28.17
CA SER A 393 30.75 15.24 29.25
C SER A 393 31.95 15.48 30.18
N GLN A 394 33.01 14.68 30.10
CA GLN A 394 34.21 14.78 30.94
C GLN A 394 35.26 15.77 30.43
N SER A 395 35.06 16.44 29.28
CA SER A 395 35.94 17.52 28.83
C SER A 395 35.40 18.90 29.28
N GLN A 396 35.90 19.35 30.45
CA GLN A 396 35.91 20.73 30.98
C GLN A 396 34.61 21.56 30.87
N MET A 397 33.72 21.46 31.88
CA MET A 397 32.95 22.58 32.50
C MET A 397 31.94 22.07 33.58
N CYS A 398 32.18 22.47 34.83
CA CYS A 398 31.28 22.61 36.01
C CYS A 398 30.47 21.44 36.64
N ASP A 399 31.04 20.86 37.72
CA ASP A 399 30.57 20.94 39.13
C ASP A 399 29.21 20.42 39.66
N HIS A 400 28.65 19.32 39.12
CA HIS A 400 27.47 18.66 39.76
C HIS A 400 27.61 17.15 40.05
N LEU A 401 28.78 16.54 39.77
CA LEU A 401 28.94 15.08 39.82
C LEU A 401 29.38 14.50 41.17
N ARG A 402 29.56 15.32 42.22
CA ARG A 402 29.87 14.85 43.60
C ARG A 402 28.65 14.29 44.36
N LEU A 403 27.45 14.33 43.78
CA LEU A 403 26.20 13.86 44.40
C LEU A 403 25.74 12.45 43.94
N LEU A 404 26.54 11.72 43.17
CA LEU A 404 26.15 10.41 42.59
C LEU A 404 26.98 9.21 43.10
N ASN A 405 27.67 9.36 44.22
CA ASN A 405 28.37 8.27 44.91
C ASN A 405 27.50 7.69 46.05
N SER A 406 26.55 6.81 45.73
CA SER A 406 26.08 5.77 46.66
C SER A 406 25.19 4.75 45.95
N SER A 407 25.73 3.55 45.74
CA SER A 407 25.13 2.23 46.07
C SER A 407 25.61 1.15 45.08
N SER A 408 26.29 0.17 45.66
CA SER A 408 26.67 -1.13 45.11
C SER A 408 25.46 -1.89 44.55
N ASP A 409 25.49 -2.23 43.26
CA ASP A 409 24.60 -3.23 42.66
C ASP A 409 25.46 -4.14 41.77
N GLU A 410 25.45 -5.43 42.08
CA GLU A 410 26.23 -6.48 41.39
C GLU A 410 25.66 -6.74 39.98
N GLY A 411 26.17 -6.03 38.97
CA GLY A 411 25.81 -6.25 37.57
C GLY A 411 26.72 -7.27 36.88
N ILE A 412 26.14 -8.25 36.18
CA ILE A 412 26.86 -9.25 35.38
C ILE A 412 27.70 -8.54 34.28
N ALA A 413 28.89 -9.05 33.96
CA ALA A 413 29.86 -8.43 33.04
C ALA A 413 29.49 -8.59 31.55
N THR A 414 29.51 -7.50 30.77
CA THR A 414 29.25 -7.53 29.32
C THR A 414 30.20 -8.51 28.60
N PRO A 415 29.70 -9.42 27.73
CA PRO A 415 30.56 -10.34 27.00
C PRO A 415 31.69 -9.63 26.24
N GLN A 416 32.93 -10.10 26.39
CA GLN A 416 34.12 -9.44 25.83
C GLN A 416 34.00 -9.23 24.30
N ASN A 417 33.45 -10.19 23.57
CA ASN A 417 33.21 -10.07 22.13
C ASN A 417 32.26 -8.92 21.73
N VAL A 418 31.30 -8.56 22.58
CA VAL A 418 30.42 -7.38 22.37
C VAL A 418 31.18 -6.09 22.68
N LEU A 419 32.01 -6.09 23.72
CA LEU A 419 32.90 -4.98 24.03
C LEU A 419 33.90 -4.74 22.90
N ASP A 420 34.50 -5.80 22.35
CA ASP A 420 35.43 -5.76 21.22
C ASP A 420 34.75 -5.23 19.94
N TRP A 421 33.50 -5.64 19.67
CA TRP A 421 32.72 -5.11 18.53
C TRP A 421 32.49 -3.60 18.64
N ALA A 422 32.29 -3.11 19.87
CA ALA A 422 31.90 -1.74 20.11
C ALA A 422 33.11 -0.82 20.42
N CYS A 423 34.27 -1.39 20.76
CA CYS A 423 35.44 -0.64 21.19
C CYS A 423 35.92 0.39 20.15
N TYR A 424 35.72 0.12 18.85
CA TYR A 424 36.17 0.96 17.74
C TYR A 424 35.72 2.43 17.87
N PHE A 425 34.51 2.67 18.35
CA PHE A 425 33.94 4.02 18.52
C PHE A 425 34.50 4.78 19.73
N THR A 426 35.21 4.09 20.62
CA THR A 426 35.77 4.65 21.85
C THR A 426 37.29 4.78 21.80
N LEU A 427 37.93 4.29 20.72
CA LEU A 427 39.37 4.44 20.53
C LEU A 427 39.74 5.93 20.50
N PRO A 428 40.70 6.37 21.32
CA PRO A 428 41.12 7.77 21.34
C PRO A 428 41.50 8.30 19.95
N LYS A 429 42.16 7.48 19.12
CA LYS A 429 42.49 7.81 17.73
C LYS A 429 41.24 8.00 16.86
N ARG A 430 40.20 7.19 17.03
CA ARG A 430 38.94 7.32 16.28
C ARG A 430 38.21 8.61 16.67
N VAL A 431 38.08 8.88 17.96
CA VAL A 431 37.45 10.12 18.47
C VAL A 431 38.23 11.36 17.99
N ALA A 432 39.56 11.31 17.99
CA ALA A 432 40.39 12.38 17.46
C ALA A 432 40.17 12.60 15.95
N ALA A 433 40.01 11.53 15.16
CA ALA A 433 39.72 11.62 13.73
C ALA A 433 38.33 12.21 13.45
N GLU A 434 37.29 11.79 14.18
CA GLU A 434 35.94 12.38 14.09
C GLU A 434 35.95 13.88 14.43
N LYS A 435 36.64 14.27 15.50
CA LYS A 435 36.82 15.69 15.88
C LYS A 435 37.62 16.47 14.85
N ALA A 436 38.62 15.84 14.22
CA ALA A 436 39.41 16.47 13.18
C ALA A 436 38.58 16.78 11.94
N GLU A 437 37.74 15.83 11.50
CA GLU A 437 36.82 16.04 10.37
C GLU A 437 35.78 17.13 10.70
N LEU A 438 35.31 17.21 11.94
CA LEU A 438 34.34 18.22 12.37
C LEU A 438 34.83 19.67 12.15
N ARG A 439 36.15 19.93 12.23
CA ARG A 439 36.74 21.26 12.01
C ARG A 439 36.54 21.80 10.59
N HIS A 440 36.25 20.92 9.61
CA HIS A 440 35.93 21.37 8.27
C HIS A 440 34.58 22.10 8.20
N TYR A 441 33.69 21.90 9.18
CA TYR A 441 32.31 22.40 9.17
C TYR A 441 32.12 23.76 9.89
N ASP A 442 33.21 24.40 10.34
CA ASP A 442 33.15 25.69 11.03
C ASP A 442 32.77 26.85 10.09
N LYS A 443 33.29 26.83 8.85
CA LYS A 443 33.04 27.87 7.84
C LYS A 443 32.11 27.35 6.75
N PHE A 444 30.81 27.37 7.03
CA PHE A 444 29.80 26.90 6.09
C PHE A 444 29.01 28.05 5.43
N ILE A 445 28.47 27.78 4.25
CA ILE A 445 27.45 28.58 3.57
C ILE A 445 26.22 27.72 3.36
N THR A 446 25.03 28.28 3.59
CA THR A 446 23.77 27.55 3.49
C THR A 446 22.93 28.10 2.34
N ILE A 447 22.36 27.20 1.55
CA ILE A 447 21.50 27.52 0.41
C ILE A 447 20.16 26.83 0.60
N ALA A 448 19.08 27.59 0.67
CA ALA A 448 17.72 27.10 0.46
C ALA A 448 17.24 27.55 -0.92
N TYR A 449 16.60 26.67 -1.68
CA TYR A 449 16.17 27.01 -3.04
C TYR A 449 14.83 26.38 -3.42
N VAL A 450 14.19 26.97 -4.42
CA VAL A 450 13.04 26.43 -5.13
C VAL A 450 13.46 26.27 -6.58
N ALA A 451 13.17 25.12 -7.18
CA ALA A 451 13.37 24.87 -8.61
C ALA A 451 12.04 24.58 -9.28
N THR A 452 12.01 24.74 -10.60
CA THR A 452 10.93 24.22 -11.45
C THR A 452 10.74 22.72 -11.26
N ASP A 453 9.52 22.24 -11.45
CA ASP A 453 9.11 20.86 -11.17
C ASP A 453 8.59 20.11 -12.41
N HIS A 454 9.03 20.51 -13.61
CA HIS A 454 8.57 19.90 -14.87
C HIS A 454 9.03 18.45 -15.00
N THR A 455 8.12 17.58 -15.45
CA THR A 455 8.44 16.19 -15.80
C THR A 455 8.96 16.13 -17.23
N VAL A 456 10.20 15.68 -17.41
CA VAL A 456 10.85 15.59 -18.72
C VAL A 456 11.62 14.28 -18.81
N HIS A 457 11.58 13.63 -19.98
CA HIS A 457 12.22 12.33 -20.21
C HIS A 457 11.76 11.23 -19.23
N ALA A 458 10.46 11.20 -18.94
CA ALA A 458 9.82 10.32 -17.94
C ALA A 458 10.27 10.52 -16.48
N GLN A 459 11.17 11.47 -16.19
CA GLN A 459 11.60 11.80 -14.83
C GLN A 459 10.91 13.08 -14.32
N PRO A 460 10.16 13.00 -13.20
CA PRO A 460 9.65 14.19 -12.52
C PRO A 460 10.78 15.07 -12.00
N MET A 461 10.69 16.39 -12.21
CA MET A 461 11.67 17.38 -11.74
C MET A 461 13.12 17.09 -12.19
N ASN A 462 13.29 16.55 -13.41
CA ASN A 462 14.60 16.16 -13.96
C ASN A 462 15.61 17.34 -13.93
N PRO A 463 16.65 17.33 -13.07
CA PRO A 463 17.58 18.45 -12.92
C PRO A 463 18.59 18.56 -14.08
N VAL A 464 18.64 17.57 -14.96
CA VAL A 464 19.47 17.60 -16.17
C VAL A 464 18.74 18.29 -17.33
N ALA A 465 17.40 18.30 -17.33
CA ALA A 465 16.61 18.95 -18.38
C ALA A 465 16.73 20.48 -18.33
N ASP A 466 16.90 21.13 -19.49
CA ASP A 466 17.16 22.59 -19.57
C ASP A 466 15.99 23.46 -19.11
N ILE A 467 14.76 22.96 -19.26
CA ILE A 467 13.57 23.64 -18.73
C ILE A 467 13.60 23.71 -17.21
N ASN A 468 14.30 22.76 -16.57
CA ASN A 468 14.41 22.72 -15.13
C ASN A 468 15.59 23.55 -14.62
N HIS A 469 15.32 24.54 -13.77
CA HIS A 469 16.31 25.47 -13.24
C HIS A 469 15.92 25.93 -11.83
N VAL A 470 16.90 26.49 -11.10
CA VAL A 470 16.63 27.19 -9.83
C VAL A 470 15.77 28.41 -10.15
N LEU A 471 14.59 28.51 -9.54
CA LEU A 471 13.64 29.63 -9.67
C LEU A 471 13.94 30.75 -8.68
N SER A 472 14.32 30.39 -7.46
CA SER A 472 14.68 31.34 -6.42
C SER A 472 15.52 30.65 -5.36
N ALA A 473 16.47 31.36 -4.77
CA ALA A 473 17.35 30.84 -3.72
C ALA A 473 17.61 31.90 -2.64
N CYS A 474 17.83 31.48 -1.40
CA CYS A 474 18.23 32.33 -0.29
C CYS A 474 19.51 31.76 0.32
N ILE A 475 20.52 32.61 0.48
CA ILE A 475 21.86 32.21 0.92
C ILE A 475 22.20 32.89 2.25
N THR A 476 22.63 32.09 3.22
CA THR A 476 23.11 32.58 4.53
C THR A 476 24.50 32.04 4.83
N ASP A 477 25.34 32.86 5.46
CA ASP A 477 26.65 32.41 5.94
C ASP A 477 26.55 31.69 7.30
N HIS A 478 27.69 31.22 7.81
CA HIS A 478 27.82 30.57 9.12
C HIS A 478 27.41 31.45 10.31
N ALA A 479 27.33 32.78 10.12
CA ALA A 479 26.84 33.73 11.13
C ALA A 479 25.33 34.04 10.95
N ASN A 480 24.62 33.26 10.13
CA ASN A 480 23.22 33.48 9.73
C ASN A 480 22.97 34.84 9.06
N ARG A 481 24.01 35.51 8.56
CA ARG A 481 23.85 36.74 7.77
C ARG A 481 23.45 36.34 6.36
N THR A 482 22.40 36.98 5.85
CA THR A 482 21.98 36.80 4.45
C THR A 482 23.08 37.35 3.54
N VAL A 483 23.71 36.47 2.76
CA VAL A 483 24.74 36.83 1.77
C VAL A 483 24.07 37.32 0.49
N GLU A 484 23.04 36.59 0.07
CA GLU A 484 22.24 36.93 -1.09
C GLU A 484 20.76 36.84 -0.72
N PRO A 485 20.03 37.97 -0.69
CA PRO A 485 18.59 37.94 -0.51
C PRO A 485 17.95 37.29 -1.73
N TRP A 486 16.80 36.65 -1.53
CA TRP A 486 16.11 35.90 -2.57
C TRP A 486 15.84 36.72 -3.85
N ALA A 487 16.18 36.14 -5.00
CA ALA A 487 15.93 36.70 -6.33
C ALA A 487 15.10 35.73 -7.18
N ILE A 488 14.43 36.23 -8.24
CA ILE A 488 13.74 35.39 -9.22
C ILE A 488 14.67 35.13 -10.40
N TYR A 489 14.78 33.86 -10.75
CA TYR A 489 15.49 33.38 -11.91
C TYR A 489 14.48 32.76 -12.88
N THR A 490 14.61 33.10 -14.16
CA THR A 490 13.65 32.77 -15.22
C THR A 490 14.17 31.73 -16.21
N LYS A 491 15.46 31.42 -16.14
CA LYS A 491 16.14 30.46 -17.01
C LYS A 491 17.34 29.82 -16.33
N ARG A 492 17.74 28.64 -16.84
CA ARG A 492 18.95 27.94 -16.40
C ARG A 492 20.20 28.80 -16.60
N GLY A 493 21.11 28.77 -15.62
CA GLY A 493 22.35 29.55 -15.63
C GLY A 493 22.21 31.02 -15.20
N GLN A 494 21.00 31.51 -14.88
CA GLN A 494 20.83 32.85 -14.33
C GLN A 494 21.22 32.93 -12.84
N PHE A 495 20.94 31.88 -12.08
CA PHE A 495 21.46 31.74 -10.72
C PHE A 495 22.89 31.19 -10.79
N CYS A 496 23.83 31.94 -10.23
CA CYS A 496 25.22 31.53 -10.06
C CYS A 496 25.58 31.62 -8.58
N LEU A 497 26.52 30.80 -8.11
CA LEU A 497 26.97 30.89 -6.73
C LEU A 497 27.80 32.17 -6.52
N PRO A 498 27.65 32.86 -5.37
CA PRO A 498 28.58 33.90 -4.97
C PRO A 498 29.96 33.28 -4.72
N SER A 499 31.00 34.12 -4.63
CA SER A 499 32.34 33.59 -4.36
C SER A 499 32.37 32.74 -3.08
N LEU A 500 32.97 31.56 -3.19
CA LEU A 500 33.03 30.58 -2.11
C LEU A 500 34.38 30.59 -1.38
N ASP A 501 35.33 31.45 -1.72
CA ASP A 501 36.73 31.41 -1.24
C ASP A 501 36.89 31.48 0.29
N GLY A 502 35.89 31.98 1.03
CA GLY A 502 35.86 32.03 2.50
C GLY A 502 35.17 30.86 3.20
N TYR A 503 34.61 29.90 2.45
CA TYR A 503 33.80 28.80 2.97
C TYR A 503 34.43 27.45 2.65
N ASP A 504 34.30 26.49 3.56
CA ASP A 504 34.80 25.12 3.41
C ASP A 504 33.68 24.11 3.13
N VAL A 505 32.42 24.46 3.49
CA VAL A 505 31.25 23.59 3.33
C VAL A 505 30.06 24.34 2.71
N LEU A 506 29.43 23.73 1.70
CA LEU A 506 28.14 24.14 1.17
C LEU A 506 27.04 23.23 1.75
N VAL A 507 26.09 23.81 2.47
CA VAL A 507 24.99 23.10 3.15
C VAL A 507 23.67 23.40 2.45
N THR A 508 22.90 22.36 2.12
CA THR A 508 21.60 22.53 1.46
C THR A 508 20.68 21.32 1.67
N HIS A 509 19.41 21.44 1.29
CA HIS A 509 18.51 20.30 1.10
C HIS A 509 18.60 19.81 -0.34
N ASP A 510 18.40 18.51 -0.57
CA ASP A 510 18.40 17.92 -1.92
C ASP A 510 19.65 18.27 -2.75
N ALA A 511 20.83 18.21 -2.11
CA ALA A 511 22.08 18.73 -2.66
C ALA A 511 22.46 18.12 -4.02
N LYS A 512 22.10 16.86 -4.28
CA LYS A 512 22.37 16.20 -5.57
C LYS A 512 21.66 16.94 -6.71
N SER A 513 20.40 17.31 -6.50
CA SER A 513 19.61 18.09 -7.46
C SER A 513 20.20 19.49 -7.66
N LEU A 514 20.60 20.17 -6.58
CA LEU A 514 21.25 21.48 -6.68
C LEU A 514 22.56 21.40 -7.48
N VAL A 515 23.42 20.42 -7.19
CA VAL A 515 24.69 20.20 -7.91
C VAL A 515 24.45 19.92 -9.39
N LEU A 516 23.42 19.16 -9.74
CA LEU A 516 23.04 18.90 -11.14
C LEU A 516 22.53 20.16 -11.85
N LEU A 517 21.68 20.95 -11.18
CA LEU A 517 21.16 22.22 -11.70
C LEU A 517 22.31 23.23 -11.95
N LEU A 518 23.29 23.26 -11.05
CA LEU A 518 24.47 24.14 -11.08
C LEU A 518 25.71 23.49 -11.72
N SER A 519 25.57 22.39 -12.46
CA SER A 519 26.73 21.65 -13.00
C SER A 519 27.66 22.48 -13.88
N GLY A 520 27.17 23.56 -14.51
CA GLY A 520 27.97 24.50 -15.30
C GLY A 520 28.46 25.74 -14.55
N ASP A 521 28.20 25.87 -13.24
CA ASP A 521 28.61 27.01 -12.44
C ASP A 521 30.12 26.94 -12.14
N ALA A 522 30.87 27.97 -12.57
CA ALA A 522 32.32 27.99 -12.45
C ALA A 522 32.79 27.99 -10.98
N GLU A 523 32.04 28.61 -10.08
CA GLU A 523 32.43 28.73 -8.68
C GLU A 523 32.17 27.43 -7.91
N LEU A 524 31.09 26.70 -8.22
CA LEU A 524 30.88 25.34 -7.74
C LEU A 524 32.02 24.42 -8.17
N GLN A 525 32.44 24.48 -9.43
CA GLN A 525 33.55 23.66 -9.94
C GLN A 525 34.86 24.01 -9.23
N LYS A 526 35.18 25.30 -9.08
CA LYS A 526 36.34 25.77 -8.31
C LYS A 526 36.31 25.28 -6.87
N PHE A 527 35.15 25.36 -6.21
CA PHE A 527 34.93 24.90 -4.83
C PHE A 527 35.17 23.39 -4.68
N ILE A 528 34.61 22.56 -5.57
CA ILE A 528 34.81 21.11 -5.53
C ILE A 528 36.27 20.75 -5.83
N LYS A 529 36.90 21.42 -6.82
CA LYS A 529 38.29 21.17 -7.24
C LYS A 529 39.30 21.45 -6.13
N ARG A 530 39.09 22.50 -5.33
CA ARG A 530 39.92 22.80 -4.14
C ARG A 530 39.60 21.93 -2.90
N GLY A 531 38.68 20.98 -3.02
CA GLY A 531 38.33 20.03 -1.94
C GLY A 531 37.17 20.45 -1.04
N GLY A 532 36.38 21.45 -1.43
CA GLY A 532 35.21 21.90 -0.69
C GLY A 532 34.21 20.77 -0.42
N ARG A 533 33.58 20.78 0.76
CA ARG A 533 32.61 19.77 1.21
C ARG A 533 31.18 20.20 0.88
N VAL A 534 30.31 19.22 0.62
CA VAL A 534 28.86 19.46 0.47
C VAL A 534 28.13 18.69 1.56
N TRP A 535 27.15 19.30 2.21
CA TRP A 535 26.31 18.63 3.20
C TRP A 535 24.84 18.69 2.78
N CYS A 536 24.25 17.52 2.52
CA CYS A 536 22.84 17.37 2.23
C CYS A 536 22.07 17.04 3.50
N VAL A 537 21.25 17.96 4.00
CA VAL A 537 20.48 17.73 5.24
C VAL A 537 19.49 16.57 5.10
N THR A 538 18.95 16.31 3.90
CA THR A 538 18.04 15.18 3.63
C THR A 538 18.78 13.82 3.74
N LEU A 539 19.94 13.70 3.07
CA LEU A 539 20.74 12.47 3.11
C LEU A 539 21.32 12.22 4.51
N ALA A 540 21.77 13.28 5.19
CA ALA A 540 22.30 13.17 6.55
C ALA A 540 21.24 12.66 7.54
N GLU A 541 19.99 13.14 7.43
CA GLU A 541 18.89 12.64 8.26
C GLU A 541 18.65 11.15 8.04
N TYR A 542 18.60 10.72 6.78
CA TYR A 542 18.42 9.33 6.42
C TYR A 542 19.51 8.42 7.02
N LEU A 543 20.78 8.81 6.92
CA LEU A 543 21.91 8.04 7.45
C LEU A 543 21.95 7.99 8.98
N LEU A 544 21.65 9.12 9.64
CA LEU A 544 21.62 9.22 11.10
C LEU A 544 20.41 8.47 11.72
N GLU A 545 19.29 8.37 11.00
CA GLU A 545 18.11 7.58 11.37
C GLU A 545 18.22 6.09 11.01
N ALA A 546 19.44 5.60 10.82
CA ALA A 546 19.73 4.21 10.47
C ALA A 546 19.01 3.73 9.20
N GLN A 547 18.97 4.59 8.18
CA GLN A 547 18.52 4.25 6.82
C GLN A 547 17.07 3.79 6.74
N ARG A 548 16.21 4.32 7.62
CA ARG A 548 14.77 4.07 7.56
C ARG A 548 14.21 4.78 6.32
N CYS A 549 13.76 4.05 5.30
CA CYS A 549 13.29 4.61 4.02
C CYS A 549 12.23 5.73 4.17
N THR A 550 11.40 5.67 5.22
CA THR A 550 10.42 6.71 5.56
C THR A 550 11.04 8.07 5.91
N THR A 551 12.34 8.15 6.18
CA THR A 551 13.06 9.41 6.41
C THR A 551 13.75 9.91 5.14
N GLY A 552 14.05 9.01 4.21
CA GLY A 552 14.69 9.30 2.93
C GLY A 552 13.81 10.06 1.94
N SER A 553 12.50 9.89 2.03
CA SER A 553 11.51 10.55 1.16
C SER A 553 10.96 11.87 1.73
N ASN A 554 11.48 12.34 2.86
CA ASN A 554 11.04 13.61 3.46
C ASN A 554 11.54 14.79 2.65
N GLY A 555 10.63 15.68 2.25
CA GLY A 555 11.03 17.01 1.78
C GLY A 555 11.56 17.88 2.93
N LEU A 556 12.13 19.04 2.61
CA LEU A 556 12.62 19.99 3.62
C LEU A 556 11.55 20.34 4.67
N TYR A 557 10.28 20.42 4.27
CA TYR A 557 9.16 20.71 5.17
C TYR A 557 8.99 19.67 6.29
N ASP A 558 9.05 18.38 5.98
CA ASP A 558 8.92 17.30 6.98
C ASP A 558 10.18 17.18 7.83
N LEU A 559 11.35 17.42 7.24
CA LEU A 559 12.61 17.44 7.96
C LEU A 559 12.66 18.59 8.97
N ALA A 560 12.34 19.81 8.54
CA ALA A 560 12.30 20.98 9.40
C ALA A 560 11.33 20.78 10.57
N LEU A 561 10.16 20.18 10.32
CA LEU A 561 9.19 19.89 11.38
C LEU A 561 9.79 19.00 12.47
N ARG A 562 10.51 17.94 12.11
CA ARG A 562 11.10 17.01 13.09
C ARG A 562 12.13 17.69 13.99
N HIS A 563 12.78 18.73 13.50
CA HIS A 563 13.71 19.58 14.25
C HIS A 563 13.00 20.79 14.89
N GLY A 564 11.67 20.75 15.01
CA GLY A 564 10.87 21.79 15.67
C GLY A 564 10.88 23.12 14.92
N VAL A 565 10.94 23.10 13.59
CA VAL A 565 10.84 24.29 12.74
C VAL A 565 9.66 24.14 11.81
N GLN A 566 8.77 25.12 11.82
CA GLN A 566 7.64 25.17 10.92
C GLN A 566 7.99 25.96 9.68
N LEU A 567 7.98 25.29 8.53
CA LEU A 567 8.08 25.93 7.23
C LEU A 567 6.70 26.14 6.63
N PRO A 568 6.44 27.19 5.85
CA PRO A 568 5.29 27.18 4.96
C PRO A 568 5.51 26.12 3.86
N PRO A 569 4.45 25.64 3.19
CA PRO A 569 4.59 24.72 2.07
C PRO A 569 5.42 25.35 0.93
N SER A 570 6.32 24.57 0.32
CA SER A 570 7.13 25.03 -0.83
C SER A 570 6.39 24.98 -2.16
N SER A 571 5.33 24.18 -2.26
CA SER A 571 4.52 23.97 -3.46
C SER A 571 3.03 23.92 -3.15
N ARG A 572 2.18 23.98 -4.18
CA ARG A 572 0.72 23.84 -4.07
C ARG A 572 0.25 22.74 -5.03
N VAL A 573 -0.51 21.78 -4.52
CA VAL A 573 -1.02 20.63 -5.32
C VAL A 573 -1.67 21.13 -6.62
N GLY A 574 -1.21 20.60 -7.75
CA GLY A 574 -1.73 20.95 -9.09
C GLY A 574 -1.19 22.26 -9.67
N THR A 575 -0.32 22.99 -8.98
CA THR A 575 0.31 24.22 -9.49
C THR A 575 1.83 24.02 -9.61
N PRO A 576 2.40 24.04 -10.83
CA PRO A 576 3.84 24.04 -11.03
C PRO A 576 4.54 25.16 -10.26
N ASN A 577 5.77 24.91 -9.78
CA ASN A 577 6.51 25.85 -8.93
C ASN A 577 6.78 27.22 -9.60
N ASP A 578 6.96 27.23 -10.91
CA ASP A 578 7.16 28.44 -11.73
C ASP A 578 5.89 29.27 -11.94
N ARG A 579 4.72 28.69 -11.66
CA ARG A 579 3.41 29.38 -11.66
C ARG A 579 2.99 29.89 -10.28
N LEU A 580 3.76 29.60 -9.23
CA LEU A 580 3.48 30.12 -7.89
C LEU A 580 3.86 31.62 -7.82
N PRO A 581 3.01 32.48 -7.22
CA PRO A 581 3.35 33.87 -7.00
C PRO A 581 4.67 34.00 -6.22
N PHE A 582 5.56 34.90 -6.63
CA PHE A 582 6.86 35.08 -5.97
C PHE A 582 6.76 35.33 -4.46
N ALA A 583 5.71 36.01 -4.00
CA ALA A 583 5.47 36.21 -2.57
C ALA A 583 5.44 34.89 -1.78
N PHE A 584 4.92 33.81 -2.38
CA PHE A 584 4.88 32.48 -1.79
C PHE A 584 6.27 31.84 -1.71
N GLN A 585 7.03 31.91 -2.80
CA GLN A 585 8.42 31.43 -2.85
C GLN A 585 9.30 32.18 -1.85
N ARG A 586 9.18 33.51 -1.79
CA ARG A 586 9.87 34.38 -0.83
C ARG A 586 9.53 34.00 0.62
N GLN A 587 8.25 33.83 0.93
CA GLN A 587 7.79 33.46 2.27
C GLN A 587 8.39 32.11 2.69
N PHE A 588 8.44 31.14 1.78
CA PHE A 588 9.11 29.87 2.01
C PHE A 588 10.60 30.04 2.26
N LEU A 589 11.34 30.70 1.36
CA LEU A 589 12.79 30.82 1.44
C LEU A 589 13.28 31.55 2.70
N LEU A 590 12.52 32.55 3.16
CA LEU A 590 12.79 33.28 4.41
C LEU A 590 12.81 32.37 5.65
N HIS A 591 11.99 31.32 5.66
CA HIS A 591 11.95 30.36 6.77
C HIS A 591 12.86 29.16 6.49
N ALA A 592 13.03 28.78 5.22
CA ALA A 592 13.79 27.61 4.78
C ALA A 592 15.29 27.75 5.09
N ALA A 593 15.92 28.90 4.80
CA ALA A 593 17.36 29.06 5.05
C ALA A 593 17.74 28.91 6.54
N PRO A 594 17.08 29.61 7.50
CA PRO A 594 17.30 29.36 8.93
C PRO A 594 16.98 27.93 9.38
N ALA A 595 15.97 27.30 8.77
CA ALA A 595 15.63 25.91 9.07
C ALA A 595 16.74 24.95 8.65
N VAL A 596 17.31 25.11 7.46
CA VAL A 596 18.44 24.30 6.98
C VAL A 596 19.63 24.44 7.93
N VAL A 597 19.95 25.65 8.39
CA VAL A 597 21.03 25.87 9.38
C VAL A 597 20.75 25.15 10.69
N LYS A 598 19.54 25.30 11.25
CA LYS A 598 19.15 24.65 12.51
C LYS A 598 19.23 23.12 12.40
N VAL A 599 18.70 22.55 11.32
CA VAL A 599 18.77 21.12 11.04
C VAL A 599 20.23 20.66 10.92
N PHE A 600 21.05 21.38 10.15
CA PHE A 600 22.46 21.06 9.95
C PHE A 600 23.26 21.04 11.27
N VAL A 601 23.10 22.06 12.11
CA VAL A 601 23.78 22.13 13.42
C VAL A 601 23.37 20.97 14.32
N GLU A 602 22.08 20.62 14.35
CA GLU A 602 21.59 19.51 15.17
C GLU A 602 22.04 18.15 14.62
N GLN A 603 22.11 18.02 13.30
CA GLN A 603 22.68 16.84 12.63
C GLN A 603 24.17 16.66 12.92
N LEU A 604 24.97 17.73 12.96
CA LEU A 604 26.39 17.66 13.32
C LEU A 604 26.58 17.21 14.76
N LYS A 605 25.81 17.74 15.71
CA LYS A 605 25.84 17.26 17.11
C LYS A 605 25.51 15.78 17.18
N ARG A 606 24.42 15.38 16.53
CA ARG A 606 24.00 13.98 16.48
C ARG A 606 25.04 13.09 15.79
N ALA A 607 25.68 13.56 14.72
CA ALA A 607 26.74 12.82 14.03
C ALA A 607 27.97 12.60 14.92
N LEU A 608 28.38 13.62 15.68
CA LEU A 608 29.49 13.51 16.64
C LEU A 608 29.15 12.55 17.78
N GLU A 609 27.97 12.69 18.40
CA GLU A 609 27.48 11.79 19.45
C GLU A 609 27.41 10.33 18.99
N GLN A 610 27.17 10.11 17.70
CA GLN A 610 27.04 8.79 17.10
C GLN A 610 28.33 8.28 16.43
N CYS A 611 29.42 9.04 16.45
CA CYS A 611 30.68 8.73 15.73
C CYS A 611 30.46 8.44 14.23
N GLN A 612 29.65 9.27 13.58
CA GLN A 612 29.28 9.15 12.16
C GLN A 612 29.78 10.32 11.30
N VAL A 613 30.55 11.29 11.83
CA VAL A 613 30.99 12.46 11.05
C VAL A 613 31.83 12.01 9.85
N LEU A 614 32.76 11.08 10.07
CA LEU A 614 33.57 10.49 8.99
C LEU A 614 32.73 9.71 7.97
N SER A 615 31.82 8.85 8.43
CA SER A 615 30.94 8.08 7.53
C SER A 615 30.09 9.03 6.68
N LEU A 616 29.42 10.01 7.31
CA LEU A 616 28.63 11.04 6.63
C LEU A 616 29.43 11.82 5.58
N ALA A 617 30.64 12.28 5.92
CA ALA A 617 31.50 13.01 4.98
C ALA A 617 31.80 12.20 3.70
N HIS A 618 32.11 10.91 3.84
CA HIS A 618 32.35 10.04 2.69
C HIS A 618 31.07 9.74 1.89
N ARG A 619 29.91 9.64 2.57
CA ARG A 619 28.61 9.51 1.91
C ARG A 619 28.23 10.77 1.14
N MET A 620 28.68 11.96 1.58
CA MET A 620 28.52 13.20 0.81
C MET A 620 29.46 13.28 -0.40
N ASP A 621 30.69 12.76 -0.31
CA ASP A 621 31.54 12.64 -1.51
C ASP A 621 30.95 11.64 -2.52
N SER A 622 30.34 10.56 -2.03
CA SER A 622 29.55 9.65 -2.89
C SER A 622 28.35 10.34 -3.52
N LEU A 623 27.69 11.29 -2.83
CA LEU A 623 26.60 12.09 -3.41
C LEU A 623 27.08 12.87 -4.64
N LEU A 624 28.25 13.48 -4.55
CA LEU A 624 28.86 14.22 -5.66
C LEU A 624 29.21 13.28 -6.82
N ALA A 625 29.73 12.09 -6.52
CA ALA A 625 29.98 11.08 -7.54
C ALA A 625 28.70 10.65 -8.28
N MET A 626 27.60 10.42 -7.54
CA MET A 626 26.30 10.09 -8.15
C MET A 626 25.77 11.26 -9.00
N ALA A 627 25.88 12.50 -8.53
CA ALA A 627 25.53 13.68 -9.34
C ALA A 627 26.35 13.74 -10.64
N SER A 628 27.66 13.45 -10.56
CA SER A 628 28.54 13.41 -11.74
C SER A 628 28.14 12.31 -12.72
N ILE A 629 27.82 11.11 -12.22
CA ILE A 629 27.33 9.98 -13.04
C ILE A 629 26.02 10.33 -13.75
N GLU A 630 25.04 10.90 -13.03
CA GLU A 630 23.78 11.34 -13.63
C GLU A 630 24.00 12.43 -14.68
N LYS A 631 24.88 13.40 -14.41
CA LYS A 631 25.21 14.46 -15.38
C LYS A 631 25.92 13.92 -16.61
N ALA A 632 26.85 12.99 -16.44
CA ALA A 632 27.60 12.41 -17.54
C ALA A 632 26.67 11.64 -18.49
N GLY A 633 25.73 10.85 -17.94
CA GLY A 633 24.82 10.00 -18.70
C GLY A 633 25.54 8.90 -19.51
N ILE A 634 24.77 7.97 -20.06
CA ILE A 634 25.29 6.91 -20.94
C ILE A 634 24.90 7.24 -22.38
N HIS A 635 25.85 7.28 -23.31
CA HIS A 635 25.56 7.60 -24.71
C HIS A 635 24.86 6.43 -25.40
N ILE A 636 23.82 6.75 -26.18
CA ILE A 636 23.00 5.79 -26.92
C ILE A 636 23.29 5.89 -28.42
N ASP A 637 23.50 4.73 -29.03
CA ASP A 637 23.41 4.56 -30.48
C ASP A 637 21.94 4.59 -30.91
N ALA A 638 21.51 5.73 -31.44
CA ALA A 638 20.12 5.98 -31.82
C ALA A 638 19.64 5.11 -32.99
N GLU A 639 20.53 4.73 -33.90
CA GLU A 639 20.20 3.85 -35.03
C GLU A 639 19.94 2.42 -34.54
N GLU A 640 20.82 1.92 -33.66
CA GLU A 640 20.64 0.61 -33.03
C GLU A 640 19.39 0.59 -32.14
N ALA A 641 19.05 1.70 -31.48
CA ALA A 641 17.79 1.85 -30.74
C ALA A 641 16.56 1.76 -31.65
N ALA A 642 16.53 2.53 -32.74
CA ALA A 642 15.43 2.50 -33.69
C ALA A 642 15.25 1.10 -34.29
N ARG A 643 16.35 0.43 -34.64
CA ARG A 643 16.37 -0.95 -35.15
C ARG A 643 15.80 -1.95 -34.14
N GLN A 644 16.23 -1.89 -32.88
CA GLN A 644 15.70 -2.77 -31.83
C GLN A 644 14.22 -2.47 -31.53
N THR A 645 13.81 -1.20 -31.44
CA THR A 645 12.40 -0.83 -31.24
C THR A 645 11.52 -1.33 -32.39
N ALA A 646 11.95 -1.21 -33.65
CA ALA A 646 11.21 -1.73 -34.80
C ALA A 646 11.07 -3.27 -34.75
N SER A 647 12.18 -3.97 -34.46
CA SER A 647 12.19 -5.43 -34.30
C SER A 647 11.26 -5.90 -33.18
N LEU A 648 11.26 -5.23 -32.04
CA LEU A 648 10.38 -5.55 -30.91
C LEU A 648 8.91 -5.27 -31.22
N LYS A 649 8.59 -4.17 -31.91
CA LYS A 649 7.21 -3.89 -32.35
C LYS A 649 6.69 -4.94 -33.32
N SER A 650 7.53 -5.37 -34.28
CA SER A 650 7.18 -6.46 -35.21
C SER A 650 6.93 -7.77 -34.46
N ALA A 651 7.81 -8.15 -33.53
CA ALA A 651 7.65 -9.32 -32.68
C ALA A 651 6.39 -9.24 -31.79
N ALA A 652 6.08 -8.06 -31.23
CA ALA A 652 4.85 -7.82 -30.48
C ALA A 652 3.61 -8.07 -31.34
N SER A 653 3.58 -7.51 -32.55
CA SER A 653 2.47 -7.67 -33.48
C SER A 653 2.24 -9.12 -33.88
N VAL A 654 3.31 -9.91 -34.08
CA VAL A 654 3.21 -11.35 -34.38
C VAL A 654 2.65 -12.12 -33.19
N LEU A 655 3.08 -11.80 -31.96
CA LEU A 655 2.55 -12.42 -30.75
C LEU A 655 1.10 -12.03 -30.49
N ASP A 656 0.74 -10.76 -30.69
CA ASP A 656 -0.63 -10.26 -30.53
C ASP A 656 -1.57 -10.94 -31.54
N ALA A 657 -1.15 -11.09 -32.80
CA ALA A 657 -1.88 -11.86 -33.82
C ALA A 657 -2.01 -13.35 -33.46
N ALA A 658 -0.95 -13.98 -32.95
CA ALA A 658 -0.99 -15.36 -32.49
C ALA A 658 -1.92 -15.56 -31.28
N MET A 659 -2.01 -14.56 -30.40
CA MET A 659 -2.88 -14.58 -29.22
C MET A 659 -4.35 -14.33 -29.55
N GLU A 660 -4.65 -13.58 -30.61
CA GLU A 660 -6.03 -13.36 -31.08
C GLU A 660 -6.71 -14.69 -31.47
N ALA A 661 -5.95 -15.64 -32.02
CA ALA A 661 -6.43 -16.99 -32.32
C ALA A 661 -6.85 -17.81 -31.08
N TYR A 662 -6.42 -17.40 -29.88
CA TYR A 662 -6.75 -18.06 -28.61
C TYR A 662 -7.83 -17.33 -27.80
N VAL A 663 -8.46 -16.27 -28.33
CA VAL A 663 -9.60 -15.62 -27.66
C VAL A 663 -10.73 -16.64 -27.51
N PRO A 664 -11.28 -16.87 -26.29
CA PRO A 664 -12.28 -17.92 -26.07
C PRO A 664 -13.50 -17.77 -26.97
N SER A 665 -14.02 -18.89 -27.48
CA SER A 665 -15.22 -18.92 -28.31
C SER A 665 -16.46 -18.38 -27.60
N GLU A 666 -16.48 -18.40 -26.26
CA GLU A 666 -17.52 -17.83 -25.41
C GLU A 666 -17.58 -16.30 -25.45
N VAL A 667 -16.50 -15.64 -25.92
CA VAL A 667 -16.48 -14.20 -26.15
C VAL A 667 -17.15 -13.92 -27.51
N PRO A 668 -18.29 -13.19 -27.53
CA PRO A 668 -18.95 -12.81 -28.78
C PRO A 668 -17.99 -12.12 -29.75
N VAL A 669 -18.10 -12.41 -31.05
CA VAL A 669 -17.17 -11.93 -32.09
C VAL A 669 -17.03 -10.40 -32.06
N ASP A 670 -18.13 -9.69 -31.85
CA ASP A 670 -18.21 -8.22 -31.71
C ASP A 670 -17.57 -7.67 -30.42
N MET A 671 -17.31 -8.54 -29.42
CA MET A 671 -16.69 -8.19 -28.15
C MET A 671 -15.24 -8.65 -28.00
N ARG A 672 -14.69 -9.41 -28.95
CA ARG A 672 -13.29 -9.90 -28.91
C ARG A 672 -12.30 -8.74 -28.78
N ILE A 673 -12.58 -7.60 -29.40
CA ILE A 673 -11.77 -6.37 -29.29
C ILE A 673 -11.64 -5.81 -27.85
N TYR A 674 -12.52 -6.20 -26.92
CA TYR A 674 -12.46 -5.80 -25.51
C TYR A 674 -11.77 -6.84 -24.62
N PHE A 675 -11.40 -8.00 -25.19
CA PHE A 675 -10.63 -9.00 -24.48
C PHE A 675 -9.18 -8.53 -24.34
N ASP A 676 -8.82 -8.05 -23.15
CA ASP A 676 -7.53 -7.46 -22.88
C ASP A 676 -6.57 -8.51 -22.33
N TRP A 677 -5.68 -9.01 -23.18
CA TRP A 677 -4.61 -9.90 -22.78
C TRP A 677 -3.61 -9.27 -21.81
N ALA A 678 -3.62 -7.96 -21.54
CA ALA A 678 -2.84 -7.34 -20.47
C ALA A 678 -3.55 -7.42 -19.10
N SER A 679 -4.86 -7.68 -19.07
CA SER A 679 -5.64 -7.79 -17.84
C SER A 679 -5.39 -9.13 -17.13
N LEU A 680 -4.68 -9.09 -15.99
CA LEU A 680 -4.45 -10.26 -15.14
C LEU A 680 -5.76 -10.96 -14.71
N GLN A 681 -6.86 -10.21 -14.58
CA GLN A 681 -8.17 -10.77 -14.24
C GLN A 681 -8.74 -11.57 -15.41
N GLN A 682 -8.62 -11.07 -16.64
CA GLN A 682 -9.07 -11.79 -17.83
C GLN A 682 -8.17 -12.99 -18.13
N GLN A 683 -6.84 -12.87 -17.98
CA GLN A 683 -5.91 -14.00 -18.06
C GLN A 683 -6.24 -15.08 -17.02
N HIS A 684 -6.48 -14.71 -15.76
CA HIS A 684 -6.84 -15.69 -14.71
C HIS A 684 -8.12 -16.45 -15.05
N ALA A 685 -9.15 -15.73 -15.49
CA ALA A 685 -10.42 -16.34 -15.93
C ALA A 685 -10.26 -17.21 -17.19
N TYR A 686 -9.37 -16.84 -18.12
CA TYR A 686 -9.03 -17.64 -19.29
C TYR A 686 -8.44 -19.01 -18.91
N PHE A 687 -7.49 -19.04 -17.96
CA PHE A 687 -6.84 -20.29 -17.57
C PHE A 687 -7.65 -21.12 -16.57
N PHE A 688 -8.27 -20.51 -15.56
CA PHE A 688 -8.90 -21.23 -14.44
C PHE A 688 -10.42 -21.10 -14.37
N GLY A 689 -11.02 -20.40 -15.33
CA GLY A 689 -12.45 -20.13 -15.38
C GLY A 689 -12.83 -18.96 -14.48
N GLY A 690 -13.99 -18.37 -14.75
CA GLY A 690 -14.50 -17.23 -14.00
C GLY A 690 -15.38 -16.33 -14.85
N THR A 691 -15.89 -15.27 -14.25
CA THR A 691 -16.70 -14.28 -14.96
C THR A 691 -15.86 -13.04 -15.21
N ILE A 692 -15.63 -12.74 -16.49
CA ILE A 692 -15.02 -11.48 -16.93
C ILE A 692 -16.12 -10.48 -17.27
N SER A 693 -15.74 -9.22 -17.36
CA SER A 693 -16.61 -8.10 -17.67
C SER A 693 -16.04 -7.40 -18.89
N LEU A 694 -16.69 -7.58 -20.04
CA LEU A 694 -16.29 -7.02 -21.32
C LEU A 694 -17.19 -5.84 -21.68
N GLY A 695 -16.62 -4.77 -22.21
CA GLY A 695 -17.39 -3.63 -22.68
C GLY A 695 -16.64 -2.32 -22.54
N HIS A 696 -17.28 -1.28 -23.04
CA HIS A 696 -16.77 0.08 -23.01
C HIS A 696 -16.64 0.60 -21.56
N GLN A 697 -15.40 0.66 -21.04
CA GLN A 697 -15.01 1.72 -20.11
C GLN A 697 -14.75 3.01 -20.90
N ALA A 698 -15.69 3.40 -21.76
CA ALA A 698 -15.42 4.45 -22.72
C ALA A 698 -15.67 5.83 -22.11
N HIS A 699 -14.60 6.61 -22.10
CA HIS A 699 -14.58 8.07 -22.03
C HIS A 699 -15.42 8.78 -23.14
N ALA A 700 -16.35 8.11 -23.81
CA ALA A 700 -16.91 8.51 -25.11
C ALA A 700 -18.11 9.47 -25.07
N ARG A 701 -18.76 9.72 -23.93
CA ARG A 701 -20.01 10.52 -23.89
C ARG A 701 -19.85 11.99 -23.48
N ASP A 702 -18.61 12.49 -23.36
CA ASP A 702 -18.35 13.84 -22.84
C ASP A 702 -17.70 14.72 -23.92
N THR A 703 -18.39 14.92 -25.04
CA THR A 703 -17.95 15.91 -26.03
C THR A 703 -17.95 17.31 -25.38
N PRO A 704 -17.07 18.21 -25.83
CA PRO A 704 -17.06 19.58 -25.33
C PRO A 704 -18.39 20.29 -25.49
N LEU A 705 -19.12 20.01 -26.58
CA LEU A 705 -20.44 20.58 -26.82
C LEU A 705 -21.49 20.09 -25.83
N TRP A 706 -21.56 18.77 -25.58
CA TRP A 706 -22.48 18.22 -24.58
C TRP A 706 -22.18 18.76 -23.18
N THR A 707 -20.89 18.82 -22.80
CA THR A 707 -20.46 19.38 -21.50
C THR A 707 -20.85 20.86 -21.39
N SER A 708 -20.64 21.64 -22.44
CA SER A 708 -21.07 23.04 -22.52
C SER A 708 -22.58 23.18 -22.36
N ASN A 709 -23.38 22.39 -23.08
CA ASN A 709 -24.85 22.46 -23.03
C ASN A 709 -25.41 22.12 -21.64
N VAL A 710 -24.90 21.08 -20.98
CA VAL A 710 -25.25 20.77 -19.59
C VAL A 710 -24.90 21.91 -18.64
N VAL A 711 -23.69 22.46 -18.75
CA VAL A 711 -23.25 23.56 -17.87
C VAL A 711 -24.10 24.82 -18.08
N HIS A 712 -24.43 25.17 -19.32
CA HIS A 712 -25.33 26.29 -19.61
C HIS A 712 -26.76 26.04 -19.08
N LEU A 713 -27.32 24.84 -19.26
CA LEU A 713 -28.62 24.45 -18.69
C LEU A 713 -28.63 24.58 -17.17
N CYS A 714 -27.61 24.04 -16.49
CA CYS A 714 -27.48 24.13 -15.04
C CYS A 714 -27.25 25.55 -14.55
N HIS A 715 -26.51 26.39 -15.27
CA HIS A 715 -26.34 27.79 -14.89
C HIS A 715 -27.63 28.59 -15.07
N ARG A 716 -28.43 28.31 -16.12
CA ARG A 716 -29.67 29.07 -16.38
C ARG A 716 -30.83 28.66 -15.48
N TYR A 717 -31.05 27.36 -15.30
CA TYR A 717 -32.22 26.82 -14.61
C TYR A 717 -31.92 26.21 -13.24
N GLY A 718 -30.65 25.96 -12.94
CA GLY A 718 -30.24 25.35 -11.69
C GLY A 718 -29.74 26.35 -10.65
N ALA A 719 -29.68 25.91 -9.40
CA ALA A 719 -29.05 26.63 -8.30
C ALA A 719 -27.52 26.51 -8.38
N PHE A 720 -26.95 26.94 -9.51
CA PHE A 720 -25.55 26.77 -9.92
C PHE A 720 -24.51 27.17 -8.86
N PRO A 721 -24.72 28.22 -8.04
CA PRO A 721 -23.80 28.57 -6.95
C PRO A 721 -23.65 27.49 -5.87
N HIS A 722 -24.63 26.59 -5.73
CA HIS A 722 -24.63 25.52 -4.72
C HIS A 722 -24.04 24.20 -5.22
N MET A 723 -23.43 24.18 -6.41
CA MET A 723 -23.00 22.96 -7.06
C MET A 723 -21.82 22.27 -6.35
N VAL A 724 -22.03 21.02 -5.95
CA VAL A 724 -21.03 20.12 -5.34
C VAL A 724 -20.76 18.97 -6.33
N GLY A 725 -19.97 19.22 -7.37
CA GLY A 725 -19.69 18.20 -8.38
C GLY A 725 -18.69 18.68 -9.43
N GLU A 726 -17.41 18.47 -9.20
CA GLU A 726 -16.36 19.19 -9.93
C GLU A 726 -16.19 18.78 -11.39
N LEU A 727 -16.52 17.54 -11.80
CA LEU A 727 -16.03 17.01 -13.09
C LEU A 727 -16.49 17.79 -14.33
N HIS A 728 -17.79 18.06 -14.50
CA HIS A 728 -18.29 18.78 -15.68
C HIS A 728 -17.91 20.27 -15.66
N LEU A 729 -17.90 20.89 -14.47
CA LEU A 729 -17.40 22.26 -14.32
C LEU A 729 -15.89 22.35 -14.58
N GLN A 730 -15.10 21.35 -14.14
CA GLN A 730 -13.66 21.29 -14.38
C GLN A 730 -13.39 21.11 -15.86
N ARG A 731 -14.15 20.25 -16.55
CA ARG A 731 -14.05 20.08 -17.99
C ARG A 731 -14.43 21.34 -18.75
N TYR A 732 -15.56 21.97 -18.41
CA TYR A 732 -15.95 23.24 -19.01
C TYR A 732 -14.92 24.35 -18.72
N ALA A 733 -14.43 24.44 -17.49
CA ALA A 733 -13.39 25.38 -17.11
C ALA A 733 -12.07 25.12 -17.86
N ALA A 734 -11.71 23.85 -18.08
CA ALA A 734 -10.55 23.48 -18.88
C ALA A 734 -10.75 23.81 -20.37
N GLN A 735 -11.94 23.53 -20.91
CA GLN A 735 -12.33 23.86 -22.30
C GLN A 735 -12.32 25.37 -22.55
N CYS A 736 -12.80 26.17 -21.59
CA CYS A 736 -12.78 27.62 -21.63
C CYS A 736 -11.48 28.25 -21.09
N ALA A 737 -10.48 27.44 -20.74
CA ALA A 737 -9.19 27.87 -20.17
C ALA A 737 -9.30 28.84 -18.97
N LEU A 738 -10.27 28.61 -18.06
CA LEU A 738 -10.52 29.49 -16.92
C LEU A 738 -9.38 29.45 -15.89
N PRO A 739 -8.95 30.61 -15.34
CA PRO A 739 -7.86 30.70 -14.36
C PRO A 739 -8.16 29.88 -13.11
N THR A 740 -7.17 29.28 -12.45
CA THR A 740 -7.37 28.36 -11.31
C THR A 740 -7.69 29.04 -9.98
N SER A 741 -7.75 30.38 -9.94
CA SER A 741 -8.01 31.18 -8.74
C SER A 741 -9.51 31.41 -8.49
N GLY A 742 -10.02 30.98 -7.33
CA GLY A 742 -11.41 31.14 -6.93
C GLY A 742 -12.21 29.83 -7.01
N GLY A 743 -13.36 29.78 -6.33
CA GLY A 743 -14.24 28.61 -6.34
C GLY A 743 -14.67 28.27 -7.78
N LEU A 744 -14.51 27.02 -8.18
CA LEU A 744 -14.79 26.57 -9.55
C LEU A 744 -16.20 26.96 -10.07
N PRO A 745 -17.31 26.78 -9.32
CA PRO A 745 -18.63 27.24 -9.74
C PRO A 745 -18.68 28.75 -10.00
N ASN A 746 -18.07 29.55 -9.12
CA ASN A 746 -18.03 31.01 -9.27
C ASN A 746 -17.23 31.45 -10.49
N ARG A 747 -16.13 30.76 -10.81
CA ARG A 747 -15.33 31.04 -12.01
C ARG A 747 -16.13 30.79 -13.28
N VAL A 748 -16.80 29.64 -13.35
CA VAL A 748 -17.64 29.28 -14.50
C VAL A 748 -18.83 30.24 -14.61
N HIS A 749 -19.46 30.59 -13.48
CA HIS A 749 -20.54 31.58 -13.43
C HIS A 749 -20.10 32.94 -13.97
N GLN A 750 -19.00 33.50 -13.44
CA GLN A 750 -18.44 34.77 -13.92
C GLN A 750 -18.05 34.73 -15.38
N HIS A 751 -17.50 33.61 -15.86
CA HIS A 751 -17.16 33.46 -17.28
C HIS A 751 -18.39 33.46 -18.18
N ILE A 752 -19.44 32.74 -17.80
CA ILE A 752 -20.69 32.67 -18.57
C ILE A 752 -21.42 34.03 -18.57
N GLU A 753 -21.45 34.72 -17.43
CA GLU A 753 -21.96 36.10 -17.32
C GLU A 753 -21.14 37.08 -18.19
N ALA A 754 -19.81 36.99 -18.14
CA ALA A 754 -18.91 37.87 -18.89
C ALA A 754 -19.01 37.66 -20.42
N GLN A 755 -19.29 36.44 -20.88
CA GLN A 755 -19.49 36.18 -22.30
C GLN A 755 -20.81 36.77 -22.84
N GLY A 756 -21.75 37.15 -21.96
CA GLY A 756 -23.13 37.53 -22.35
C GLY A 756 -23.89 36.39 -23.06
N SER A 757 -23.25 35.25 -23.28
CA SER A 757 -23.71 34.13 -24.10
C SER A 757 -24.93 33.44 -23.50
N GLN A 758 -25.19 33.67 -22.23
CA GLN A 758 -26.37 33.16 -21.56
C GLN A 758 -27.69 33.76 -22.05
N LYS A 759 -27.66 34.99 -22.57
CA LYS A 759 -28.82 35.58 -23.23
C LYS A 759 -29.08 34.99 -24.62
N LEU A 760 -28.15 34.24 -25.18
CA LEU A 760 -28.23 33.76 -26.56
C LEU A 760 -28.73 32.31 -26.69
N LYS A 761 -28.54 31.43 -25.69
CA LYS A 761 -29.04 30.05 -25.82
C LYS A 761 -30.56 29.95 -25.57
N THR A 762 -31.29 29.25 -26.44
CA THR A 762 -32.72 28.90 -26.27
C THR A 762 -32.84 27.42 -25.89
N TYR A 763 -33.97 27.02 -25.29
CA TYR A 763 -34.19 25.65 -24.82
C TYR A 763 -35.52 25.12 -25.37
N ARG A 764 -35.45 24.05 -26.16
CA ARG A 764 -36.59 23.32 -26.71
C ARG A 764 -36.74 22.00 -25.95
N ILE A 765 -37.95 21.68 -25.49
CA ILE A 765 -38.25 20.42 -24.80
C ILE A 765 -39.13 19.58 -25.70
N VAL A 766 -38.78 18.31 -25.91
CA VAL A 766 -39.61 17.37 -26.67
C VAL A 766 -39.68 16.07 -25.87
N PHE A 767 -40.90 15.58 -25.67
CA PHE A 767 -41.15 14.29 -25.02
C PHE A 767 -41.08 13.19 -26.06
N PHE A 768 -40.44 12.06 -25.77
CA PHE A 768 -40.35 10.95 -26.72
C PHE A 768 -40.43 9.58 -26.04
N ASP A 769 -40.86 8.59 -26.82
CA ASP A 769 -40.96 7.19 -26.43
C ASP A 769 -40.79 6.31 -27.68
N ILE A 770 -40.21 5.12 -27.51
CA ILE A 770 -40.10 4.14 -28.59
C ILE A 770 -40.58 2.76 -28.14
N GLU A 771 -41.19 2.03 -29.07
CA GLU A 771 -41.46 0.60 -28.89
C GLU A 771 -40.48 -0.21 -29.74
N THR A 772 -40.04 -1.37 -29.25
CA THR A 772 -38.95 -2.14 -29.86
C THR A 772 -39.29 -3.63 -29.93
N THR A 773 -38.54 -4.42 -30.72
CA THR A 773 -38.71 -5.89 -30.79
C THR A 773 -38.33 -6.61 -29.48
N GLY A 774 -37.58 -5.94 -28.61
CA GLY A 774 -37.07 -6.43 -27.33
C GLY A 774 -36.24 -5.37 -26.60
N LEU A 775 -35.69 -5.72 -25.43
CA LEU A 775 -35.05 -4.77 -24.51
C LEU A 775 -33.53 -4.66 -24.66
N ASN A 776 -32.92 -5.25 -25.71
CA ASN A 776 -31.47 -5.20 -25.90
C ASN A 776 -31.08 -4.20 -27.01
N PRO A 777 -30.56 -3.00 -26.68
CA PRO A 777 -30.09 -2.00 -27.64
C PRO A 777 -29.13 -2.48 -28.73
N SER A 778 -28.36 -3.54 -28.46
CA SER A 778 -27.38 -4.07 -29.42
C SER A 778 -28.03 -4.93 -30.50
N THR A 779 -29.07 -5.70 -30.17
CA THR A 779 -29.61 -6.73 -31.07
C THR A 779 -31.05 -6.45 -31.50
N ASP A 780 -31.86 -5.75 -30.71
CA ASP A 780 -33.25 -5.44 -31.04
C ASP A 780 -33.39 -4.23 -31.98
N ALA A 781 -34.59 -4.03 -32.53
CA ALA A 781 -34.90 -2.96 -33.49
C ALA A 781 -36.15 -2.18 -33.08
N ILE A 782 -36.26 -0.94 -33.57
CA ILE A 782 -37.39 -0.02 -33.31
C ILE A 782 -38.62 -0.45 -34.13
N VAL A 783 -39.80 -0.40 -33.51
CA VAL A 783 -41.11 -0.80 -34.05
C VAL A 783 -42.09 0.38 -34.09
N GLU A 784 -41.97 1.32 -33.17
CA GLU A 784 -42.73 2.59 -33.15
C GLU A 784 -41.84 3.68 -32.56
N VAL A 785 -41.98 4.91 -33.07
CA VAL A 785 -41.40 6.11 -32.46
C VAL A 785 -42.48 7.16 -32.33
N ALA A 786 -42.60 7.80 -31.17
CA ALA A 786 -43.42 8.98 -30.96
C ALA A 786 -42.66 10.11 -30.28
N MET A 787 -42.99 11.35 -30.64
CA MET A 787 -42.42 12.58 -30.10
C MET A 787 -43.48 13.68 -29.99
N PHE A 788 -43.49 14.44 -28.90
CA PHE A 788 -44.44 15.53 -28.63
C PHE A 788 -43.71 16.79 -28.16
N ASP A 789 -43.89 17.90 -28.87
CA ASP A 789 -43.43 19.23 -28.46
C ASP A 789 -44.62 20.01 -27.87
N PRO A 790 -44.68 20.22 -26.54
CA PRO A 790 -45.80 20.90 -25.89
C PRO A 790 -45.82 22.42 -26.14
N ILE A 791 -44.71 23.02 -26.58
CA ILE A 791 -44.64 24.47 -26.85
C ILE A 791 -45.15 24.75 -28.25
N GLU A 792 -44.68 23.98 -29.23
CA GLU A 792 -45.14 24.07 -30.61
C GLU A 792 -46.48 23.35 -30.83
N ASN A 793 -46.94 22.62 -29.81
CA ASN A 793 -48.13 21.75 -29.84
C ASN A 793 -48.12 20.83 -31.07
N SER A 794 -46.97 20.22 -31.35
CA SER A 794 -46.75 19.34 -32.50
C SER A 794 -46.42 17.93 -32.05
N THR A 795 -46.82 16.95 -32.86
CA THR A 795 -46.60 15.53 -32.60
C THR A 795 -46.02 14.87 -33.84
N PHE A 796 -45.00 14.03 -33.67
CA PHE A 796 -44.46 13.13 -34.69
C PHE A 796 -44.63 11.71 -34.18
N HIS A 797 -45.34 10.85 -34.91
CA HIS A 797 -45.44 9.43 -34.59
C HIS A 797 -45.43 8.60 -35.87
N THR A 798 -44.79 7.42 -35.84
CA THR A 798 -44.84 6.46 -36.94
C THR A 798 -44.53 5.06 -36.44
N LEU A 799 -45.21 4.07 -37.05
CA LEU A 799 -44.73 2.69 -37.01
C LEU A 799 -43.44 2.58 -37.85
N VAL A 800 -42.58 1.66 -37.46
CA VAL A 800 -41.30 1.37 -38.10
C VAL A 800 -41.26 -0.11 -38.43
N ASN A 801 -40.91 -0.48 -39.66
CA ASN A 801 -40.63 -1.86 -40.01
C ASN A 801 -39.26 -2.24 -39.43
N PRO A 802 -39.19 -3.11 -38.39
CA PRO A 802 -37.93 -3.46 -37.72
C PRO A 802 -37.06 -4.41 -38.56
N GLN A 803 -37.51 -4.81 -39.76
CA GLN A 803 -36.88 -5.80 -40.64
C GLN A 803 -36.61 -7.15 -39.95
N ARG A 804 -37.37 -7.47 -38.91
CA ARG A 804 -37.32 -8.74 -38.19
C ARG A 804 -38.62 -9.03 -37.48
N SER A 805 -38.87 -10.31 -37.20
CA SER A 805 -40.10 -10.72 -36.52
C SER A 805 -40.16 -10.19 -35.08
N ILE A 806 -41.24 -9.48 -34.76
CA ILE A 806 -41.63 -9.12 -33.39
C ILE A 806 -42.13 -10.40 -32.70
N THR A 807 -41.56 -10.73 -31.54
CA THR A 807 -41.92 -11.96 -30.83
C THR A 807 -43.33 -11.85 -30.22
N PRO A 808 -44.10 -12.96 -30.10
CA PRO A 808 -45.42 -12.92 -29.47
C PRO A 808 -45.42 -12.33 -28.05
N ARG A 809 -44.30 -12.51 -27.32
CA ARG A 809 -44.10 -11.92 -26.00
C ARG A 809 -44.06 -10.39 -26.07
N THR A 810 -43.35 -9.82 -27.05
CA THR A 810 -43.23 -8.38 -27.26
C THR A 810 -44.56 -7.79 -27.74
N VAL A 811 -45.25 -8.48 -28.66
CA VAL A 811 -46.62 -8.13 -29.09
C VAL A 811 -47.57 -8.07 -27.89
N GLY A 812 -47.44 -8.99 -26.92
CA GLY A 812 -48.24 -8.98 -25.69
C GLY A 812 -47.98 -7.78 -24.76
N ILE A 813 -46.93 -6.99 -24.99
CA ILE A 813 -46.60 -5.79 -24.23
C ILE A 813 -47.19 -4.56 -24.92
N HIS A 814 -46.74 -4.22 -26.13
CA HIS A 814 -47.12 -2.98 -26.81
C HIS A 814 -48.26 -3.14 -27.83
N HIS A 815 -48.76 -4.36 -28.05
CA HIS A 815 -49.88 -4.68 -28.94
C HIS A 815 -49.67 -4.40 -30.45
N ILE A 816 -48.42 -4.15 -30.87
CA ILE A 816 -48.07 -3.97 -32.29
C ILE A 816 -47.67 -5.31 -32.88
N THR A 817 -48.38 -5.75 -33.92
CA THR A 817 -48.13 -7.05 -34.56
C THR A 817 -47.22 -6.92 -35.78
N ASN A 818 -46.60 -8.03 -36.22
CA ASN A 818 -45.84 -8.06 -37.48
C ASN A 818 -46.67 -7.58 -38.69
N ALA A 819 -47.99 -7.79 -38.68
CA ALA A 819 -48.88 -7.33 -39.75
C ALA A 819 -49.05 -5.80 -39.75
N MET A 820 -49.03 -5.15 -38.59
CA MET A 820 -49.17 -3.69 -38.48
C MET A 820 -47.95 -2.94 -39.01
N VAL A 821 -46.75 -3.51 -38.86
CA VAL A 821 -45.50 -2.86 -39.28
C VAL A 821 -44.97 -3.29 -40.64
N ARG A 822 -45.60 -4.30 -41.28
CA ARG A 822 -45.12 -4.87 -42.54
C ARG A 822 -44.93 -3.81 -43.63
N ASP A 823 -45.91 -2.91 -43.73
CA ASP A 823 -45.99 -1.89 -44.77
C ASP A 823 -45.53 -0.50 -44.25
N ALA A 824 -45.00 -0.44 -43.03
CA ALA A 824 -44.44 0.77 -42.42
C ALA A 824 -43.02 1.09 -42.94
N PRO A 825 -42.57 2.36 -42.91
CA PRO A 825 -41.21 2.72 -43.33
C PRO A 825 -40.14 2.05 -42.45
N THR A 826 -39.00 1.73 -43.05
CA THR A 826 -37.83 1.19 -42.34
C THR A 826 -37.09 2.28 -41.58
N VAL A 827 -36.27 1.89 -40.60
CA VAL A 827 -35.59 2.82 -39.68
C VAL A 827 -34.72 3.87 -40.40
N ASP A 828 -34.19 3.55 -41.58
CA ASP A 828 -33.36 4.45 -42.38
C ASP A 828 -34.12 5.63 -42.98
N VAL A 829 -35.40 5.43 -43.32
CA VAL A 829 -36.30 6.51 -43.76
C VAL A 829 -36.75 7.32 -42.54
N VAL A 830 -37.14 6.63 -41.47
CA VAL A 830 -37.69 7.26 -40.25
C VAL A 830 -36.63 8.11 -39.54
N ALA A 831 -35.37 7.67 -39.48
CA ALA A 831 -34.28 8.41 -38.84
C ALA A 831 -34.07 9.80 -39.45
N LYS A 832 -34.17 9.93 -40.78
CA LYS A 832 -34.04 11.24 -41.46
C LYS A 832 -35.21 12.17 -41.14
N SER A 833 -36.43 11.65 -41.11
CA SER A 833 -37.63 12.40 -40.72
C SER A 833 -37.56 12.88 -39.26
N ILE A 834 -37.04 12.04 -38.36
CA ILE A 834 -36.78 12.43 -36.96
C ILE A 834 -35.75 13.56 -36.90
N GLY A 835 -34.65 13.44 -37.65
CA GLY A 835 -33.61 14.47 -37.73
C GLY A 835 -34.18 15.84 -38.13
N GLN A 836 -35.09 15.86 -39.10
CA GLN A 836 -35.80 17.07 -39.55
C GLN A 836 -36.76 17.62 -38.49
N TYR A 837 -37.60 16.77 -37.89
CA TYR A 837 -38.56 17.19 -36.86
C TYR A 837 -37.87 17.81 -35.63
N LEU A 838 -36.75 17.20 -35.21
CA LEU A 838 -35.95 17.66 -34.08
C LEU A 838 -35.00 18.83 -34.41
N ARG A 839 -34.96 19.26 -35.68
CA ARG A 839 -34.05 20.30 -36.20
C ARG A 839 -32.56 19.97 -35.99
N LEU A 840 -32.19 18.72 -36.24
CA LEU A 840 -30.82 18.21 -36.08
C LEU A 840 -30.10 18.08 -37.42
N ASP A 841 -30.85 18.06 -38.53
CA ASP A 841 -30.27 18.06 -39.86
C ASP A 841 -29.53 19.38 -40.14
N LYS A 842 -28.56 19.31 -41.05
CA LYS A 842 -27.67 20.43 -41.35
C LYS A 842 -28.39 21.71 -41.81
N ALA A 843 -29.59 21.62 -42.40
CA ALA A 843 -30.31 22.78 -42.91
C ALA A 843 -31.08 23.54 -41.82
N SER A 844 -31.54 22.84 -40.78
CA SER A 844 -32.36 23.41 -39.70
C SER A 844 -31.63 23.55 -38.36
N TYR A 845 -30.44 22.95 -38.22
CA TYR A 845 -29.65 22.96 -36.98
C TYR A 845 -29.29 24.36 -36.50
N ASN A 846 -29.75 24.70 -35.30
CA ASN A 846 -29.40 25.95 -34.61
C ASN A 846 -28.47 25.65 -33.41
N PRO A 847 -27.17 26.02 -33.45
CA PRO A 847 -26.23 25.77 -32.36
C PRO A 847 -26.53 26.55 -31.07
N HIS A 848 -27.42 27.55 -31.13
CA HIS A 848 -27.88 28.29 -29.96
C HIS A 848 -29.14 27.66 -29.32
N GLU A 849 -29.82 26.73 -29.99
CA GLU A 849 -30.96 25.99 -29.42
C GLU A 849 -30.47 24.68 -28.80
N ILE A 850 -30.66 24.53 -27.48
CA ILE A 850 -30.39 23.27 -26.78
C ILE A 850 -31.68 22.44 -26.77
N LEU A 851 -31.66 21.31 -27.47
CA LEU A 851 -32.76 20.34 -27.47
C LEU A 851 -32.64 19.43 -26.24
N VAL A 852 -33.70 19.39 -25.42
CA VAL A 852 -33.84 18.49 -24.28
C VAL A 852 -34.90 17.44 -24.60
N LEU A 853 -34.47 16.21 -24.86
CA LEU A 853 -35.36 15.08 -25.12
C LEU A 853 -35.72 14.37 -23.81
N VAL A 854 -36.98 14.43 -23.40
CA VAL A 854 -37.47 13.84 -22.16
C VAL A 854 -38.21 12.55 -22.46
N GLY A 855 -37.91 11.47 -21.76
CA GLY A 855 -38.70 10.23 -21.83
C GLY A 855 -38.73 9.53 -20.48
N HIS A 856 -39.27 8.32 -20.42
CA HIS A 856 -39.36 7.54 -19.18
C HIS A 856 -38.44 6.32 -19.20
N ASN A 857 -37.42 6.29 -18.33
CA ASN A 857 -36.38 5.24 -18.30
C ASN A 857 -35.51 5.18 -19.58
N VAL A 858 -35.28 6.35 -20.17
CA VAL A 858 -34.69 6.59 -21.50
C VAL A 858 -33.33 5.94 -21.73
N PHE A 859 -32.46 5.95 -20.71
CA PHE A 859 -31.06 5.53 -20.90
C PHE A 859 -30.89 4.01 -21.08
N SER A 860 -31.93 3.23 -20.77
CA SER A 860 -31.87 1.78 -20.86
C SER A 860 -32.06 1.27 -22.30
N VAL A 861 -33.08 1.78 -23.00
CA VAL A 861 -33.47 1.32 -24.35
C VAL A 861 -33.62 2.49 -25.33
N ASP A 862 -34.40 3.51 -24.98
CA ASP A 862 -34.85 4.56 -25.90
C ASP A 862 -33.73 5.41 -26.49
N GLU A 863 -32.88 5.99 -25.64
CA GLU A 863 -31.74 6.83 -26.09
C GLU A 863 -30.73 6.03 -26.93
N PRO A 864 -30.24 4.85 -26.47
CA PRO A 864 -29.33 4.05 -27.28
C PRO A 864 -29.89 3.65 -28.64
N MET A 865 -31.17 3.26 -28.71
CA MET A 865 -31.82 2.84 -29.96
C MET A 865 -32.03 4.03 -30.91
N LEU A 866 -32.53 5.15 -30.40
CA LEU A 866 -32.73 6.37 -31.19
C LEU A 866 -31.41 6.93 -31.70
N ARG A 867 -30.40 6.99 -30.81
CA ARG A 867 -29.05 7.43 -31.18
C ARG A 867 -28.44 6.52 -32.24
N ARG A 868 -28.53 5.18 -32.08
CA ARG A 868 -28.05 4.23 -33.11
C ARG A 868 -28.77 4.45 -34.44
N ALA A 869 -30.08 4.65 -34.42
CA ALA A 869 -30.86 4.91 -35.64
C ALA A 869 -30.36 6.18 -36.36
N LEU A 870 -30.13 7.28 -35.62
CA LEU A 870 -29.62 8.52 -36.18
C LEU A 870 -28.15 8.41 -36.63
N GLU A 871 -27.26 7.81 -35.84
CA GLU A 871 -25.84 7.64 -36.18
C GLU A 871 -25.65 6.74 -37.41
N CYS A 872 -26.43 5.66 -37.53
CA CYS A 872 -26.31 4.72 -38.64
C CYS A 872 -26.99 5.21 -39.92
N HIS A 873 -28.09 5.96 -39.84
CA HIS A 873 -28.93 6.26 -41.00
C HIS A 873 -29.17 7.74 -41.30
N ALA A 874 -28.80 8.64 -40.38
CA ALA A 874 -28.81 10.09 -40.57
C ALA A 874 -27.53 10.73 -39.95
N PRO A 875 -26.31 10.29 -40.36
CA PRO A 875 -25.04 10.73 -39.78
C PRO A 875 -24.78 12.24 -39.91
N GLU A 876 -25.52 12.93 -40.77
CA GLU A 876 -25.54 14.39 -40.90
C GLU A 876 -26.17 15.12 -39.71
N CYS A 877 -26.91 14.42 -38.85
CA CYS A 877 -27.55 15.01 -37.68
C CYS A 877 -26.54 15.37 -36.59
N GLN A 878 -26.64 16.57 -36.00
CA GLN A 878 -25.72 17.00 -34.94
C GLN A 878 -26.16 16.50 -33.56
N LEU A 879 -25.80 15.25 -33.24
CA LEU A 879 -26.26 14.55 -32.03
C LEU A 879 -25.63 15.05 -30.73
N ASP A 880 -24.49 15.74 -30.80
CA ASP A 880 -23.84 16.35 -29.63
C ASP A 880 -24.62 17.53 -29.02
N GLY A 881 -25.59 18.08 -29.78
CA GLY A 881 -26.47 19.15 -29.34
C GLY A 881 -27.61 18.72 -28.41
N ILE A 882 -27.82 17.41 -28.23
CA ILE A 882 -28.99 16.85 -27.54
C ILE A 882 -28.68 16.52 -26.08
N LEU A 883 -29.53 16.99 -25.16
CA LEU A 883 -29.54 16.57 -23.76
C LEU A 883 -30.72 15.61 -23.51
N PHE A 884 -30.44 14.32 -23.38
CA PHE A 884 -31.45 13.34 -22.98
C PHE A 884 -31.75 13.46 -21.49
N CYS A 885 -33.02 13.48 -21.11
CA CYS A 885 -33.47 13.62 -19.73
C CYS A 885 -34.39 12.45 -19.34
N ASP A 886 -34.01 11.69 -18.31
CA ASP A 886 -34.82 10.59 -17.79
C ASP A 886 -35.78 11.07 -16.71
N SER A 887 -37.08 11.08 -17.04
CA SER A 887 -38.15 11.44 -16.11
C SER A 887 -38.24 10.51 -14.90
N LEU A 888 -37.86 9.23 -15.01
CA LEU A 888 -37.89 8.30 -13.88
C LEU A 888 -36.88 8.74 -12.80
N ALA A 889 -35.71 9.21 -13.23
CA ALA A 889 -34.68 9.77 -12.36
C ALA A 889 -35.17 11.07 -11.68
N LEU A 890 -35.85 11.96 -12.43
CA LEU A 890 -36.47 13.17 -11.89
C LEU A 890 -37.55 12.85 -10.84
N LEU A 891 -38.47 11.93 -11.18
CA LEU A 891 -39.56 11.51 -10.31
C LEU A 891 -39.05 10.85 -9.03
N ASN A 892 -38.00 10.03 -9.11
CA ASN A 892 -37.42 9.38 -7.94
C ASN A 892 -36.66 10.38 -7.04
N ALA A 893 -35.96 11.37 -7.62
CA ALA A 893 -35.36 12.46 -6.87
C ALA A 893 -36.43 13.30 -6.16
N HIS A 894 -37.51 13.64 -6.87
CA HIS A 894 -38.62 14.41 -6.31
C HIS A 894 -39.35 13.64 -5.20
N ARG A 895 -39.59 12.33 -5.38
CA ARG A 895 -40.12 11.44 -4.33
C ARG A 895 -39.23 11.44 -3.08
N SER A 896 -37.91 11.41 -3.26
CA SER A 896 -36.94 11.41 -2.16
C SER A 896 -36.94 12.75 -1.42
N GLU A 897 -37.00 13.87 -2.14
CA GLU A 897 -37.10 15.21 -1.55
C GLU A 897 -38.43 15.40 -0.79
N LEU A 898 -39.56 14.93 -1.34
CA LEU A 898 -40.85 15.00 -0.65
C LEU A 898 -40.89 14.11 0.60
N ARG A 899 -40.31 12.90 0.57
CA ARG A 899 -40.15 12.05 1.78
C ARG A 899 -39.32 12.75 2.86
N TRP A 900 -38.29 13.51 2.47
CA TRP A 900 -37.50 14.29 3.43
C TRP A 900 -38.29 15.47 3.99
N ARG A 901 -38.99 16.23 3.15
CA ARG A 901 -39.85 17.36 3.58
C ARG A 901 -40.97 16.91 4.53
N MET A 902 -41.51 15.70 4.37
CA MET A 902 -42.50 15.12 5.28
C MET A 902 -42.03 14.98 6.73
N ARG A 903 -40.72 14.83 6.98
CA ARG A 903 -40.19 14.86 8.36
C ARG A 903 -40.25 16.27 8.99
N THR A 904 -40.59 17.30 8.21
CA THR A 904 -40.52 18.71 8.62
C THR A 904 -41.78 19.56 8.34
N LYS A 905 -42.66 19.21 7.38
CA LYS A 905 -43.92 19.93 7.06
C LYS A 905 -45.01 19.02 6.44
N ARG A 906 -46.30 19.42 6.60
CA ARG A 906 -47.47 18.81 5.92
C ARG A 906 -47.29 18.89 4.40
N THR A 907 -47.39 17.75 3.71
CA THR A 907 -47.19 17.62 2.26
C THR A 907 -48.46 17.03 1.61
N ASN A 908 -48.70 17.25 0.31
CA ASN A 908 -49.89 16.77 -0.42
C ASN A 908 -49.93 15.22 -0.41
N GLN A 909 -50.78 14.65 0.45
CA GLN A 909 -50.84 13.21 0.72
C GLN A 909 -51.22 12.39 -0.53
N PRO A 910 -52.26 12.75 -1.33
CA PRO A 910 -52.58 12.05 -2.59
C PRO A 910 -51.42 11.95 -3.57
N LEU A 911 -50.67 13.04 -3.76
CA LEU A 911 -49.51 13.06 -4.64
C LEU A 911 -48.40 12.13 -4.12
N MET A 912 -48.21 12.11 -2.80
CA MET A 912 -47.26 11.20 -2.16
C MET A 912 -47.67 9.74 -2.29
N ASP A 913 -48.95 9.43 -2.15
CA ASP A 913 -49.46 8.06 -2.30
C ASP A 913 -49.29 7.60 -3.76
N ALA A 914 -49.53 8.48 -4.74
CA ALA A 914 -49.27 8.23 -6.15
C ALA A 914 -47.78 7.90 -6.39
N LEU A 915 -46.85 8.78 -5.99
CA LEU A 915 -45.40 8.59 -6.16
C LEU A 915 -44.83 7.42 -5.32
N ALA A 916 -45.42 7.14 -4.16
CA ALA A 916 -44.99 6.06 -3.28
C ALA A 916 -45.43 4.69 -3.82
N SER A 917 -46.61 4.60 -4.43
CA SER A 917 -47.18 3.34 -4.95
C SER A 917 -46.39 2.81 -6.14
N SER A 918 -46.06 3.66 -7.10
CA SER A 918 -45.32 3.27 -8.30
C SER A 918 -44.78 4.50 -8.99
N LEU A 919 -43.59 4.38 -9.57
CA LEU A 919 -43.05 5.36 -10.50
C LEU A 919 -43.26 4.96 -11.96
N ARG A 920 -43.97 3.84 -12.22
CA ARG A 920 -44.33 3.44 -13.59
C ARG A 920 -45.30 4.46 -14.16
N LEU A 921 -45.02 4.95 -15.37
CA LEU A 921 -45.85 5.94 -16.06
C LEU A 921 -47.34 5.56 -16.07
N SER A 922 -47.70 4.33 -16.46
CA SER A 922 -49.09 3.85 -16.47
C SER A 922 -49.84 3.97 -15.14
N ARG A 923 -49.15 3.75 -14.01
CA ARG A 923 -49.73 3.89 -12.67
C ARG A 923 -49.87 5.36 -12.27
N LEU A 924 -48.93 6.22 -12.68
CA LEU A 924 -49.00 7.66 -12.44
C LEU A 924 -50.13 8.31 -13.25
N ILE A 925 -50.34 7.91 -14.50
CA ILE A 925 -51.47 8.35 -15.33
C ILE A 925 -52.79 8.07 -14.62
N THR A 926 -52.96 6.82 -14.13
CA THR A 926 -54.16 6.40 -13.40
C THR A 926 -54.32 7.16 -12.09
N ALA A 927 -53.25 7.28 -11.30
CA ALA A 927 -53.29 7.90 -9.97
C ALA A 927 -53.51 9.42 -10.01
N LEU A 928 -53.01 10.09 -11.05
CA LEU A 928 -53.19 11.54 -11.26
C LEU A 928 -54.41 11.87 -12.12
N ASN A 929 -55.18 10.84 -12.53
CA ASN A 929 -56.37 10.96 -13.38
C ASN A 929 -56.10 11.75 -14.69
N VAL A 930 -54.91 11.54 -15.27
CA VAL A 930 -54.52 12.11 -16.56
C VAL A 930 -55.29 11.37 -17.64
N ARG A 931 -56.09 12.09 -18.44
CA ARG A 931 -56.76 11.48 -19.59
C ARG A 931 -55.72 11.26 -20.69
N PRO A 932 -55.45 10.00 -21.11
CA PRO A 932 -54.59 9.76 -22.25
C PRO A 932 -55.24 10.36 -23.50
N GLU A 933 -54.57 11.32 -24.13
CA GLU A 933 -54.88 11.80 -25.47
C GLU A 933 -53.86 11.15 -26.42
N GLY A 934 -54.32 10.39 -27.42
CA GLY A 934 -53.45 9.71 -28.37
C GLY A 934 -54.23 8.75 -29.27
N ASP A 935 -53.77 8.60 -30.52
CA ASP A 935 -54.37 7.71 -31.51
C ASP A 935 -53.84 6.29 -31.32
N LEU A 936 -54.63 5.40 -30.69
CA LEU A 936 -54.54 3.91 -30.60
C LEU A 936 -53.18 3.23 -30.33
N HIS A 937 -52.06 3.95 -30.33
CA HIS A 937 -50.71 3.45 -30.24
C HIS A 937 -50.03 3.94 -28.96
N ARG A 938 -49.15 3.09 -28.44
CA ARG A 938 -48.69 3.17 -27.05
C ARG A 938 -47.69 4.30 -26.86
N ALA A 939 -46.75 4.47 -27.78
CA ALA A 939 -45.72 5.50 -27.67
C ALA A 939 -46.32 6.93 -27.74
N ASP A 940 -47.25 7.21 -28.66
CA ASP A 940 -47.90 8.53 -28.76
C ASP A 940 -48.62 8.90 -27.46
N THR A 941 -49.40 7.96 -26.93
CA THR A 941 -50.13 8.13 -25.68
C THR A 941 -49.17 8.38 -24.50
N ASP A 942 -48.08 7.61 -24.42
CA ASP A 942 -47.11 7.70 -23.32
C ASP A 942 -46.33 9.03 -23.35
N THR A 943 -45.98 9.57 -24.53
CA THR A 943 -45.28 10.87 -24.63
C THR A 943 -46.11 12.06 -24.11
N LYS A 944 -47.38 12.18 -24.53
CA LYS A 944 -48.29 13.23 -24.07
C LYS A 944 -48.62 13.06 -22.60
N ALA A 945 -48.88 11.83 -22.17
CA ALA A 945 -49.19 11.54 -20.77
C ALA A 945 -48.00 11.83 -19.84
N LEU A 946 -46.77 11.59 -20.28
CA LEU A 946 -45.57 11.91 -19.50
C LEU A 946 -45.45 13.41 -19.22
N TRP A 947 -45.72 14.28 -20.21
CA TRP A 947 -45.77 15.72 -19.99
C TRP A 947 -46.80 16.10 -18.93
N TYR A 948 -48.04 15.62 -19.06
CA TYR A 948 -49.11 15.87 -18.09
C TYR A 948 -48.78 15.37 -16.68
N VAL A 949 -48.16 14.20 -16.55
CA VAL A 949 -47.70 13.65 -15.27
C VAL A 949 -46.68 14.56 -14.61
N LEU A 950 -45.66 15.03 -15.35
CA LEU A 950 -44.63 15.92 -14.80
C LEU A 950 -45.22 17.28 -14.38
N VAL A 951 -46.08 17.91 -15.17
CA VAL A 951 -46.65 19.23 -14.83
C VAL A 951 -47.62 19.16 -13.65
N ASN A 952 -48.37 18.06 -13.50
CA ASN A 952 -49.23 17.84 -12.33
C ASN A 952 -48.39 17.63 -11.05
N ILE A 953 -47.34 16.79 -11.13
CA ILE A 953 -46.46 16.52 -9.98
C ILE A 953 -45.71 17.79 -9.54
N LEU A 954 -45.29 18.62 -10.49
CA LEU A 954 -44.60 19.89 -10.23
C LEU A 954 -45.57 21.03 -9.85
N GLY A 955 -46.89 20.80 -9.89
CA GLY A 955 -47.92 21.77 -9.50
C GLY A 955 -48.03 22.96 -10.45
N VAL A 956 -47.80 22.77 -11.75
CA VAL A 956 -47.83 23.82 -12.78
C VAL A 956 -48.77 23.50 -13.95
N ALA A 957 -49.63 22.49 -13.82
CA ALA A 957 -50.58 22.09 -14.87
C ALA A 957 -51.54 23.21 -15.31
N ASP A 958 -51.82 24.19 -14.45
CA ASP A 958 -52.66 25.37 -14.71
C ASP A 958 -51.90 26.55 -15.35
N LYS A 959 -50.60 26.41 -15.62
CA LYS A 959 -49.75 27.47 -16.19
C LYS A 959 -49.57 27.30 -17.70
N ASP A 960 -49.14 28.37 -18.37
CA ASP A 960 -48.76 28.34 -19.79
C ASP A 960 -47.63 27.34 -20.06
N ALA A 961 -47.61 26.74 -21.26
CA ALA A 961 -46.66 25.69 -21.63
C ALA A 961 -45.19 26.13 -21.47
N VAL A 962 -44.88 27.41 -21.69
CA VAL A 962 -43.52 27.97 -21.48
C VAL A 962 -43.11 27.91 -20.01
N VAL A 963 -44.03 28.24 -19.10
CA VAL A 963 -43.80 28.16 -17.64
C VAL A 963 -43.66 26.72 -17.19
N GLN A 964 -44.46 25.82 -17.76
CA GLN A 964 -44.38 24.38 -17.50
C GLN A 964 -43.03 23.81 -17.92
N ARG A 965 -42.56 24.12 -19.15
CA ARG A 965 -41.22 23.75 -19.62
C ARG A 965 -40.14 24.24 -18.67
N ASP A 966 -40.15 25.54 -18.35
CA ASP A 966 -39.11 26.13 -17.50
C ASP A 966 -39.10 25.47 -16.13
N LYS A 967 -40.27 25.12 -15.57
CA LYS A 967 -40.36 24.39 -14.30
C LYS A 967 -39.74 23.00 -14.38
N ILE A 968 -39.97 22.27 -15.46
CA ILE A 968 -39.37 20.94 -15.69
C ILE A 968 -37.85 21.06 -15.84
N LEU A 969 -37.36 22.04 -16.60
CA LEU A 969 -35.92 22.28 -16.78
C LEU A 969 -35.24 22.72 -15.48
N ILE A 970 -35.91 23.51 -14.63
CA ILE A 970 -35.44 23.87 -13.28
C ILE A 970 -35.31 22.62 -12.41
N GLU A 971 -36.31 21.76 -12.38
CA GLU A 971 -36.24 20.54 -11.57
C GLU A 971 -35.16 19.58 -12.09
N ALA A 972 -35.01 19.46 -13.41
CA ALA A 972 -33.99 18.63 -14.03
C ALA A 972 -32.57 19.16 -13.76
N ALA A 973 -32.34 20.46 -13.95
CA ALA A 973 -31.08 21.12 -13.63
C ALA A 973 -30.73 20.94 -12.15
N ASN A 974 -31.68 21.18 -11.24
CA ASN A 974 -31.46 21.03 -9.80
C ASN A 974 -31.28 19.57 -9.37
N CYS A 975 -31.98 18.62 -9.99
CA CYS A 975 -31.78 17.19 -9.77
C CYS A 975 -30.33 16.80 -10.10
N PHE A 976 -29.83 17.22 -11.27
CA PHE A 976 -28.45 16.96 -11.68
C PHE A 976 -27.43 17.63 -10.75
N LEU A 977 -27.67 18.88 -10.36
CA LEU A 977 -26.79 19.63 -9.46
C LEU A 977 -26.72 19.04 -8.05
N ARG A 978 -27.85 18.61 -7.48
CA ARG A 978 -27.94 18.05 -6.12
C ARG A 978 -27.38 16.65 -6.03
N SER A 979 -27.51 15.85 -7.09
CA SER A 979 -27.09 14.45 -7.10
C SER A 979 -26.70 14.03 -8.51
N PRO A 980 -25.46 14.34 -8.94
CA PRO A 980 -24.96 13.98 -10.27
C PRO A 980 -25.03 12.48 -10.57
N SER A 981 -25.02 11.65 -9.51
CA SER A 981 -25.14 10.19 -9.56
C SER A 981 -26.56 9.66 -9.87
N ILE A 982 -27.61 10.47 -9.70
CA ILE A 982 -28.99 10.05 -10.00
C ILE A 982 -29.21 9.89 -11.51
N GLY A 983 -28.36 10.53 -12.32
CA GLY A 983 -28.30 10.23 -13.74
C GLY A 983 -29.44 10.80 -14.59
N CYS A 984 -30.15 11.85 -14.13
CA CYS A 984 -31.25 12.42 -14.92
C CYS A 984 -30.83 12.92 -16.31
N PHE A 985 -29.57 13.33 -16.52
CA PHE A 985 -29.01 13.65 -17.86
C PHE A 985 -27.90 12.67 -18.31
N VAL A 986 -27.61 11.64 -17.51
CA VAL A 986 -26.47 10.75 -17.72
C VAL A 986 -26.85 9.33 -17.30
N PRO A 987 -26.72 8.30 -18.15
CA PRO A 987 -27.07 6.94 -17.77
C PRO A 987 -26.48 6.55 -16.42
N ALA A 988 -27.29 6.00 -15.51
CA ALA A 988 -26.78 5.36 -14.29
C ALA A 988 -25.73 4.27 -14.63
N GLU A 989 -25.86 3.67 -15.83
CA GLU A 989 -24.93 2.72 -16.44
C GLU A 989 -23.55 3.27 -16.85
N ARG A 990 -23.24 4.57 -16.62
CA ARG A 990 -21.83 4.94 -16.39
C ARG A 990 -21.22 4.14 -15.23
N GLN A 991 -22.04 3.44 -14.47
CA GLN A 991 -21.72 2.22 -13.73
C GLN A 991 -22.12 0.96 -14.55
N ASN A 992 -21.19 0.40 -15.33
CA ASN A 992 -21.20 -0.99 -15.82
C ASN A 992 -22.16 -1.41 -16.97
N ARG A 993 -22.01 -0.89 -18.21
CA ARG A 993 -22.28 -1.73 -19.42
C ARG A 993 -21.12 -2.71 -19.65
N LEU A 994 -20.93 -3.56 -18.67
CA LEU A 994 -19.99 -4.67 -18.71
C LEU A 994 -20.81 -5.93 -18.94
N VAL A 995 -20.68 -6.52 -20.13
CA VAL A 995 -21.21 -7.85 -20.42
C VAL A 995 -20.39 -8.85 -19.64
N LYS A 996 -21.09 -9.58 -18.76
CA LYS A 996 -20.47 -10.63 -17.96
C LYS A 996 -20.39 -11.91 -18.77
N VAL A 997 -19.19 -12.24 -19.26
CA VAL A 997 -18.93 -13.50 -19.97
C VAL A 997 -18.32 -14.48 -18.97
N ARG A 998 -18.86 -15.70 -18.89
CA ARG A 998 -18.29 -16.77 -18.05
C ARG A 998 -17.39 -17.65 -18.91
N LEU A 999 -16.11 -17.68 -18.59
CA LEU A 999 -15.14 -18.55 -19.23
C LEU A 999 -15.02 -19.88 -18.47
N PRO A 1000 -14.89 -21.02 -19.16
CA PRO A 1000 -14.76 -22.33 -18.53
C PRO A 1000 -13.38 -22.56 -17.89
N GLY A 1001 -12.33 -21.93 -18.43
CA GLY A 1001 -10.95 -22.13 -18.00
C GLY A 1001 -10.25 -23.26 -18.77
N VAL A 1002 -9.22 -22.94 -19.55
CA VAL A 1002 -8.55 -23.92 -20.43
C VAL A 1002 -7.51 -24.80 -19.72
N ALA A 1003 -7.08 -24.48 -18.50
CA ALA A 1003 -5.98 -25.21 -17.85
C ALA A 1003 -6.31 -26.68 -17.58
N ALA A 1004 -7.58 -27.00 -17.36
CA ALA A 1004 -8.06 -28.37 -17.14
C ALA A 1004 -7.89 -29.27 -18.38
N ASP A 1005 -7.88 -28.69 -19.58
CA ASP A 1005 -7.76 -29.43 -20.83
C ASP A 1005 -6.34 -29.95 -21.07
N TYR A 1006 -5.33 -29.26 -20.51
CA TYR A 1006 -3.92 -29.63 -20.65
C TYR A 1006 -3.34 -30.29 -19.39
N VAL A 1007 -3.80 -29.90 -18.20
CA VAL A 1007 -3.22 -30.34 -16.93
C VAL A 1007 -4.15 -31.32 -16.22
N ARG A 1008 -3.91 -32.62 -16.38
CA ARG A 1008 -4.73 -33.67 -15.72
C ARG A 1008 -4.69 -33.65 -14.18
N ASN A 1009 -3.67 -33.04 -13.59
CA ASN A 1009 -3.52 -33.01 -12.13
C ASN A 1009 -4.40 -31.92 -11.48
N VAL A 1010 -5.59 -32.31 -11.04
CA VAL A 1010 -6.58 -31.43 -10.38
C VAL A 1010 -6.00 -30.73 -9.14
N LYS A 1011 -5.14 -31.39 -8.36
CA LYS A 1011 -4.48 -30.76 -7.18
C LYS A 1011 -3.52 -29.65 -7.60
N LEU A 1012 -2.81 -29.84 -8.72
CA LEU A 1012 -1.94 -28.81 -9.28
C LEU A 1012 -2.76 -27.61 -9.76
N ILE A 1013 -3.84 -27.84 -10.50
CA ILE A 1013 -4.74 -26.76 -10.97
C ILE A 1013 -5.28 -25.97 -9.78
N ALA A 1014 -5.85 -26.64 -8.76
CA ALA A 1014 -6.36 -25.97 -7.57
C ALA A 1014 -5.27 -25.17 -6.84
N SER A 1015 -4.04 -25.71 -6.77
CA SER A 1015 -2.89 -25.00 -6.21
C SER A 1015 -2.52 -23.76 -7.02
N LEU A 1016 -2.51 -23.83 -8.35
CA LEU A 1016 -2.18 -22.71 -9.23
C LEU A 1016 -3.29 -21.64 -9.21
N GLN A 1017 -4.56 -22.04 -9.25
CA GLN A 1017 -5.72 -21.14 -9.18
C GLN A 1017 -5.77 -20.34 -7.88
N SER A 1018 -5.35 -20.93 -6.76
CA SER A 1018 -5.32 -20.26 -5.45
C SER A 1018 -4.17 -19.25 -5.27
N LYS A 1019 -3.17 -19.27 -6.16
CA LYS A 1019 -2.04 -18.32 -6.13
C LYS A 1019 -2.40 -17.04 -6.86
N VAL A 1020 -1.76 -15.93 -6.48
CA VAL A 1020 -1.80 -14.68 -7.26
C VAL A 1020 -1.29 -14.97 -8.68
N PHE A 1021 -2.11 -14.63 -9.68
CA PHE A 1021 -1.76 -14.83 -11.08
C PHE A 1021 -0.47 -14.05 -11.41
N SER A 1022 0.56 -14.77 -11.87
CA SER A 1022 1.92 -14.23 -12.03
C SER A 1022 2.67 -15.00 -13.10
N GLU A 1023 3.84 -14.48 -13.51
CA GLU A 1023 4.76 -15.14 -14.45
C GLU A 1023 5.10 -16.58 -14.01
N THR A 1024 5.17 -16.85 -12.70
CA THR A 1024 5.41 -18.22 -12.19
C THR A 1024 4.25 -19.18 -12.45
N VAL A 1025 3.01 -18.69 -12.48
CA VAL A 1025 1.83 -19.49 -12.81
C VAL A 1025 1.82 -19.76 -14.31
N LEU A 1026 2.09 -18.75 -15.14
CA LEU A 1026 2.23 -18.91 -16.59
C LEU A 1026 3.35 -19.90 -16.96
N ALA A 1027 4.53 -19.78 -16.34
CA ALA A 1027 5.64 -20.70 -16.55
C ALA A 1027 5.29 -22.15 -16.16
N SER A 1028 4.52 -22.31 -15.07
CA SER A 1028 4.03 -23.63 -14.67
C SER A 1028 3.02 -24.20 -15.67
N LEU A 1029 2.12 -23.38 -16.21
CA LEU A 1029 1.14 -23.81 -17.23
C LEU A 1029 1.84 -24.15 -18.55
N HIS A 1030 2.78 -23.31 -18.98
CA HIS A 1030 3.59 -23.56 -20.18
C HIS A 1030 4.40 -24.86 -20.07
N ALA A 1031 5.01 -25.13 -18.91
CA ALA A 1031 5.72 -26.38 -18.65
C ALA A 1031 4.84 -27.64 -18.72
N HIS A 1032 3.51 -27.48 -18.64
CA HIS A 1032 2.53 -28.56 -18.83
C HIS A 1032 1.83 -28.49 -20.19
N GLY A 1033 2.39 -27.78 -21.18
CA GLY A 1033 1.92 -27.78 -22.56
C GLY A 1033 0.84 -26.76 -22.91
N VAL A 1034 0.48 -25.85 -21.99
CA VAL A 1034 -0.51 -24.79 -22.27
C VAL A 1034 0.13 -23.73 -23.18
N LYS A 1035 -0.08 -23.83 -24.50
CA LYS A 1035 0.53 -22.96 -25.52
C LYS A 1035 0.29 -21.46 -25.27
N PRO A 1036 -0.93 -20.97 -24.96
CA PRO A 1036 -1.19 -19.54 -24.69
C PRO A 1036 -0.33 -18.97 -23.55
N ALA A 1037 0.00 -19.79 -22.55
CA ALA A 1037 0.85 -19.36 -21.45
C ALA A 1037 2.29 -19.09 -21.93
N GLY A 1038 2.79 -19.84 -22.92
CA GLY A 1038 4.09 -19.60 -23.55
C GLY A 1038 4.13 -18.30 -24.35
N LEU A 1039 3.08 -18.02 -25.14
CA LEU A 1039 2.96 -16.77 -25.90
C LEU A 1039 2.87 -15.55 -24.96
N LEU A 1040 2.08 -15.64 -23.89
CA LEU A 1040 1.99 -14.58 -22.88
C LEU A 1040 3.33 -14.32 -22.18
N LEU A 1041 4.11 -15.36 -21.86
CA LEU A 1041 5.46 -15.19 -21.28
C LEU A 1041 6.40 -14.46 -22.26
N GLN A 1042 6.37 -14.82 -23.53
CA GLN A 1042 7.16 -14.15 -24.58
C GLN A 1042 6.71 -12.68 -24.74
N ARG A 1043 5.40 -12.42 -24.72
CA ARG A 1043 4.83 -11.07 -24.83
C ARG A 1043 5.20 -10.19 -23.63
N GLN A 1044 5.10 -10.73 -22.41
CA GLN A 1044 5.50 -10.05 -21.17
C GLN A 1044 7.01 -9.76 -21.14
N LEU A 1045 7.83 -10.71 -21.62
CA LEU A 1045 9.27 -10.50 -21.75
C LEU A 1045 9.54 -9.31 -22.68
N LEU A 1046 8.89 -9.30 -23.86
CA LEU A 1046 9.03 -8.24 -24.84
C LEU A 1046 8.57 -6.88 -24.32
N ASP A 1047 7.46 -6.81 -23.59
CA ASP A 1047 6.99 -5.58 -22.94
C ASP A 1047 7.99 -5.06 -21.91
N ARG A 1048 8.60 -5.93 -21.11
CA ARG A 1048 9.62 -5.52 -20.14
C ARG A 1048 10.85 -4.91 -20.83
N HIS A 1049 11.29 -5.50 -21.94
CA HIS A 1049 12.43 -4.97 -22.72
C HIS A 1049 12.08 -3.66 -23.42
N THR A 1050 10.89 -3.58 -24.02
CA THR A 1050 10.43 -2.38 -24.75
C THR A 1050 10.17 -1.20 -23.81
N SER A 1051 9.47 -1.43 -22.70
CA SER A 1051 9.03 -0.39 -21.75
C SER A 1051 10.18 0.31 -21.01
N THR A 1052 11.34 -0.34 -20.84
CA THR A 1052 12.39 0.22 -19.97
C THR A 1052 13.33 1.17 -20.73
N PHE A 1053 13.87 0.75 -21.88
CA PHE A 1053 14.90 1.51 -22.61
C PHE A 1053 14.51 1.88 -24.04
N LEU A 1054 13.55 1.17 -24.63
CA LEU A 1054 13.22 1.24 -26.06
C LEU A 1054 11.85 1.86 -26.34
N GLN A 1055 11.23 2.48 -25.32
CA GLN A 1055 9.92 3.11 -25.42
C GLN A 1055 10.02 4.40 -26.26
N PRO A 1056 9.30 4.51 -27.38
CA PRO A 1056 9.27 5.75 -28.17
C PRO A 1056 8.38 6.80 -27.48
N SER A 1057 8.80 8.06 -27.58
CA SER A 1057 7.97 9.25 -27.34
C SER A 1057 6.97 9.44 -28.50
N THR A 1058 6.02 10.35 -28.33
CA THR A 1058 5.05 10.73 -29.38
C THR A 1058 5.73 11.19 -30.68
N GLY A 1059 6.97 11.68 -30.63
CA GLY A 1059 7.77 12.06 -31.80
C GLY A 1059 8.72 10.98 -32.33
N GLY A 1060 8.55 9.71 -31.94
CA GLY A 1060 9.34 8.57 -32.44
C GLY A 1060 10.74 8.39 -31.82
N ARG A 1061 11.33 9.43 -31.22
CA ARG A 1061 12.58 9.32 -30.43
C ARG A 1061 12.33 8.51 -29.15
N LEU A 1062 13.33 7.82 -28.61
CA LEU A 1062 13.24 7.20 -27.28
C LEU A 1062 12.79 8.21 -26.21
N ALA A 1063 11.78 7.87 -25.42
CA ALA A 1063 11.18 8.74 -24.41
C ALA A 1063 12.18 9.20 -23.34
N ILE A 1064 13.18 8.36 -23.04
CA ILE A 1064 14.23 8.59 -22.05
C ILE A 1064 15.49 9.25 -22.61
N LEU A 1065 15.59 9.44 -23.95
CA LEU A 1065 16.81 9.95 -24.59
C LEU A 1065 16.80 11.48 -24.57
N HIS A 1066 17.82 12.06 -23.93
CA HIS A 1066 18.00 13.50 -23.88
C HIS A 1066 18.50 14.06 -25.21
N ARG A 1067 18.47 15.39 -25.35
CA ARG A 1067 18.87 16.10 -26.58
C ARG A 1067 20.35 15.89 -26.94
N ASP A 1068 21.20 15.65 -25.96
CA ASP A 1068 22.63 15.36 -26.10
C ASP A 1068 22.93 13.92 -26.53
N GLY A 1069 21.90 13.11 -26.81
CA GLY A 1069 22.04 11.71 -27.24
C GLY A 1069 22.36 10.76 -26.09
N ARG A 1070 22.14 11.16 -24.84
CA ARG A 1070 22.45 10.35 -23.66
C ARG A 1070 21.20 10.01 -22.86
N VAL A 1071 21.31 8.95 -22.07
CA VAL A 1071 20.34 8.59 -21.04
C VAL A 1071 20.89 9.00 -19.68
N HIS A 1072 20.16 9.85 -18.99
CA HIS A 1072 20.49 10.33 -17.65
C HIS A 1072 19.57 9.64 -16.64
N GLN A 1073 20.09 8.61 -16.00
CA GLN A 1073 19.37 7.95 -14.91
C GLN A 1073 19.19 8.87 -13.70
N HIS A 1074 18.19 8.60 -12.87
CA HIS A 1074 18.08 9.12 -11.52
C HIS A 1074 18.58 8.08 -10.51
N ILE A 1075 19.61 8.39 -9.76
CA ILE A 1075 20.17 7.57 -8.69
C ILE A 1075 19.67 8.08 -7.33
N ASP A 1076 18.79 7.31 -6.71
CA ASP A 1076 18.30 7.52 -5.36
C ASP A 1076 19.23 6.85 -4.34
N MET A 1077 19.67 7.60 -3.34
CA MET A 1077 20.56 7.14 -2.27
C MET A 1077 19.87 6.95 -0.92
N THR A 1078 18.56 7.22 -0.83
CA THR A 1078 17.77 7.17 0.41
C THR A 1078 16.61 6.16 0.34
N ALA A 1079 16.48 5.42 -0.78
CA ALA A 1079 15.41 4.44 -1.01
C ALA A 1079 15.57 3.10 -0.26
N THR A 1080 16.79 2.62 0.00
CA THR A 1080 17.01 1.27 0.58
C THR A 1080 17.30 1.32 2.08
N THR A 1081 17.36 0.16 2.75
CA THR A 1081 17.86 0.07 4.15
C THR A 1081 19.27 -0.54 4.22
N THR A 1082 19.79 -0.99 3.08
CA THR A 1082 21.07 -1.72 2.94
C THR A 1082 22.13 -0.85 2.27
N SER A 1083 22.06 0.48 2.43
CA SER A 1083 22.95 1.48 1.84
C SER A 1083 23.07 1.52 0.32
N ARG A 1084 22.54 0.53 -0.42
CA ARG A 1084 22.59 0.47 -1.88
C ARG A 1084 21.78 1.62 -2.49
N THR A 1085 22.28 2.16 -3.59
CA THR A 1085 21.53 3.11 -4.40
C THR A 1085 20.53 2.39 -5.29
N VAL A 1086 19.47 3.08 -5.68
CA VAL A 1086 18.47 2.61 -6.65
C VAL A 1086 18.52 3.53 -7.85
N SER A 1087 18.42 2.96 -9.05
CA SER A 1087 18.35 3.73 -10.30
C SER A 1087 16.93 3.71 -10.89
N ALA A 1088 16.46 4.84 -11.42
CA ALA A 1088 15.14 5.02 -12.04
C ALA A 1088 15.16 6.03 -13.22
N TYR A 1089 14.12 5.99 -14.06
CA TYR A 1089 13.87 6.92 -15.18
C TYR A 1089 15.01 7.06 -16.24
N PRO A 1090 15.57 5.97 -16.79
CA PRO A 1090 15.29 4.55 -16.57
C PRO A 1090 16.22 3.93 -15.51
N SER A 1091 15.94 2.70 -15.09
CA SER A 1091 16.80 1.97 -14.17
C SER A 1091 18.04 1.40 -14.86
N CYS A 1092 19.12 2.18 -14.99
CA CYS A 1092 20.39 1.71 -15.58
C CYS A 1092 21.13 0.68 -14.71
N GLN A 1093 20.64 0.37 -13.51
CA GLN A 1093 21.09 -0.78 -12.71
C GLN A 1093 20.54 -2.12 -13.22
N ASN A 1094 19.41 -2.11 -13.94
CA ASN A 1094 18.72 -3.31 -14.41
C ASN A 1094 18.84 -3.51 -15.93
N ILE A 1095 19.90 -2.97 -16.55
CA ILE A 1095 20.21 -3.25 -17.97
C ILE A 1095 20.41 -4.77 -18.11
N PRO A 1096 19.58 -5.47 -18.91
CA PRO A 1096 19.67 -6.91 -19.03
C PRO A 1096 21.04 -7.34 -19.55
N LYS A 1097 21.51 -8.50 -19.10
CA LYS A 1097 22.73 -9.12 -19.60
C LYS A 1097 22.55 -9.66 -21.01
N ASP A 1098 23.65 -9.85 -21.71
CA ASP A 1098 23.69 -10.22 -23.13
C ASP A 1098 23.04 -11.59 -23.41
N ASP A 1099 23.02 -12.49 -22.42
CA ASP A 1099 22.31 -13.78 -22.49
C ASP A 1099 20.78 -13.66 -22.42
N LYS A 1100 20.26 -12.45 -22.21
CA LYS A 1100 18.81 -12.18 -22.07
C LYS A 1100 18.30 -11.08 -23.00
N SER A 1101 19.18 -10.24 -23.55
CA SER A 1101 18.78 -9.12 -24.40
C SER A 1101 19.96 -8.51 -25.14
N SER A 1102 19.71 -8.01 -26.35
CA SER A 1102 20.66 -7.20 -27.12
C SER A 1102 20.74 -5.74 -26.68
N VAL A 1103 19.98 -5.30 -25.68
CA VAL A 1103 19.88 -3.90 -25.23
C VAL A 1103 21.24 -3.28 -24.86
N ARG A 1104 22.23 -4.07 -24.42
CA ARG A 1104 23.59 -3.59 -24.13
C ARG A 1104 24.34 -3.00 -25.35
N ARG A 1105 23.97 -3.40 -26.58
CA ARG A 1105 24.54 -2.85 -27.83
C ARG A 1105 24.16 -1.40 -28.10
N LEU A 1106 23.14 -0.88 -27.40
CA LEU A 1106 22.70 0.51 -27.49
C LEU A 1106 23.66 1.45 -26.78
N PHE A 1107 24.32 0.98 -25.72
CA PHE A 1107 25.16 1.81 -24.88
C PHE A 1107 26.60 1.79 -25.41
N VAL A 1108 26.98 2.89 -26.04
CA VAL A 1108 28.28 3.09 -26.70
C VAL A 1108 29.06 4.20 -26.01
N SER A 1109 30.35 4.32 -26.32
CA SER A 1109 31.16 5.45 -25.84
C SER A 1109 30.79 6.76 -26.54
N ARG A 1110 30.80 7.89 -25.81
CA ARG A 1110 30.65 9.23 -26.39
C ARG A 1110 31.79 9.64 -27.33
N PHE A 1111 32.91 8.92 -27.29
CA PHE A 1111 34.10 9.19 -28.11
C PHE A 1111 34.13 8.38 -29.42
N GLY A 1112 33.00 7.76 -29.80
CA GLY A 1112 32.88 6.99 -31.03
C GLY A 1112 33.87 5.83 -31.11
N SER A 1113 34.51 5.63 -32.26
CA SER A 1113 35.47 4.53 -32.48
C SER A 1113 36.73 4.61 -31.60
N LYS A 1114 37.09 5.82 -31.15
CA LYS A 1114 38.19 6.09 -30.21
C LYS A 1114 37.77 5.96 -28.74
N GLY A 1115 36.58 5.46 -28.48
CA GLY A 1115 35.99 5.37 -27.15
C GLY A 1115 35.84 3.95 -26.65
N ARG A 1116 35.92 3.75 -25.33
CA ARG A 1116 35.65 2.47 -24.67
C ARG A 1116 34.73 2.66 -23.47
N CYS A 1117 33.69 1.83 -23.39
CA CYS A 1117 32.98 1.58 -22.15
C CYS A 1117 33.88 0.70 -21.28
N VAL A 1118 34.05 1.07 -20.02
CA VAL A 1118 34.90 0.34 -19.06
C VAL A 1118 34.07 -0.04 -17.86
N GLU A 1119 34.15 -1.29 -17.41
CA GLU A 1119 33.57 -1.77 -16.16
C GLU A 1119 34.70 -2.18 -15.21
N VAL A 1120 34.71 -1.64 -13.99
CA VAL A 1120 35.60 -2.08 -12.91
C VAL A 1120 34.74 -2.60 -11.76
N ASP A 1121 34.83 -3.90 -11.50
CA ASP A 1121 33.96 -4.64 -10.58
C ASP A 1121 34.75 -5.20 -9.38
N TYR A 1122 34.18 -5.10 -8.17
CA TYR A 1122 34.75 -5.75 -6.99
C TYR A 1122 34.52 -7.26 -7.04
N SER A 1123 35.61 -8.03 -6.97
CA SER A 1123 35.51 -9.49 -6.92
C SER A 1123 34.96 -9.96 -5.57
N GLN A 1124 33.74 -10.53 -5.58
CA GLN A 1124 33.11 -11.17 -4.43
C GLN A 1124 32.91 -10.24 -3.22
N LEU A 1125 32.55 -8.97 -3.44
CA LEU A 1125 32.44 -7.93 -2.39
C LEU A 1125 31.74 -8.43 -1.12
N GLU A 1126 30.57 -9.06 -1.26
CA GLU A 1126 29.76 -9.55 -0.12
C GLU A 1126 30.45 -10.68 0.67
N ILE A 1127 31.23 -11.55 0.03
CA ILE A 1127 31.95 -12.63 0.71
C ILE A 1127 33.15 -12.07 1.47
N VAL A 1128 33.88 -11.13 0.86
CA VAL A 1128 34.99 -10.43 1.51
C VAL A 1128 34.48 -9.62 2.71
N VAL A 1129 33.36 -8.94 2.57
CA VAL A 1129 32.70 -8.24 3.69
C VAL A 1129 32.27 -9.20 4.79
N LEU A 1130 31.72 -10.38 4.45
CA LEU A 1130 31.43 -11.40 5.46
C LEU A 1130 32.69 -11.77 6.23
N ALA A 1131 33.82 -12.01 5.55
CA ALA A 1131 35.09 -12.34 6.20
C ALA A 1131 35.59 -11.22 7.13
N ILE A 1132 35.46 -9.96 6.70
CA ILE A 1132 35.81 -8.77 7.51
C ILE A 1132 34.93 -8.71 8.77
N LEU A 1133 33.61 -8.92 8.63
CA LEU A 1133 32.66 -8.79 9.73
C LEU A 1133 32.67 -9.99 10.68
N CYS A 1134 32.87 -11.21 10.18
CA CYS A 1134 32.92 -12.41 11.03
C CYS A 1134 34.30 -12.67 11.63
N ASN A 1135 35.35 -12.07 11.05
CA ASN A 1135 36.74 -12.21 11.46
C ASN A 1135 37.18 -13.68 11.58
N ASP A 1136 36.69 -14.53 10.69
CA ASP A 1136 37.03 -15.95 10.64
C ASP A 1136 38.42 -16.16 10.01
N ALA A 1137 39.31 -16.85 10.73
CA ALA A 1137 40.70 -17.02 10.33
C ALA A 1137 40.85 -17.89 9.06
N ASN A 1138 40.05 -18.96 8.93
CA ASN A 1138 40.10 -19.86 7.79
C ASN A 1138 39.53 -19.19 6.54
N LEU A 1139 38.39 -18.50 6.67
CA LEU A 1139 37.80 -17.76 5.56
C LEU A 1139 38.74 -16.64 5.07
N THR A 1140 39.36 -15.92 6.01
CA THR A 1140 40.36 -14.89 5.69
C THR A 1140 41.57 -15.49 4.95
N LYS A 1141 42.08 -16.64 5.42
CA LYS A 1141 43.20 -17.36 4.79
C LYS A 1141 42.85 -17.84 3.37
N ASP A 1142 41.69 -18.46 3.21
CA ASP A 1142 41.20 -18.94 1.91
C ASP A 1142 41.04 -17.78 0.90
N LEU A 1143 40.43 -16.67 1.32
CA LEU A 1143 40.28 -15.50 0.44
C LEU A 1143 41.63 -14.87 0.07
N ASN A 1144 42.56 -14.73 1.04
CA ASN A 1144 43.89 -14.19 0.79
C ASN A 1144 44.78 -15.10 -0.07
N SER A 1145 44.50 -16.41 -0.09
CA SER A 1145 45.17 -17.38 -0.97
C SER A 1145 44.53 -17.50 -2.36
N GLY A 1146 43.49 -16.72 -2.65
CA GLY A 1146 42.83 -16.70 -3.96
C GLY A 1146 41.89 -17.89 -4.21
N VAL A 1147 41.43 -18.57 -3.14
CA VAL A 1147 40.45 -19.66 -3.25
C VAL A 1147 39.15 -19.13 -3.85
N ASP A 1148 38.66 -19.78 -4.91
CA ASP A 1148 37.35 -19.48 -5.49
C ASP A 1148 36.26 -20.06 -4.58
N PHE A 1149 35.63 -19.19 -3.80
CA PHE A 1149 34.64 -19.60 -2.80
C PHE A 1149 33.39 -20.25 -3.41
N HIS A 1150 33.06 -19.97 -4.68
CA HIS A 1150 31.99 -20.68 -5.37
C HIS A 1150 32.41 -22.12 -5.71
N VAL A 1151 33.65 -22.32 -6.12
CA VAL A 1151 34.20 -23.66 -6.32
C VAL A 1151 34.32 -24.41 -4.99
N LYS A 1152 34.72 -23.74 -3.91
CA LYS A 1152 34.76 -24.33 -2.57
C LYS A 1152 33.37 -24.81 -2.13
N ARG A 1153 32.34 -23.98 -2.27
CA ARG A 1153 30.95 -24.39 -1.98
C ARG A 1153 30.45 -25.48 -2.93
N ALA A 1154 30.86 -25.46 -4.20
CA ALA A 1154 30.58 -26.56 -5.13
C ALA A 1154 31.18 -27.88 -4.65
N ALA A 1155 32.42 -27.87 -4.18
CA ALA A 1155 33.09 -29.05 -3.62
C ALA A 1155 32.33 -29.60 -2.41
N PHE A 1156 31.77 -28.73 -1.54
CA PHE A 1156 30.92 -29.18 -0.45
C PHE A 1156 29.72 -29.98 -0.96
N PHE A 1157 28.77 -29.37 -1.66
CA PHE A 1157 27.52 -30.08 -1.99
C PHE A 1157 27.68 -31.17 -3.07
N SER A 1158 28.72 -31.13 -3.92
CA SER A 1158 28.96 -32.17 -4.94
C SER A 1158 29.84 -33.33 -4.45
N GLY A 1159 30.65 -33.12 -3.42
CA GLY A 1159 31.67 -34.07 -2.96
C GLY A 1159 32.90 -34.18 -3.86
N LEU A 1160 32.98 -33.43 -4.96
CA LEU A 1160 34.14 -33.43 -5.86
C LEU A 1160 35.29 -32.57 -5.29
N PRO A 1161 36.57 -32.92 -5.53
CA PRO A 1161 37.72 -32.13 -5.09
C PRO A 1161 37.71 -30.70 -5.67
N TYR A 1162 38.17 -29.74 -4.87
CA TYR A 1162 38.27 -28.32 -5.29
C TYR A 1162 39.09 -28.17 -6.58
N ASP A 1163 40.26 -28.80 -6.66
CA ASP A 1163 41.17 -28.67 -7.80
C ASP A 1163 40.57 -29.23 -9.10
N GLU A 1164 39.81 -30.33 -9.00
CA GLU A 1164 39.11 -30.92 -10.15
C GLU A 1164 38.10 -29.91 -10.74
N ILE A 1165 37.26 -29.33 -9.87
CA ILE A 1165 36.26 -28.35 -10.30
C ILE A 1165 36.93 -27.08 -10.81
N TYR A 1166 37.94 -26.56 -10.11
CA TYR A 1166 38.62 -25.31 -10.45
C TYR A 1166 39.33 -25.41 -11.81
N GLN A 1167 40.11 -26.47 -12.03
CA GLN A 1167 40.80 -26.70 -13.31
C GLN A 1167 39.81 -26.99 -14.43
N GLY A 1168 38.77 -27.79 -14.16
CA GLY A 1168 37.71 -28.08 -15.13
C GLY A 1168 36.94 -26.82 -15.55
N TYR A 1169 36.63 -25.94 -14.60
CA TYR A 1169 36.02 -24.63 -14.86
C TYR A 1169 36.94 -23.73 -15.69
N LYS A 1170 38.23 -23.63 -15.35
CA LYS A 1170 39.21 -22.81 -16.10
C LYS A 1170 39.40 -23.29 -17.54
N ARG A 1171 39.19 -24.58 -17.80
CA ARG A 1171 39.18 -25.20 -19.15
C ARG A 1171 37.82 -25.10 -19.86
N ASN A 1172 36.84 -24.37 -19.30
CA ASN A 1172 35.49 -24.23 -19.84
C ASN A 1172 34.71 -25.55 -20.04
N VAL A 1173 34.97 -26.57 -19.23
CA VAL A 1173 34.23 -27.84 -19.32
C VAL A 1173 32.78 -27.64 -18.84
N PRO A 1174 31.75 -27.94 -19.66
CA PRO A 1174 30.36 -27.56 -19.39
C PRO A 1174 29.82 -27.99 -18.02
N LYS A 1175 30.16 -29.19 -17.56
CA LYS A 1175 29.75 -29.73 -16.24
C LYS A 1175 30.23 -28.85 -15.09
N TYR A 1176 31.51 -28.47 -15.06
CA TYR A 1176 32.09 -27.67 -13.97
C TYR A 1176 31.69 -26.20 -14.06
N VAL A 1177 31.49 -25.67 -15.26
CA VAL A 1177 30.89 -24.34 -15.45
C VAL A 1177 29.47 -24.29 -14.88
N LYS A 1178 28.63 -25.28 -15.18
CA LYS A 1178 27.28 -25.41 -14.61
C LYS A 1178 27.34 -25.55 -13.08
N LEU A 1179 28.23 -26.38 -12.57
CA LEU A 1179 28.40 -26.61 -11.13
C LEU A 1179 28.79 -25.33 -10.38
N ARG A 1180 29.80 -24.60 -10.87
CA ARG A 1180 30.21 -23.30 -10.31
C ARG A 1180 29.08 -22.27 -10.40
N LYS A 1181 28.30 -22.26 -11.48
CA LYS A 1181 27.11 -21.38 -11.63
C LYS A 1181 26.04 -21.68 -10.59
N THR A 1182 25.72 -22.95 -10.35
CA THR A 1182 24.79 -23.37 -9.27
C THR A 1182 25.32 -22.97 -7.89
N ALA A 1183 26.62 -23.17 -7.63
CA ALA A 1183 27.24 -22.78 -6.38
C ALA A 1183 27.25 -21.26 -6.15
N LYS A 1184 27.38 -20.47 -7.22
CA LYS A 1184 27.24 -19.01 -7.18
C LYS A 1184 25.83 -18.60 -6.76
N GLN A 1185 24.80 -19.23 -7.32
CA GLN A 1185 23.40 -19.00 -6.90
C GLN A 1185 23.17 -19.37 -5.43
N PHE A 1186 23.62 -20.57 -5.01
CA PHE A 1186 23.59 -21.01 -3.61
C PHE A 1186 24.31 -19.99 -2.70
N SER A 1187 25.45 -19.49 -3.14
CA SER A 1187 26.29 -18.58 -2.36
C SER A 1187 25.59 -17.28 -1.99
N PHE A 1188 24.98 -16.62 -2.98
CA PHE A 1188 24.23 -15.38 -2.77
C PHE A 1188 22.97 -15.63 -1.94
N GLN A 1189 22.21 -16.68 -2.25
CA GLN A 1189 21.01 -17.00 -1.48
C GLN A 1189 21.33 -17.30 -0.01
N ARG A 1190 22.44 -18.00 0.26
CA ARG A 1190 22.91 -18.29 1.61
C ARG A 1190 23.28 -17.01 2.37
N LEU A 1191 24.00 -16.08 1.73
CA LEU A 1191 24.31 -14.75 2.28
C LEU A 1191 23.04 -13.93 2.54
N TYR A 1192 22.06 -14.02 1.64
CA TYR A 1192 20.74 -13.39 1.78
C TYR A 1192 19.85 -14.09 2.81
N GLY A 1193 20.34 -15.13 3.48
CA GLY A 1193 19.64 -15.81 4.57
C GLY A 1193 18.55 -16.77 4.13
N ALA A 1194 18.59 -17.27 2.88
CA ALA A 1194 17.70 -18.32 2.41
C ALA A 1194 17.81 -19.58 3.27
N GLY A 1195 16.66 -20.13 3.68
CA GLY A 1195 16.57 -21.42 4.35
C GLY A 1195 16.72 -22.59 3.36
N VAL A 1196 16.99 -23.79 3.89
CA VAL A 1196 17.16 -25.02 3.11
C VAL A 1196 16.00 -25.28 2.11
N PRO A 1197 14.72 -25.07 2.47
CA PRO A 1197 13.62 -25.29 1.50
C PRO A 1197 13.69 -24.39 0.26
N LEU A 1198 14.09 -23.12 0.42
CA LEU A 1198 14.22 -22.18 -0.69
C LEU A 1198 15.48 -22.47 -1.53
N LEU A 1199 16.58 -22.82 -0.88
CA LEU A 1199 17.81 -23.24 -1.56
C LEU A 1199 17.56 -24.48 -2.42
N HIS A 1200 16.89 -25.50 -1.89
CA HIS A 1200 16.50 -26.71 -2.63
C HIS A 1200 15.67 -26.36 -3.87
N LYS A 1201 14.61 -25.58 -3.68
CA LYS A 1201 13.70 -25.18 -4.77
C LYS A 1201 14.40 -24.45 -5.91
N THR A 1202 15.39 -23.62 -5.60
CA THR A 1202 15.99 -22.70 -6.58
C THR A 1202 17.30 -23.21 -7.19
N THR A 1203 18.04 -24.08 -6.50
CA THR A 1203 19.31 -24.67 -6.98
C THR A 1203 19.14 -26.09 -7.50
N GLY A 1204 18.07 -26.80 -7.11
CA GLY A 1204 17.85 -28.21 -7.42
C GLY A 1204 18.68 -29.19 -6.56
N ILE A 1205 19.50 -28.70 -5.64
CA ILE A 1205 20.36 -29.54 -4.78
C ILE A 1205 19.47 -30.25 -3.73
N PRO A 1206 19.59 -31.58 -3.53
CA PRO A 1206 18.83 -32.31 -2.52
C PRO A 1206 18.95 -31.70 -1.11
N VAL A 1207 17.86 -31.73 -0.33
CA VAL A 1207 17.81 -31.18 1.04
C VAL A 1207 18.94 -31.71 1.92
N LYS A 1208 19.19 -33.02 1.87
CA LYS A 1208 20.26 -33.68 2.63
C LYS A 1208 21.65 -33.12 2.30
N ASP A 1209 21.93 -32.88 1.02
CA ASP A 1209 23.23 -32.37 0.58
C ASP A 1209 23.41 -30.89 0.95
N LEU A 1210 22.32 -30.11 0.92
CA LEU A 1210 22.33 -28.73 1.41
C LEU A 1210 22.59 -28.65 2.91
N GLU A 1211 21.93 -29.48 3.73
CA GLU A 1211 22.15 -29.54 5.17
C GLU A 1211 23.59 -29.94 5.49
N ALA A 1212 24.09 -31.01 4.85
CA ALA A 1212 25.48 -31.45 5.01
C ALA A 1212 26.50 -30.40 4.51
N SER A 1213 26.17 -29.65 3.46
CA SER A 1213 27.01 -28.56 2.96
C SER A 1213 27.04 -27.37 3.92
N ILE A 1214 25.90 -26.98 4.50
CA ILE A 1214 25.82 -25.90 5.49
C ILE A 1214 26.55 -26.30 6.77
N GLN A 1215 26.44 -27.56 7.19
CA GLN A 1215 27.14 -28.08 8.35
C GLN A 1215 28.66 -28.00 8.17
N ARG A 1216 29.19 -28.52 7.04
CA ARG A 1216 30.61 -28.40 6.69
C ARG A 1216 31.10 -26.95 6.61
N GLU A 1217 30.29 -26.06 6.04
CA GLU A 1217 30.62 -24.62 6.01
C GLU A 1217 30.76 -24.03 7.43
N ASN A 1218 29.85 -24.36 8.35
CA ASN A 1218 29.92 -23.88 9.72
C ASN A 1218 31.08 -24.50 10.52
N GLU A 1219 31.47 -25.73 10.20
CA GLU A 1219 32.62 -26.42 10.80
C GLU A 1219 33.94 -25.81 10.31
N GLU A 1220 34.06 -25.52 9.01
CA GLU A 1220 35.26 -24.95 8.42
C GLU A 1220 35.42 -23.45 8.73
N TYR A 1221 34.29 -22.71 8.78
CA TYR A 1221 34.24 -21.27 9.02
C TYR A 1221 33.33 -20.92 10.22
N PRO A 1222 33.69 -21.32 11.45
CA PRO A 1222 32.86 -21.14 12.65
C PRO A 1222 32.52 -19.68 12.96
N GLY A 1223 33.36 -18.72 12.55
CA GLY A 1223 33.13 -17.29 12.73
C GLY A 1223 31.84 -16.80 12.06
N ILE A 1224 31.38 -17.44 10.97
CA ILE A 1224 30.12 -17.10 10.31
C ILE A 1224 28.93 -17.32 11.26
N ALA A 1225 28.89 -18.46 11.95
CA ALA A 1225 27.83 -18.78 12.90
C ALA A 1225 27.89 -17.86 14.12
N GLN A 1226 29.09 -17.55 14.60
CA GLN A 1226 29.32 -16.62 15.71
C GLN A 1226 28.84 -15.19 15.37
N PHE A 1227 29.19 -14.68 14.19
CA PHE A 1227 28.77 -13.37 13.71
C PHE A 1227 27.24 -13.22 13.69
N HIS A 1228 26.53 -14.20 13.13
CA HIS A 1228 25.07 -14.18 13.12
C HIS A 1228 24.47 -14.17 14.54
N ARG A 1229 25.10 -14.85 15.50
CA ARG A 1229 24.69 -14.79 16.92
C ARG A 1229 24.94 -13.40 17.50
N ILE A 1230 26.10 -12.80 17.26
CA ILE A 1230 26.45 -11.46 17.74
C ILE A 1230 25.49 -10.40 17.19
N ILE A 1231 25.26 -10.33 15.87
CA ILE A 1231 24.35 -9.35 15.28
C ILE A 1231 22.94 -9.52 15.82
N ARG A 1232 22.51 -10.77 16.02
CA ARG A 1232 21.21 -11.05 16.64
C ARG A 1232 21.15 -10.53 18.08
N SER A 1233 22.18 -10.71 18.89
CA SER A 1233 22.26 -10.15 20.25
C SER A 1233 22.26 -8.61 20.24
N VAL A 1234 22.99 -7.99 19.32
CA VAL A 1234 23.01 -6.53 19.12
C VAL A 1234 21.63 -6.00 18.73
N ALA A 1235 20.93 -6.71 17.84
CA ALA A 1235 19.59 -6.36 17.43
C ALA A 1235 18.62 -6.45 18.62
N LEU A 1236 18.63 -7.56 19.36
CA LEU A 1236 17.69 -7.84 20.44
C LEU A 1236 18.01 -7.19 21.79
N ARG A 1237 19.06 -6.36 21.88
CA ARG A 1237 19.48 -5.70 23.14
C ARG A 1237 18.34 -4.86 23.77
N PRO A 1238 18.19 -4.86 25.11
CA PRO A 1238 17.31 -3.92 25.81
C PRO A 1238 17.67 -2.47 25.41
N ASN A 1239 16.66 -1.61 25.21
CA ASN A 1239 16.82 -0.21 24.79
C ASN A 1239 17.47 0.01 23.40
N ASN A 1240 17.41 -0.96 22.47
CA ASN A 1240 17.68 -0.66 21.06
C ASN A 1240 16.72 0.48 20.61
N PRO A 1241 17.22 1.61 20.07
CA PRO A 1241 16.41 2.80 19.72
C PRO A 1241 15.41 2.60 18.55
N GLY A 1242 14.99 1.36 18.30
CA GLY A 1242 13.96 1.04 17.34
C GLY A 1242 12.69 0.49 18.00
N LEU A 1243 11.64 0.35 17.19
CA LEU A 1243 10.33 -0.14 17.60
C LEU A 1243 10.43 -1.63 18.01
N PRO A 1244 9.41 -2.23 18.68
CA PRO A 1244 9.44 -3.65 19.09
C PRO A 1244 9.76 -4.66 17.97
N THR A 1245 9.63 -4.22 16.71
CA THR A 1245 9.82 -4.97 15.46
C THR A 1245 10.90 -4.36 14.56
N SER A 1246 11.67 -3.40 15.04
CA SER A 1246 12.72 -2.71 14.29
C SER A 1246 13.93 -2.52 15.18
N PHE A 1247 15.05 -3.12 14.81
CA PHE A 1247 16.29 -3.05 15.57
C PHE A 1247 17.33 -2.24 14.78
N ILE A 1248 18.29 -1.63 15.46
CA ILE A 1248 19.43 -0.97 14.80
C ILE A 1248 20.69 -1.81 15.01
N ALA A 1249 21.37 -2.13 13.91
CA ALA A 1249 22.73 -2.67 13.91
C ALA A 1249 23.72 -1.57 13.50
N GLU A 1250 24.92 -1.59 14.08
CA GLU A 1250 25.96 -0.58 13.88
C GLU A 1250 27.24 -1.29 13.41
N MET A 1251 27.79 -0.85 12.27
CA MET A 1251 28.97 -1.41 11.63
C MET A 1251 30.25 -0.67 12.07
N PRO A 1252 31.46 -1.24 11.89
CA PRO A 1252 32.72 -0.66 12.41
C PRO A 1252 33.02 0.80 11.97
N THR A 1253 32.53 1.21 10.81
CA THR A 1253 32.63 2.59 10.28
C THR A 1253 31.68 3.59 10.94
N GLY A 1254 30.72 3.14 11.73
CA GLY A 1254 29.64 3.95 12.30
C GLY A 1254 28.34 3.87 11.51
N LEU A 1255 28.31 3.18 10.37
CA LEU A 1255 27.09 2.95 9.60
C LEU A 1255 26.02 2.29 10.46
N ARG A 1256 24.83 2.87 10.45
CA ARG A 1256 23.66 2.37 11.18
C ARG A 1256 22.63 1.87 10.20
N MET A 1257 22.00 0.74 10.52
CA MET A 1257 20.98 0.12 9.66
C MET A 1257 19.81 -0.41 10.48
N SER A 1258 18.60 -0.18 9.97
CA SER A 1258 17.36 -0.64 10.58
C SER A 1258 17.00 -2.05 10.11
N LEU A 1259 17.06 -3.01 11.01
CA LEU A 1259 16.61 -4.38 10.80
C LEU A 1259 15.13 -4.48 11.17
N ARG A 1260 14.24 -4.42 10.18
CA ARG A 1260 12.80 -4.63 10.40
C ARG A 1260 12.48 -6.12 10.35
N THR A 1261 11.64 -6.55 11.28
CA THR A 1261 11.10 -7.90 11.28
C THR A 1261 9.65 -7.89 11.70
N ARG A 1262 8.82 -8.70 11.05
CA ARG A 1262 7.48 -8.95 11.57
C ARG A 1262 7.54 -9.83 12.83
N ASP A 1263 8.59 -10.65 12.95
CA ASP A 1263 8.77 -11.69 13.96
C ASP A 1263 9.95 -11.43 14.90
N VAL A 1264 9.70 -11.41 16.22
CA VAL A 1264 10.74 -11.15 17.25
C VAL A 1264 11.66 -12.37 17.49
N VAL A 1265 11.44 -13.48 16.77
CA VAL A 1265 12.07 -14.79 17.02
C VAL A 1265 12.78 -15.32 15.76
N LEU A 1266 14.10 -15.52 15.89
CA LEU A 1266 14.99 -16.47 15.19
C LEU A 1266 15.11 -16.47 13.64
N ASN A 1267 16.36 -16.28 13.18
CA ASN A 1267 16.91 -16.55 11.83
C ASN A 1267 16.33 -15.75 10.64
N LEU A 1268 16.35 -14.42 10.76
CA LEU A 1268 15.74 -13.52 9.76
C LEU A 1268 16.71 -13.18 8.63
N PRO A 1269 16.31 -13.33 7.35
CA PRO A 1269 17.09 -12.91 6.18
C PRO A 1269 17.75 -11.52 6.33
N PRO A 1270 17.07 -10.47 6.85
CA PRO A 1270 17.71 -9.17 7.09
C PRO A 1270 18.88 -9.18 8.08
N ILE A 1271 18.85 -10.00 9.15
CA ILE A 1271 19.93 -10.06 10.14
C ILE A 1271 21.22 -10.62 9.52
N LYS A 1272 21.09 -11.58 8.60
CA LYS A 1272 22.23 -12.15 7.87
C LYS A 1272 22.70 -11.23 6.75
N ASN A 1273 21.75 -10.73 5.97
CA ASN A 1273 22.04 -9.98 4.75
C ASN A 1273 22.48 -8.53 5.01
N TYR A 1274 21.69 -7.75 5.76
CA TYR A 1274 21.82 -6.28 5.75
C TYR A 1274 23.17 -5.80 6.27
N PRO A 1275 23.77 -6.38 7.33
CA PRO A 1275 25.13 -6.05 7.74
C PRO A 1275 26.15 -6.22 6.61
N ILE A 1276 26.04 -7.32 5.85
CA ILE A 1276 26.98 -7.67 4.79
C ILE A 1276 26.77 -6.75 3.59
N GLN A 1277 25.55 -6.68 3.07
CA GLN A 1277 25.22 -5.87 1.89
C GLN A 1277 25.36 -4.37 2.17
N GLY A 1278 24.94 -3.92 3.36
CA GLY A 1278 24.98 -2.53 3.79
C GLY A 1278 26.39 -2.01 4.02
N TYR A 1279 27.24 -2.81 4.68
CA TYR A 1279 28.64 -2.44 4.86
C TYR A 1279 29.41 -2.48 3.53
N GLY A 1280 29.19 -3.50 2.69
CA GLY A 1280 29.78 -3.55 1.35
C GLY A 1280 29.41 -2.36 0.48
N ALA A 1281 28.13 -1.95 0.49
CA ALA A 1281 27.66 -0.78 -0.24
C ALA A 1281 28.22 0.55 0.31
N GLU A 1282 28.46 0.67 1.62
CA GLU A 1282 29.15 1.84 2.18
C GLU A 1282 30.61 1.90 1.74
N LEU A 1283 31.33 0.77 1.79
CA LEU A 1283 32.72 0.70 1.33
C LEU A 1283 32.84 1.09 -0.14
N ALA A 1284 32.02 0.49 -1.01
CA ALA A 1284 32.05 0.79 -2.44
C ALA A 1284 31.76 2.27 -2.72
N GLN A 1285 30.77 2.86 -2.04
CA GLN A 1285 30.41 4.27 -2.21
C GLN A 1285 31.45 5.24 -1.63
N MET A 1286 32.10 4.88 -0.53
CA MET A 1286 33.22 5.64 0.02
C MET A 1286 34.36 5.74 -1.00
N MET A 1287 34.69 4.61 -1.63
CA MET A 1287 35.72 4.57 -2.66
C MET A 1287 35.30 5.28 -3.95
N LEU A 1288 34.01 5.20 -4.32
CA LEU A 1288 33.45 5.96 -5.44
C LEU A 1288 33.57 7.47 -5.23
N GLY A 1289 33.29 7.98 -4.02
CA GLY A 1289 33.49 9.40 -3.68
C GLY A 1289 34.96 9.82 -3.82
N ARG A 1290 35.89 8.96 -3.38
CA ARG A 1290 37.33 9.18 -3.56
C ARG A 1290 37.75 9.16 -5.03
N LEU A 1291 37.19 8.23 -5.81
CA LEU A 1291 37.42 8.13 -7.25
C LEU A 1291 36.93 9.39 -7.96
N TYR A 1292 35.73 9.86 -7.64
CA TYR A 1292 35.21 11.14 -8.16
C TYR A 1292 36.16 12.30 -7.86
N ARG A 1293 36.65 12.44 -6.62
CA ARG A 1293 37.62 13.48 -6.27
C ARG A 1293 38.91 13.36 -7.08
N HIS A 1294 39.33 12.15 -7.44
CA HIS A 1294 40.48 11.93 -8.34
C HIS A 1294 40.19 12.42 -9.77
N PHE A 1295 39.03 12.05 -10.33
CA PHE A 1295 38.57 12.54 -11.64
C PHE A 1295 38.52 14.07 -11.69
N VAL A 1296 37.98 14.73 -10.66
CA VAL A 1296 37.95 16.20 -10.60
C VAL A 1296 39.37 16.81 -10.59
N ARG A 1297 40.32 16.24 -9.83
CA ARG A 1297 41.71 16.75 -9.80
C ARG A 1297 42.40 16.61 -11.15
N LYS A 1298 42.04 15.59 -11.92
CA LYS A 1298 42.53 15.32 -13.27
C LYS A 1298 41.72 16.04 -14.36
N ASP A 1299 40.79 16.92 -14.00
CA ASP A 1299 39.87 17.58 -14.94
C ASP A 1299 39.20 16.57 -15.89
N PHE A 1300 38.74 15.45 -15.32
CA PHE A 1300 38.14 14.32 -16.06
C PHE A 1300 39.06 13.79 -17.18
N TYR A 1301 40.38 13.79 -16.91
CA TYR A 1301 41.45 13.47 -17.85
C TYR A 1301 41.39 14.38 -19.10
N GLU A 1302 41.26 15.69 -18.87
CA GLU A 1302 41.02 16.71 -19.91
C GLU A 1302 39.76 16.42 -20.72
N ASP A 1303 38.64 16.15 -20.03
CA ASP A 1303 37.34 15.76 -20.60
C ASP A 1303 37.37 14.50 -21.48
N ARG A 1304 38.37 13.62 -21.28
CA ARG A 1304 38.52 12.34 -22.01
C ARG A 1304 38.11 11.10 -21.21
N ALA A 1305 37.67 11.23 -19.96
CA ALA A 1305 37.10 10.13 -19.21
C ALA A 1305 36.00 10.56 -18.22
N PHE A 1306 34.87 9.86 -18.21
CA PHE A 1306 33.72 10.16 -17.34
C PHE A 1306 33.25 8.91 -16.58
N LEU A 1307 32.83 9.10 -15.32
CA LEU A 1307 32.04 8.09 -14.61
C LEU A 1307 30.61 8.12 -15.16
N ILE A 1308 30.07 7.00 -15.63
CA ILE A 1308 28.77 6.96 -16.33
C ILE A 1308 27.71 6.06 -15.70
N ASN A 1309 28.09 5.13 -14.83
CA ASN A 1309 27.15 4.29 -14.08
C ASN A 1309 27.78 3.72 -12.80
N PHE A 1310 26.94 3.39 -11.82
CA PHE A 1310 27.33 2.65 -10.61
C PHE A 1310 26.25 1.61 -10.29
N VAL A 1311 26.60 0.33 -10.47
CA VAL A 1311 25.65 -0.78 -10.38
C VAL A 1311 26.21 -1.83 -9.44
N HIS A 1312 25.50 -2.05 -8.33
CA HIS A 1312 25.89 -2.97 -7.25
C HIS A 1312 27.27 -2.64 -6.68
N ASP A 1313 28.30 -3.33 -7.16
CA ASP A 1313 29.70 -3.30 -6.77
C ASP A 1313 30.65 -2.96 -7.94
N SER A 1314 30.06 -2.53 -9.07
CA SER A 1314 30.78 -2.11 -10.28
C SER A 1314 30.68 -0.60 -10.53
N VAL A 1315 31.79 -0.02 -10.99
CA VAL A 1315 31.87 1.35 -11.51
C VAL A 1315 32.04 1.28 -13.02
N TRP A 1316 31.23 2.04 -13.75
CA TRP A 1316 31.33 2.14 -15.20
C TRP A 1316 31.88 3.50 -15.62
N MET A 1317 32.78 3.48 -16.60
CA MET A 1317 33.43 4.66 -17.15
C MET A 1317 33.31 4.69 -18.67
N ASP A 1318 33.34 5.90 -19.23
CA ASP A 1318 33.42 6.17 -20.66
C ASP A 1318 34.77 6.86 -20.91
N CYS A 1319 35.70 6.19 -21.58
CA CYS A 1319 37.09 6.61 -21.70
C CYS A 1319 37.53 6.69 -23.17
N HIS A 1320 38.22 7.77 -23.54
CA HIS A 1320 38.96 7.84 -24.78
C HIS A 1320 40.19 6.92 -24.71
N VAL A 1321 40.55 6.26 -25.81
CA VAL A 1321 41.66 5.30 -25.88
C VAL A 1321 43.00 5.86 -25.40
N ASP A 1322 43.28 7.15 -25.66
CA ASP A 1322 44.54 7.82 -25.28
C ASP A 1322 44.77 7.87 -23.75
N VAL A 1323 43.69 7.89 -22.95
CA VAL A 1323 43.76 7.95 -21.49
C VAL A 1323 43.29 6.65 -20.83
N LEU A 1324 42.90 5.65 -21.61
CA LEU A 1324 42.28 4.41 -21.14
C LEU A 1324 43.16 3.70 -20.11
N ARG A 1325 44.44 3.45 -20.43
CA ARG A 1325 45.37 2.75 -19.54
C ARG A 1325 45.60 3.50 -18.24
N GLU A 1326 45.83 4.82 -18.31
CA GLU A 1326 46.01 5.66 -17.11
C GLU A 1326 44.75 5.64 -16.24
N CYS A 1327 43.59 5.89 -16.85
CA CYS A 1327 42.30 5.95 -16.15
C CYS A 1327 41.93 4.62 -15.49
N VAL A 1328 42.10 3.49 -16.18
CA VAL A 1328 41.85 2.15 -15.63
C VAL A 1328 42.82 1.84 -14.50
N THR A 1329 44.12 2.15 -14.67
CA THR A 1329 45.15 1.92 -13.64
C THR A 1329 44.85 2.70 -12.37
N ASP A 1330 44.54 3.99 -12.50
CA ASP A 1330 44.18 4.85 -11.37
C ASP A 1330 42.90 4.37 -10.68
N THR A 1331 41.90 3.96 -11.46
CA THR A 1331 40.63 3.45 -10.92
C THR A 1331 40.85 2.15 -10.15
N CYS A 1332 41.58 1.19 -10.72
CA CYS A 1332 41.87 -0.08 -10.05
C CYS A 1332 42.69 0.14 -8.77
N ARG A 1333 43.70 1.02 -8.82
CA ARG A 1333 44.50 1.39 -7.64
C ARG A 1333 43.65 2.01 -6.54
N ILE A 1334 42.76 2.96 -6.88
CA ILE A 1334 41.89 3.60 -5.90
C ILE A 1334 40.93 2.56 -5.31
N LEU A 1335 40.18 1.85 -6.14
CA LEU A 1335 39.17 0.89 -5.67
C LEU A 1335 39.80 -0.29 -4.91
N GLY A 1336 40.97 -0.79 -5.30
CA GLY A 1336 41.68 -1.89 -4.61
C GLY A 1336 42.29 -1.49 -3.25
N SER A 1337 42.55 -0.19 -3.03
CA SER A 1337 43.18 0.31 -1.80
C SER A 1337 42.26 0.38 -0.57
N VAL A 1338 41.07 -0.26 -0.59
CA VAL A 1338 40.12 -0.24 0.56
C VAL A 1338 40.80 -0.68 1.85
N HIS A 1339 41.63 -1.72 1.77
CA HIS A 1339 42.30 -2.32 2.92
C HIS A 1339 43.36 -1.42 3.57
N GLU A 1340 43.89 -0.44 2.84
CA GLU A 1340 44.79 0.59 3.36
C GLU A 1340 44.02 1.85 3.79
N TYR A 1341 43.05 2.25 2.97
CA TYR A 1341 42.32 3.50 3.11
C TYR A 1341 41.38 3.50 4.32
N VAL A 1342 40.58 2.44 4.48
CA VAL A 1342 39.58 2.37 5.56
C VAL A 1342 40.22 2.38 6.94
N PRO A 1343 41.26 1.56 7.25
CA PRO A 1343 41.91 1.62 8.55
C PRO A 1343 42.58 2.97 8.85
N LYS A 1344 43.09 3.65 7.80
CA LYS A 1344 43.69 4.98 7.92
C LYS A 1344 42.66 6.04 8.31
N VAL A 1345 41.49 6.02 7.68
CA VAL A 1345 40.43 7.01 7.90
C VAL A 1345 39.58 6.68 9.13
N PHE A 1346 39.36 5.41 9.41
CA PHE A 1346 38.56 4.91 10.53
C PHE A 1346 39.46 4.13 11.50
N PRO A 1347 40.27 4.82 12.35
CA PRO A 1347 41.19 4.16 13.27
C PRO A 1347 40.50 3.07 14.09
N GLY A 1348 41.08 1.86 14.06
CA GLY A 1348 40.56 0.68 14.74
C GLY A 1348 39.87 -0.32 13.81
N VAL A 1349 39.29 0.13 12.70
CA VAL A 1349 38.70 -0.77 11.71
C VAL A 1349 39.81 -1.53 11.00
N LYS A 1350 39.76 -2.86 11.03
CA LYS A 1350 40.71 -3.74 10.33
C LYS A 1350 40.04 -4.31 9.09
N ILE A 1351 40.75 -4.33 7.97
CA ILE A 1351 40.34 -4.99 6.73
C ILE A 1351 41.38 -6.07 6.44
N SER A 1352 41.09 -7.29 6.88
CA SER A 1352 42.02 -8.43 6.82
C SER A 1352 42.13 -9.08 5.43
N VAL A 1353 41.18 -8.79 4.55
CA VAL A 1353 41.10 -9.32 3.19
C VAL A 1353 41.08 -8.14 2.21
N PRO A 1354 42.10 -7.98 1.36
CA PRO A 1354 42.11 -6.97 0.30
C PRO A 1354 40.95 -7.20 -0.68
N LEU A 1355 40.19 -6.13 -0.97
CA LEU A 1355 39.16 -6.16 -1.99
C LEU A 1355 39.82 -6.08 -3.38
N GLN A 1356 39.79 -7.20 -4.09
CA GLN A 1356 40.29 -7.29 -5.46
C GLN A 1356 39.29 -6.69 -6.44
N VAL A 1357 39.81 -6.11 -7.52
CA VAL A 1357 39.01 -5.51 -8.60
C VAL A 1357 39.41 -6.11 -9.94
N SER A 1358 38.45 -6.27 -10.83
CA SER A 1358 38.68 -6.70 -12.22
C SER A 1358 38.16 -5.65 -13.17
N ALA A 1359 38.95 -5.33 -14.20
CA ALA A 1359 38.58 -4.37 -15.24
C ALA A 1359 38.26 -5.08 -16.56
N SER A 1360 37.27 -4.57 -17.28
CA SER A 1360 36.97 -4.96 -18.65
C SER A 1360 36.63 -3.73 -19.48
N CYS A 1361 36.86 -3.80 -20.79
CA CYS A 1361 36.50 -2.71 -21.70
C CYS A 1361 35.95 -3.22 -23.04
N GLY A 1362 35.12 -2.42 -23.68
CA GLY A 1362 34.47 -2.72 -24.96
C GLY A 1362 34.10 -1.45 -25.72
N VAL A 1363 33.81 -1.57 -27.02
CA VAL A 1363 33.32 -0.42 -27.81
C VAL A 1363 31.86 -0.08 -27.49
N ASP A 1364 31.13 -1.08 -26.99
CA ASP A 1364 29.79 -0.99 -26.40
C ASP A 1364 29.74 -1.87 -25.15
N MET A 1365 28.66 -1.80 -24.37
CA MET A 1365 28.50 -2.64 -23.16
C MET A 1365 28.30 -4.14 -23.45
N CYS A 1366 28.20 -4.56 -24.72
CA CYS A 1366 27.98 -5.94 -25.16
C CYS A 1366 29.30 -6.65 -25.56
N SER A 1367 30.28 -5.89 -26.05
CA SER A 1367 31.58 -6.33 -26.57
C SER A 1367 32.72 -6.30 -25.53
N MET A 1368 32.37 -6.41 -24.25
CA MET A 1368 33.32 -6.26 -23.14
C MET A 1368 34.32 -7.43 -23.09
N GLU A 1369 35.61 -7.11 -23.04
CA GLU A 1369 36.71 -8.06 -22.84
C GLU A 1369 37.51 -7.69 -21.58
N SER A 1370 37.92 -8.69 -20.80
CA SER A 1370 38.67 -8.47 -19.56
C SER A 1370 40.12 -8.03 -19.83
N ILE A 1371 40.56 -6.96 -19.16
CA ILE A 1371 41.95 -6.52 -19.15
C ILE A 1371 42.72 -7.40 -18.17
N LYS A 1372 43.60 -8.26 -18.68
CA LYS A 1372 44.43 -9.17 -17.88
C LYS A 1372 45.87 -8.71 -17.93
N ASP A 1373 46.55 -8.70 -16.78
CA ASP A 1373 47.98 -8.43 -16.68
C ASP A 1373 48.46 -7.15 -17.42
N ASP A 1374 47.64 -6.09 -17.36
CA ASP A 1374 47.87 -4.80 -18.03
C ASP A 1374 47.99 -4.89 -19.57
N ASP A 1375 47.41 -5.94 -20.17
CA ASP A 1375 47.33 -6.14 -21.63
C ASP A 1375 46.15 -5.38 -22.25
N TYR A 1376 46.46 -4.44 -23.14
CA TYR A 1376 45.51 -3.66 -23.95
C TYR A 1376 45.62 -3.97 -25.45
N THR A 1377 46.36 -5.00 -25.86
CA THR A 1377 46.61 -5.30 -27.29
C THR A 1377 45.31 -5.60 -28.06
N PHE A 1378 44.32 -6.21 -27.39
CA PHE A 1378 43.01 -6.51 -27.95
C PHE A 1378 42.18 -5.25 -28.26
N VAL A 1379 42.42 -4.13 -27.56
CA VAL A 1379 41.64 -2.88 -27.71
C VAL A 1379 41.63 -2.41 -29.17
N SER A 1380 42.76 -2.50 -29.86
CA SER A 1380 42.88 -2.13 -31.28
C SER A 1380 42.08 -3.02 -32.23
N LYS A 1381 41.75 -4.24 -31.80
CA LYS A 1381 41.03 -5.27 -32.59
C LYS A 1381 39.54 -5.34 -32.27
N GLN A 1382 39.09 -4.70 -31.19
CA GLN A 1382 37.69 -4.70 -30.79
C GLN A 1382 36.80 -4.06 -31.85
N ARG A 1383 35.67 -4.70 -32.12
CA ARG A 1383 34.63 -4.20 -33.03
C ARG A 1383 33.27 -4.30 -32.36
N LYS A 1384 32.31 -3.52 -32.84
CA LYS A 1384 30.92 -3.60 -32.37
C LYS A 1384 30.37 -4.98 -32.73
N THR A 1385 29.74 -5.68 -31.79
CA THR A 1385 29.14 -7.00 -32.03
C THR A 1385 28.07 -6.87 -33.11
N ARG A 1386 28.19 -7.67 -34.18
CA ARG A 1386 27.20 -7.64 -35.27
C ARG A 1386 25.85 -8.19 -34.77
N PRO A 1387 24.70 -7.73 -35.29
CA PRO A 1387 23.40 -8.28 -34.90
C PRO A 1387 23.34 -9.81 -34.99
N ALA A 1388 23.94 -10.40 -36.02
CA ALA A 1388 23.99 -11.85 -36.22
C ALA A 1388 24.93 -12.61 -35.26
N GLU A 1389 25.83 -11.91 -34.56
CA GLU A 1389 26.73 -12.52 -33.57
C GLU A 1389 26.11 -12.57 -32.17
N VAL A 1390 25.07 -11.78 -31.92
CA VAL A 1390 24.26 -11.90 -30.71
C VAL A 1390 23.18 -12.93 -30.99
N GLN A 1391 23.17 -13.98 -30.18
CA GLN A 1391 22.09 -14.96 -30.21
C GLN A 1391 20.78 -14.21 -29.95
N ASP A 1392 19.93 -14.09 -30.97
CA ASP A 1392 18.74 -13.27 -30.87
C ASP A 1392 17.86 -13.89 -29.79
N PHE A 1393 17.71 -13.16 -28.68
CA PHE A 1393 17.00 -13.67 -27.52
C PHE A 1393 15.51 -13.90 -27.84
N LEU A 1394 15.04 -13.28 -28.93
CA LEU A 1394 13.74 -13.51 -29.56
C LEU A 1394 13.93 -14.44 -30.76
N ASP A 1395 14.36 -15.67 -30.50
CA ASP A 1395 14.26 -16.72 -31.51
C ASP A 1395 12.78 -17.11 -31.68
N LEU A 1396 12.05 -16.28 -32.44
CA LEU A 1396 10.64 -16.44 -32.78
C LEU A 1396 10.41 -17.66 -33.68
N THR A 1397 11.41 -18.46 -33.99
CA THR A 1397 11.26 -19.69 -34.80
C THR A 1397 10.20 -20.62 -34.23
N THR A 1398 10.08 -20.72 -32.89
CA THR A 1398 9.00 -21.47 -32.24
C THR A 1398 7.62 -20.81 -32.35
N ALA A 1399 7.57 -19.47 -32.34
CA ALA A 1399 6.32 -18.73 -32.56
C ALA A 1399 5.87 -18.87 -34.01
N LYS A 1400 6.79 -18.81 -34.99
CA LYS A 1400 6.52 -19.04 -36.41
C LYS A 1400 6.02 -20.46 -36.67
N SER A 1401 6.65 -21.48 -36.07
CA SER A 1401 6.19 -22.87 -36.23
C SER A 1401 4.82 -23.11 -35.59
N ASN A 1402 4.55 -22.48 -34.45
CA ASN A 1402 3.23 -22.57 -33.82
C ASN A 1402 2.17 -21.80 -34.62
N PHE A 1403 2.52 -20.67 -35.22
CA PHE A 1403 1.61 -19.91 -36.06
C PHE A 1403 1.27 -20.67 -37.34
N SER A 1404 2.25 -21.32 -38.00
CA SER A 1404 1.95 -22.15 -39.18
C SER A 1404 1.10 -23.36 -38.81
N ALA A 1405 1.39 -24.03 -37.69
CA ALA A 1405 0.59 -25.17 -37.24
C ALA A 1405 -0.85 -24.78 -36.86
N VAL A 1406 -1.06 -23.61 -36.25
CA VAL A 1406 -2.40 -23.10 -35.93
C VAL A 1406 -3.15 -22.70 -37.19
N MET A 1407 -2.47 -22.08 -38.18
CA MET A 1407 -3.09 -21.80 -39.47
C MET A 1407 -3.47 -23.10 -40.20
N GLU A 1408 -2.61 -24.12 -40.21
CA GLU A 1408 -2.90 -25.44 -40.79
C GLU A 1408 -4.10 -26.13 -40.10
N GLU A 1409 -4.20 -26.07 -38.76
CA GLU A 1409 -5.36 -26.62 -38.05
C GLU A 1409 -6.67 -25.84 -38.31
N SER A 1410 -6.62 -24.51 -38.45
CA SER A 1410 -7.81 -23.70 -38.75
C SER A 1410 -8.35 -23.92 -40.17
N VAL A 1411 -7.45 -24.13 -41.15
CA VAL A 1411 -7.85 -24.37 -42.55
C VAL A 1411 -8.39 -25.79 -42.71
N ALA A 1412 -7.84 -26.78 -41.98
CA ALA A 1412 -8.32 -28.16 -42.04
C ALA A 1412 -9.74 -28.37 -41.48
N SER A 1413 -10.23 -27.49 -40.60
CA SER A 1413 -11.59 -27.61 -40.03
C SER A 1413 -12.71 -26.99 -40.87
N GLU A 1414 -12.41 -26.20 -41.90
CA GLU A 1414 -13.43 -25.55 -42.74
C GLU A 1414 -13.71 -26.27 -44.08
N GLU A 1415 -12.89 -27.26 -44.47
CA GLU A 1415 -12.99 -27.89 -45.80
C GLU A 1415 -13.85 -29.17 -45.90
N GLU A 1416 -14.49 -29.65 -44.82
CA GLU A 1416 -15.26 -30.92 -44.86
C GLU A 1416 -16.80 -30.80 -45.05
N GLU A 1417 -17.38 -29.60 -45.19
CA GLU A 1417 -18.82 -29.46 -45.50
C GLU A 1417 -19.09 -28.54 -46.70
N SER A 1418 -19.63 -29.15 -47.77
CA SER A 1418 -20.30 -28.57 -48.95
C SER A 1418 -19.42 -28.06 -50.09
N GLY A 1419 -19.56 -28.73 -51.24
CA GLY A 1419 -18.87 -28.45 -52.49
C GLY A 1419 -19.62 -27.51 -53.44
N GLU A 1420 -18.97 -27.36 -54.60
CA GLU A 1420 -19.39 -26.71 -55.85
C GLU A 1420 -19.01 -25.24 -56.10
N THR A 1421 -18.01 -25.11 -56.99
CA THR A 1421 -17.86 -24.11 -58.08
C THR A 1421 -17.06 -22.81 -57.87
N ALA A 1422 -15.89 -22.82 -58.54
CA ALA A 1422 -15.39 -21.78 -59.48
C ALA A 1422 -14.59 -20.55 -58.98
N THR A 1423 -13.25 -20.68 -59.05
CA THR A 1423 -12.27 -19.80 -59.73
C THR A 1423 -12.27 -18.27 -59.50
N SER A 1424 -11.20 -17.73 -58.87
CA SER A 1424 -10.15 -16.88 -59.51
C SER A 1424 -9.47 -15.86 -58.57
N LYS A 1425 -8.13 -15.73 -58.70
CA LYS A 1425 -7.20 -14.63 -58.27
C LYS A 1425 -6.93 -14.52 -56.76
N ALA A 1426 -5.73 -14.75 -56.19
CA ALA A 1426 -4.32 -14.43 -56.53
C ALA A 1426 -3.92 -12.93 -56.44
N GLU A 1427 -2.91 -12.69 -55.58
CA GLU A 1427 -1.88 -11.61 -55.57
C GLU A 1427 -2.03 -10.38 -54.63
N ALA A 1428 -0.88 -10.03 -54.01
CA ALA A 1428 -0.49 -8.86 -53.19
C ALA A 1428 -0.58 -9.04 -51.65
N THR A 1429 0.43 -9.52 -50.86
CA THR A 1429 1.80 -9.04 -50.54
C THR A 1429 1.96 -7.54 -50.25
N GLU A 1430 2.00 -7.16 -48.97
CA GLU A 1430 3.21 -6.68 -48.23
C GLU A 1430 3.02 -6.80 -46.70
#